data_AF-L1J4L1-F1
#
_entry.id   AF-L1J4L1-F1
#
_cell.length_a   1.000
_cell.length_b   1.000
_cell.length_c   1.000
_cell.angle_alpha   90.00
_cell.angle_beta   90.00
_cell.angle_gamma   90.00
#
_symmetry.space_group_name_H-M   'P 1'
#
loop_
_entity.id
_entity.type
_entity.pdbx_description
1 polymer ?
#
loop_
_entity_poly.entity_id
_entity_poly.type
_entity_poly.pdbx_seq_one_letter_code
_entity_poly.pdbx_strand_id
1 'polypeptide(L)'
;MLSDTISRASAEDAGIEPEEDTSYGIRLFQNDSAIFVINRASYVHAFVRLHTQLPGGFMGLELKKRLAYQHEPTLFLYSWEPITAFMSSKIGKIFAFVMSVPWMAVRIHEITALRSQGLYIADSTAYHIIQNPNELRGDRACGWGTRLELLSRLIPPVALLVALVCSVLQRAHLSRKVFGVMGILDAVVCLLIFLQLELNAEYKETLAGTPSFLFLVVAIKDVLLFPCPLLFSESNVVELSILSCLIYFFASLAWIVSYQSIVAVFLLFAFLGLRQVFKRWAEHSIREDFKVFTSKWGEILDENQEAVQRLCDRTNNVATTSASVAEVEENESQRLCWTSWRSQLCRMFCLTPCTPCLPVSVHQEPAGIQQRSVTGIIQNLDQLYAQAILVEPIFREKAHVHAAETNGMIPIRAHRNQPREYQRVDEIMGNEDLRESYEWPKIKNVDRAIEKVLYLCNGESSRLFDVVRQCIVFERLEDLCECLERILGDPEIVVMRIKNRLDPSFDARTTGGYRDVAVNLRVVTERTRELGVAGHVCELRLAILGMQALSTQERRLRYRRVKHIVRYDRGWVGREKVHLMVNLMQKTKMSFINDYLNQFATRLFSTDQRRQSDTLLQTRERESDLHFLFLTEMSKYPGGVMDQKLNSIVGGIQNTMTSSIIFSSNPVRNALQKKITQATLILAAAFLFYFYVTPDHMRGFLKNNASSVHVGRMQILEFRDKVVRNFIPATSVSNFTLVYDSCKKHYPTSFKDANTTRYFFFSLPALSNGWRFTLDSNEQLAGLDPVAFKFDILDSPIDLGVDPLDLPAASWKEWTIFSCESTPSAEICNDPSGLRGRTLEFTVQLRAMYIASTVFVFFQPFACVGAVVTARLGFQSLPKTLFASLFHVVGVWEILLIFIGNFDRIGTRIASFFWGTGDFTFGLVIELQERYMMTVLPFYCAWTGIGGSASSSNLYRNPVSEDQFGYSNFILMITALYFHAGRRFHLFKASRNIKIEQRKYNDLWNSLCSNEENRQALQRISELVALHRVPNRVIQSRVHDPSCLLETWSLPLDWMKRRNSRSALSKKGVWKMSQDTKVESLDQLYAQAVFVEPIFRKKVQDFAAASRGSFPSSLLALDGRLECIIWKDAMEDENLAQQVRWAPIKSVDRAVEKLVRSYNNDVSRLLDVVRQCIVFERLEDLCECLERILGDPEIVVMRIKNRLDPSFDARTTGGYRDVAVNLRVVTERTRELGVAGHVCELQLLMKEYMDLRTAEGHKRYVSYRNLRCE
;
A
#
# COMPACT_ATOMS: atom_id res chain seq x y z
N MET A 1 -47.13 35.82 -4.92
CA MET A 1 -48.21 34.93 -4.45
C MET A 1 -47.59 33.98 -3.45
N LEU A 2 -47.75 34.05 -2.12
CA LEU A 2 -48.49 34.83 -1.10
C LEU A 2 -47.62 34.56 0.17
N SER A 3 -47.10 35.46 1.01
CA SER A 3 -47.63 36.61 1.77
C SER A 3 -48.97 36.36 2.45
N ASP A 4 -48.96 36.54 3.77
CA ASP A 4 -50.09 36.81 4.67
C ASP A 4 -50.95 35.63 5.12
N THR A 5 -50.75 35.21 6.39
CA THR A 5 -51.88 35.19 7.34
C THR A 5 -51.38 35.40 8.77
N ILE A 6 -51.73 36.57 9.30
CA ILE A 6 -51.55 37.05 10.66
C ILE A 6 -52.85 36.79 11.46
N SER A 7 -52.68 36.46 12.74
CA SER A 7 -53.53 36.84 13.91
C SER A 7 -54.74 36.03 14.39
N ARG A 8 -54.73 35.91 15.74
CA ARG A 8 -55.81 36.06 16.75
C ARG A 8 -56.74 34.88 17.05
N ALA A 9 -56.57 34.34 18.27
CA ALA A 9 -57.66 34.20 19.25
C ALA A 9 -57.10 34.22 20.69
N SER A 10 -57.76 34.99 21.56
CA SER A 10 -57.54 35.28 22.98
C SER A 10 -58.21 34.24 23.90
N ALA A 11 -57.57 33.85 25.01
CA ALA A 11 -57.91 34.16 26.42
C ALA A 11 -58.90 33.18 27.12
N GLU A 12 -58.42 32.43 28.12
CA GLU A 12 -58.79 32.49 29.55
C GLU A 12 -58.35 31.23 30.34
N ASP A 13 -57.72 31.49 31.49
CA ASP A 13 -57.59 30.75 32.76
C ASP A 13 -57.45 29.22 32.82
N ALA A 14 -56.27 28.78 33.27
CA ALA A 14 -56.12 27.93 34.46
C ALA A 14 -54.63 27.81 34.82
N GLY A 15 -54.26 28.36 35.99
CA GLY A 15 -52.91 28.28 36.50
C GLY A 15 -52.54 26.87 36.92
N ILE A 16 -51.43 26.36 36.39
CA ILE A 16 -50.58 25.28 36.92
C ILE A 16 -49.16 25.60 36.40
N GLU A 17 -48.17 25.61 37.30
CA GLU A 17 -46.74 25.79 37.01
C GLU A 17 -46.23 24.82 35.92
N PRO A 18 -45.31 25.23 35.04
CA PRO A 18 -44.54 24.26 34.27
C PRO A 18 -43.05 24.28 34.63
N GLU A 19 -42.57 23.06 34.85
CA GLU A 19 -41.19 22.61 34.87
C GLU A 19 -40.38 23.16 33.68
N GLU A 20 -39.11 23.45 33.97
CA GLU A 20 -38.05 23.67 33.01
C GLU A 20 -37.87 22.43 32.11
N ASP A 21 -38.17 22.51 30.81
CA ASP A 21 -37.24 22.14 29.73
C ASP A 21 -37.84 22.36 28.33
N THR A 22 -37.04 22.98 27.45
CA THR A 22 -36.88 22.69 26.00
C THR A 22 -36.36 23.92 25.25
N SER A 23 -35.06 24.18 25.38
CA SER A 23 -34.30 24.75 24.26
C SER A 23 -33.27 23.72 23.81
N TYR A 24 -33.51 23.16 22.62
CA TYR A 24 -32.54 22.33 21.89
C TYR A 24 -31.41 23.24 21.38
N GLY A 25 -30.60 23.76 22.30
CA GLY A 25 -29.30 24.33 22.03
C GLY A 25 -28.27 23.21 22.03
N ILE A 26 -27.60 23.00 20.90
CA ILE A 26 -26.51 22.04 20.71
C ILE A 26 -25.36 22.36 21.70
N ARG A 27 -25.43 21.83 22.93
CA ARG A 27 -24.32 21.76 23.89
C ARG A 27 -23.46 20.55 23.53
N LEU A 28 -22.50 20.77 22.65
CA LEU A 28 -21.45 19.79 22.35
C LEU A 28 -20.10 20.29 22.92
N PHE A 29 -19.57 19.49 23.85
CA PHE A 29 -18.18 19.42 24.34
C PHE A 29 -17.71 20.41 25.43
N GLN A 30 -17.99 20.06 26.69
CA GLN A 30 -17.09 20.31 27.82
C GLN A 30 -16.82 18.96 28.51
N ASN A 31 -15.58 18.48 28.44
CA ASN A 31 -15.09 17.49 29.39
C ASN A 31 -13.57 17.64 29.46
N ASP A 32 -13.15 18.27 30.56
CA ASP A 32 -11.80 18.76 30.80
C ASP A 32 -10.87 17.64 31.27
N SER A 33 -9.70 17.56 30.65
CA SER A 33 -8.61 16.69 31.04
C SER A 33 -7.94 17.18 32.33
N ALA A 34 -7.86 16.32 33.35
CA ALA A 34 -6.99 16.50 34.52
C ALA A 34 -5.52 16.63 34.08
N ILE A 35 -4.83 17.69 34.52
CA ILE A 35 -3.44 18.02 34.16
C ILE A 35 -2.57 17.81 35.39
N PHE A 36 -1.87 16.68 35.46
CA PHE A 36 -0.82 16.43 36.45
C PHE A 36 0.58 16.73 35.87
N VAL A 37 1.50 17.06 36.78
CA VAL A 37 2.90 17.45 36.51
C VAL A 37 3.68 16.23 36.04
N ILE A 38 4.28 16.31 34.85
CA ILE A 38 5.14 15.26 34.28
C ILE A 38 6.56 15.82 34.30
N ASN A 39 7.38 15.34 35.24
CA ASN A 39 8.81 15.66 35.35
C ASN A 39 9.57 15.16 34.10
N ARG A 40 10.75 15.71 33.77
CA ARG A 40 11.57 15.37 32.59
C ARG A 40 11.79 13.85 32.42
N ALA A 41 12.08 13.17 33.52
CA ALA A 41 12.22 11.71 33.55
C ALA A 41 10.95 10.99 33.07
N SER A 42 9.77 11.53 33.38
CA SER A 42 8.48 10.94 33.04
C SER A 42 8.17 11.02 31.53
N TYR A 43 8.59 12.06 30.81
CA TYR A 43 8.44 12.11 29.34
C TYR A 43 9.35 11.13 28.62
N VAL A 44 10.62 11.02 29.03
CA VAL A 44 11.57 10.06 28.48
C VAL A 44 11.10 8.62 28.71
N HIS A 45 10.71 8.30 29.95
CA HIS A 45 10.16 6.98 30.28
C HIS A 45 8.87 6.69 29.52
N ALA A 46 7.94 7.65 29.41
CA ALA A 46 6.72 7.46 28.65
C ALA A 46 6.99 7.22 27.16
N PHE A 47 7.93 7.94 26.55
CA PHE A 47 8.28 7.77 25.15
C PHE A 47 8.98 6.42 24.88
N VAL A 48 9.89 6.01 25.76
CA VAL A 48 10.56 4.70 25.68
C VAL A 48 9.53 3.57 25.81
N ARG A 49 8.66 3.63 26.83
CA ARG A 49 7.58 2.66 27.01
C ARG A 49 6.64 2.62 25.80
N LEU A 50 6.37 3.76 25.18
CA LEU A 50 5.56 3.82 23.97
C LEU A 50 6.21 3.05 22.81
N HIS A 51 7.53 3.15 22.64
CA HIS A 51 8.28 2.44 21.60
C HIS A 51 8.48 0.95 21.88
N THR A 52 8.48 0.52 23.15
CA THR A 52 8.49 -0.91 23.49
C THR A 52 7.11 -1.54 23.35
N GLN A 53 6.04 -0.75 23.43
CA GLN A 53 4.64 -1.22 23.36
C GLN A 53 3.96 -1.05 22.00
N LEU A 54 4.37 -0.08 21.19
CA LEU A 54 3.79 0.18 19.87
C LEU A 54 4.79 -0.10 18.73
N PRO A 55 4.30 -0.33 17.50
CA PRO A 55 5.15 -0.45 16.31
C PRO A 55 6.09 0.74 16.11
N GLY A 56 7.27 0.50 15.52
CA GLY A 56 8.11 1.60 15.05
C GLY A 56 7.39 2.44 14.00
N GLY A 57 7.50 3.77 14.11
CA GLY A 57 6.81 4.67 13.17
C GLY A 57 5.30 4.75 13.42
N PHE A 58 4.79 4.35 14.60
CA PHE A 58 3.36 4.33 14.86
C PHE A 58 2.73 5.71 14.72
N MET A 59 3.42 6.80 15.12
CA MET A 59 2.86 8.15 14.95
C MET A 59 2.70 8.46 13.47
N GLY A 60 3.68 8.07 12.65
CA GLY A 60 3.59 8.12 11.19
C GLY A 60 2.50 7.20 10.59
N LEU A 61 2.23 6.05 11.19
CA LEU A 61 1.16 5.13 10.75
C LEU A 61 -0.23 5.69 11.11
N GLU A 62 -0.40 6.29 12.28
CA GLU A 62 -1.64 6.97 12.67
C GLU A 62 -1.93 8.18 11.75
N LEU A 63 -0.89 8.94 11.41
CA LEU A 63 -0.96 9.98 10.38
C LEU A 63 -1.50 9.42 9.03
N LYS A 64 -1.06 8.22 8.63
CA LYS A 64 -1.52 7.55 7.41
C LYS A 64 -2.95 7.00 7.49
N LYS A 65 -3.46 6.66 8.69
CA LYS A 65 -4.85 6.20 8.88
C LYS A 65 -5.88 7.30 8.61
N ARG A 66 -5.45 8.58 8.67
CA ARG A 66 -6.29 9.75 8.32
C ARG A 66 -7.62 9.79 9.08
N LEU A 67 -7.63 9.31 10.33
CA LEU A 67 -8.82 9.29 11.19
C LEU A 67 -9.46 10.68 11.34
N ALA A 68 -8.65 11.73 11.22
CA ALA A 68 -9.09 13.12 11.22
C ALA A 68 -10.22 13.41 10.21
N TYR A 69 -10.20 12.80 9.01
CA TYR A 69 -11.27 12.99 8.00
C TYR A 69 -12.59 12.29 8.34
N GLN A 70 -12.58 11.33 9.28
CA GLN A 70 -13.81 10.65 9.70
C GLN A 70 -14.63 11.51 10.66
N HIS A 71 -13.98 12.38 11.43
CA HIS A 71 -14.62 13.18 12.48
C HIS A 71 -15.13 14.53 11.98
N GLU A 72 -14.44 15.14 11.02
CA GLU A 72 -14.84 16.43 10.44
C GLU A 72 -14.97 16.30 8.91
N PRO A 73 -16.18 15.99 8.39
CA PRO A 73 -16.36 15.73 6.97
C PRO A 73 -16.13 16.97 6.11
N THR A 74 -16.29 18.18 6.63
CA THR A 74 -16.03 19.41 5.86
C THR A 74 -14.56 19.58 5.44
N LEU A 75 -13.65 18.83 6.06
CA LEU A 75 -12.21 18.91 5.79
C LEU A 75 -11.82 18.44 4.39
N PHE A 76 -12.58 17.54 3.74
CA PHE A 76 -12.20 17.09 2.39
C PHE A 76 -12.19 18.24 1.37
N LEU A 77 -12.98 19.30 1.61
CA LEU A 77 -13.06 20.49 0.75
C LEU A 77 -11.74 21.28 0.71
N TYR A 78 -10.93 21.17 1.75
CA TYR A 78 -9.69 21.93 1.96
C TYR A 78 -8.48 21.00 2.16
N SER A 79 -8.63 19.72 1.80
CA SER A 79 -7.58 18.70 1.89
C SER A 79 -6.67 18.73 0.66
N TRP A 80 -5.40 18.35 0.83
CA TRP A 80 -4.47 18.08 -0.27
C TRP A 80 -4.81 16.77 -1.02
N GLU A 81 -5.62 15.91 -0.39
CA GLU A 81 -6.08 14.63 -0.95
C GLU A 81 -7.61 14.55 -0.84
N PRO A 82 -8.33 15.36 -1.62
CA PRO A 82 -9.78 15.53 -1.49
C PRO A 82 -10.56 14.24 -1.81
N ILE A 83 -10.17 13.42 -2.79
CA ILE A 83 -10.89 12.16 -3.07
C ILE A 83 -10.72 11.18 -1.93
N THR A 84 -9.49 10.96 -1.46
CA THR A 84 -9.26 10.02 -0.36
C THR A 84 -9.92 10.51 0.92
N ALA A 85 -9.87 11.82 1.22
CA ALA A 85 -10.57 12.41 2.36
C ALA A 85 -12.09 12.24 2.24
N PHE A 86 -12.66 12.54 1.07
CA PHE A 86 -14.09 12.37 0.79
C PHE A 86 -14.51 10.92 0.95
N MET A 87 -13.81 9.97 0.32
CA MET A 87 -14.09 8.55 0.42
C MET A 87 -13.92 8.03 1.85
N SER A 88 -12.99 8.56 2.64
CA SER A 88 -12.81 8.17 4.05
C SER A 88 -14.01 8.58 4.92
N SER A 89 -14.70 9.66 4.56
CA SER A 89 -15.87 10.17 5.29
C SER A 89 -17.11 9.29 5.09
N LYS A 90 -18.07 9.35 6.03
CA LYS A 90 -19.37 8.68 5.88
C LYS A 90 -20.18 9.24 4.70
N ILE A 91 -20.09 10.55 4.50
CA ILE A 91 -20.80 11.27 3.42
C ILE A 91 -20.34 10.76 2.05
N GLY A 92 -19.03 10.64 1.83
CA GLY A 92 -18.51 10.15 0.55
C GLY A 92 -18.87 8.70 0.26
N LYS A 93 -18.96 7.84 1.28
CA LYS A 93 -19.42 6.46 1.12
C LYS A 93 -20.89 6.40 0.70
N ILE A 94 -21.75 7.17 1.36
CA ILE A 94 -23.18 7.24 1.03
C ILE A 94 -23.36 7.81 -0.38
N PHE A 95 -22.65 8.89 -0.71
CA PHE A 95 -22.69 9.49 -2.04
C PHE A 95 -22.26 8.50 -3.13
N ALA A 96 -21.13 7.80 -2.94
CA ALA A 96 -20.66 6.82 -3.90
C ALA A 96 -21.66 5.68 -4.12
N PHE A 97 -22.36 5.24 -3.07
CA PHE A 97 -23.43 4.24 -3.17
C PHE A 97 -24.64 4.79 -3.94
N VAL A 98 -25.15 5.96 -3.53
CA VAL A 98 -26.34 6.60 -4.12
C VAL A 98 -26.12 6.98 -5.59
N MET A 99 -24.89 7.29 -6.00
CA MET A 99 -24.59 7.62 -7.39
C MET A 99 -24.29 6.37 -8.24
N SER A 100 -23.52 5.41 -7.73
CA SER A 100 -23.09 4.26 -8.55
C SER A 100 -24.23 3.32 -8.92
N VAL A 101 -25.18 3.05 -8.01
CA VAL A 101 -26.27 2.08 -8.25
C VAL A 101 -27.26 2.57 -9.31
N PRO A 102 -27.82 3.80 -9.23
CA PRO A 102 -28.72 4.30 -10.27
C PRO A 102 -28.00 4.51 -11.60
N TRP A 103 -26.75 4.97 -11.58
CA TRP A 103 -25.95 5.10 -12.80
C TRP A 103 -25.79 3.75 -13.51
N MET A 104 -25.48 2.68 -12.75
CA MET A 104 -25.44 1.33 -13.28
C MET A 104 -26.80 0.90 -13.85
N ALA A 105 -27.89 1.14 -13.14
CA ALA A 105 -29.24 0.77 -13.57
C ALA A 105 -29.64 1.46 -14.88
N VAL A 106 -29.34 2.76 -15.04
CA VAL A 106 -29.60 3.52 -16.28
C VAL A 106 -28.80 2.93 -17.44
N ARG A 107 -27.52 2.59 -17.24
CA ARG A 107 -26.70 1.97 -18.31
C ARG A 107 -27.19 0.57 -18.68
N ILE A 108 -27.61 -0.23 -17.71
CA ILE A 108 -28.25 -1.53 -17.96
C ILE A 108 -29.56 -1.34 -18.74
N HIS A 109 -30.35 -0.31 -18.41
CA HIS A 109 -31.58 0.02 -19.14
C HIS A 109 -31.30 0.42 -20.61
N GLU A 110 -30.29 1.26 -20.86
CA GLU A 110 -29.88 1.62 -22.22
C GLU A 110 -29.43 0.39 -23.03
N ILE A 111 -28.65 -0.50 -22.42
CA ILE A 111 -28.22 -1.76 -23.06
C ILE A 111 -29.43 -2.65 -23.37
N THR A 112 -30.40 -2.74 -22.46
CA THR A 112 -31.63 -3.51 -22.69
C THR A 112 -32.57 -2.88 -23.71
N ALA A 113 -32.59 -1.54 -23.83
CA ALA A 113 -33.31 -0.83 -24.88
C ALA A 113 -32.69 -1.10 -26.27
N LEU A 114 -31.36 -1.02 -26.40
CA LEU A 114 -30.65 -1.38 -27.64
C LEU A 114 -30.86 -2.86 -28.01
N ARG A 115 -30.96 -3.74 -27.02
CA ARG A 115 -31.38 -5.14 -27.21
C ARG A 115 -32.76 -5.26 -27.83
N SER A 116 -33.74 -4.51 -27.33
CA SER A 116 -35.10 -4.55 -27.87
C SER A 116 -35.21 -4.06 -29.33
N GLN A 117 -34.22 -3.31 -29.82
CA GLN A 117 -34.18 -2.80 -31.20
C GLN A 117 -33.51 -3.75 -32.20
N GLY A 118 -33.19 -4.99 -31.81
CA GLY A 118 -32.52 -5.98 -32.68
C GLY A 118 -31.03 -5.69 -32.92
N LEU A 119 -30.50 -4.66 -32.28
CA LEU A 119 -29.10 -4.21 -32.36
C LEU A 119 -28.17 -4.94 -31.37
N TYR A 120 -28.76 -5.74 -30.47
CA TYR A 120 -28.02 -6.37 -29.39
C TYR A 120 -28.58 -7.75 -29.10
N ILE A 121 -27.95 -8.80 -29.66
CA ILE A 121 -27.45 -9.99 -28.95
C ILE A 121 -26.76 -10.89 -29.97
N ALA A 122 -25.59 -11.42 -29.58
CA ALA A 122 -25.08 -12.63 -30.18
C ALA A 122 -25.97 -13.77 -29.67
N ASP A 123 -27.01 -14.13 -30.42
CA ASP A 123 -27.62 -15.42 -30.18
C ASP A 123 -26.56 -16.47 -30.47
N SER A 124 -26.67 -17.50 -29.68
CA SER A 124 -25.78 -18.60 -29.47
C SER A 124 -25.68 -19.54 -30.70
N THR A 125 -26.58 -19.39 -31.69
CA THR A 125 -26.58 -20.11 -32.97
C THR A 125 -25.55 -19.55 -33.96
N ALA A 126 -25.13 -20.36 -34.95
CA ALA A 126 -24.07 -20.00 -35.91
C ALA A 126 -24.37 -18.76 -36.78
N TYR A 127 -25.65 -18.39 -36.89
CA TYR A 127 -26.13 -17.20 -37.58
C TYR A 127 -27.23 -16.57 -36.72
N HIS A 128 -27.22 -15.25 -36.59
CA HIS A 128 -28.32 -14.51 -35.96
C HIS A 128 -29.33 -14.16 -37.05
N ILE A 129 -30.59 -14.56 -36.88
CA ILE A 129 -31.69 -14.22 -37.80
C ILE A 129 -32.39 -12.99 -37.24
N ILE A 130 -32.06 -11.79 -37.75
CA ILE A 130 -32.83 -10.58 -37.41
C ILE A 130 -34.05 -10.53 -38.31
N GLN A 131 -35.23 -10.42 -37.71
CA GLN A 131 -36.48 -10.21 -38.42
C GLN A 131 -36.84 -8.74 -38.47
N ASN A 132 -37.19 -8.25 -39.65
CA ASN A 132 -37.53 -6.84 -39.88
C ASN A 132 -36.50 -5.89 -39.22
N PRO A 133 -35.20 -6.02 -39.54
CA PRO A 133 -34.19 -5.10 -39.04
C PRO A 133 -34.62 -3.67 -39.39
N ASN A 134 -34.77 -2.83 -38.36
CA ASN A 134 -35.08 -1.40 -38.54
C ASN A 134 -34.07 -0.78 -39.52
N GLU A 135 -34.54 0.05 -40.45
CA GLU A 135 -33.64 0.74 -41.36
C GLU A 135 -32.79 1.76 -40.62
N LEU A 136 -31.53 1.41 -40.40
CA LEU A 136 -30.53 2.30 -39.82
C LEU A 136 -29.96 3.20 -40.92
N ARG A 137 -29.72 4.47 -40.62
CA ARG A 137 -29.03 5.40 -41.53
C ARG A 137 -27.63 4.88 -41.85
N GLY A 138 -27.27 4.86 -43.14
CA GLY A 138 -26.07 4.21 -43.66
C GLY A 138 -24.72 4.80 -43.25
N ASP A 139 -24.68 5.96 -42.59
CA ASP A 139 -23.44 6.71 -42.32
C ASP A 139 -22.83 6.42 -40.93
N ARG A 140 -23.40 5.47 -40.15
CA ARG A 140 -22.99 5.19 -38.76
C ARG A 140 -22.45 3.77 -38.58
N ALA A 141 -21.40 3.63 -37.77
CA ALA A 141 -20.83 2.35 -37.39
C ALA A 141 -21.70 1.63 -36.34
N CYS A 142 -22.36 0.54 -36.74
CA CYS A 142 -23.20 -0.28 -35.85
C CYS A 142 -22.59 -1.63 -35.44
N GLY A 143 -21.32 -1.86 -35.78
CA GLY A 143 -20.54 -3.02 -35.38
C GLY A 143 -19.92 -2.95 -33.97
N TRP A 144 -18.74 -3.52 -33.79
CA TRP A 144 -18.10 -3.66 -32.46
C TRP A 144 -17.71 -2.33 -31.79
N GLY A 145 -17.49 -1.26 -32.55
CA GLY A 145 -17.21 0.07 -31.99
C GLY A 145 -18.33 0.56 -31.08
N THR A 146 -19.59 0.30 -31.45
CA THR A 146 -20.76 0.60 -30.59
C THR A 146 -20.80 -0.30 -29.35
N ARG A 147 -20.39 -1.57 -29.46
CA ARG A 147 -20.35 -2.49 -28.30
C ARG A 147 -19.27 -2.09 -27.29
N LEU A 148 -18.10 -1.66 -27.77
CA LEU A 148 -17.05 -1.13 -26.90
C LEU A 148 -17.42 0.21 -26.31
N GLU A 149 -18.15 1.06 -27.02
CA GLU A 149 -18.69 2.29 -26.46
C GLU A 149 -19.62 2.01 -25.27
N LEU A 150 -20.50 1.00 -25.38
CA LEU A 150 -21.34 0.58 -24.25
C LEU A 150 -20.52 0.06 -23.07
N LEU A 151 -19.44 -0.70 -23.34
CA LEU A 151 -18.53 -1.15 -22.30
C LEU A 151 -17.83 0.02 -21.60
N SER A 152 -17.30 0.97 -22.37
CA SER A 152 -16.69 2.21 -21.85
C SER A 152 -17.67 2.95 -20.93
N ARG A 153 -18.95 3.07 -21.32
CA ARG A 153 -20.00 3.70 -20.49
C ARG A 153 -20.28 3.00 -19.16
N LEU A 154 -19.90 1.72 -18.98
CA LEU A 154 -20.03 0.96 -17.73
C LEU A 154 -18.81 1.11 -16.81
N ILE A 155 -17.64 1.48 -17.33
CA ILE A 155 -16.41 1.54 -16.54
C ILE A 155 -16.52 2.55 -15.37
N PRO A 156 -17.01 3.79 -15.54
CA PRO A 156 -17.11 4.76 -14.45
C PRO A 156 -17.98 4.33 -13.25
N PRO A 157 -19.22 3.81 -13.41
CA PRO A 157 -20.02 3.36 -12.28
C PRO A 157 -19.40 2.13 -11.58
N VAL A 158 -18.74 1.23 -12.33
CA VAL A 158 -17.97 0.12 -11.73
C VAL A 158 -16.81 0.65 -10.90
N ALA A 159 -16.05 1.62 -11.42
CA ALA A 159 -14.92 2.22 -10.70
C ALA A 159 -15.36 2.84 -9.38
N LEU A 160 -16.48 3.57 -9.37
CA LEU A 160 -17.05 4.18 -8.16
C LEU A 160 -17.52 3.12 -7.15
N LEU A 161 -18.12 2.02 -7.60
CA LEU A 161 -18.54 0.91 -6.76
C LEU A 161 -17.35 0.18 -6.11
N VAL A 162 -16.30 -0.11 -6.89
CA VAL A 162 -15.07 -0.73 -6.38
C VAL A 162 -14.36 0.20 -5.40
N ALA A 163 -14.34 1.51 -5.68
CA ALA A 163 -13.80 2.52 -4.77
C ALA A 163 -14.61 2.60 -3.46
N LEU A 164 -15.93 2.45 -3.50
CA LEU A 164 -16.80 2.34 -2.32
C LEU A 164 -16.45 1.11 -1.49
N VAL A 165 -16.36 -0.07 -2.11
CA VAL A 165 -15.97 -1.32 -1.41
C VAL A 165 -14.61 -1.15 -0.74
N CYS A 166 -13.63 -0.59 -1.44
CA CYS A 166 -12.31 -0.30 -0.87
C CYS A 166 -12.40 0.63 0.34
N SER A 167 -13.26 1.65 0.29
CA SER A 167 -13.46 2.59 1.39
C SER A 167 -14.18 1.97 2.60
N VAL A 168 -15.18 1.12 2.37
CA VAL A 168 -15.89 0.38 3.42
C VAL A 168 -14.93 -0.54 4.18
N LEU A 169 -13.97 -1.14 3.45
CA LEU A 169 -12.87 -1.94 4.02
C LEU A 169 -11.76 -1.11 4.69
N GLN A 170 -12.00 0.17 4.96
CA GLN A 170 -11.04 1.12 5.57
C GLN A 170 -9.75 1.32 4.75
N ARG A 171 -9.82 1.11 3.43
CA ARG A 171 -8.70 1.31 2.49
C ARG A 171 -9.00 2.41 1.49
N ALA A 172 -9.50 3.56 1.96
CA ALA A 172 -9.90 4.68 1.11
C ALA A 172 -8.75 5.23 0.22
N HIS A 173 -7.49 5.09 0.64
CA HIS A 173 -6.34 5.47 -0.20
C HIS A 173 -6.20 4.63 -1.49
N LEU A 174 -6.83 3.45 -1.55
CA LEU A 174 -6.90 2.65 -2.77
C LEU A 174 -7.91 3.21 -3.78
N SER A 175 -8.88 4.02 -3.35
CA SER A 175 -9.90 4.58 -4.23
C SER A 175 -9.28 5.41 -5.36
N ARG A 176 -8.22 6.20 -5.09
CA ARG A 176 -7.49 6.93 -6.15
C ARG A 176 -6.82 6.01 -7.16
N LYS A 177 -6.32 4.86 -6.72
CA LYS A 177 -5.69 3.85 -7.59
C LYS A 177 -6.73 3.16 -8.45
N VAL A 178 -7.90 2.85 -7.88
CA VAL A 178 -9.04 2.30 -8.62
C VAL A 178 -9.47 3.24 -9.73
N PHE A 179 -9.66 4.53 -9.44
CA PHE A 179 -10.00 5.52 -10.47
C PHE A 179 -8.91 5.65 -11.54
N GLY A 180 -7.63 5.70 -11.14
CA GLY A 180 -6.53 5.77 -12.10
C GLY A 180 -6.46 4.53 -13.02
N VAL A 181 -6.56 3.32 -12.48
CA VAL A 181 -6.51 2.07 -13.26
C VAL A 181 -7.74 1.93 -14.18
N MET A 182 -8.94 2.21 -13.67
CA MET A 182 -10.16 2.14 -14.48
C MET A 182 -10.19 3.20 -15.58
N GLY A 183 -9.62 4.39 -15.35
CA GLY A 183 -9.47 5.38 -16.42
C GLY A 183 -8.43 5.01 -17.46
N ILE A 184 -7.35 4.31 -17.10
CA ILE A 184 -6.42 3.75 -18.10
C ILE A 184 -7.15 2.71 -18.95
N LEU A 185 -7.97 1.85 -18.33
CA LEU A 185 -8.79 0.88 -19.05
C LEU A 185 -9.76 1.58 -20.01
N ASP A 186 -10.47 2.61 -19.56
CA ASP A 186 -11.40 3.38 -20.39
C ASP A 186 -10.68 4.08 -21.55
N ALA A 187 -9.52 4.68 -21.30
CA ALA A 187 -8.69 5.29 -22.33
C ALA A 187 -8.23 4.30 -23.40
N VAL A 188 -7.85 3.08 -23.00
CA VAL A 188 -7.48 2.01 -23.95
C VAL A 188 -8.68 1.60 -24.79
N VAL A 189 -9.85 1.40 -24.18
CA VAL A 189 -11.08 1.06 -24.90
C VAL A 189 -11.44 2.17 -25.90
N CYS A 190 -11.41 3.43 -25.48
CA CYS A 190 -11.68 4.58 -26.34
C CYS A 190 -10.66 4.71 -27.49
N LEU A 191 -9.38 4.46 -27.23
CA LEU A 191 -8.35 4.48 -28.28
C LEU A 191 -8.57 3.37 -29.32
N LEU A 192 -9.00 2.18 -28.89
CA LEU A 192 -9.35 1.09 -29.82
C LEU A 192 -10.54 1.46 -30.72
N ILE A 193 -11.57 2.09 -30.15
CA ILE A 193 -12.73 2.59 -30.92
C ILE A 193 -12.27 3.66 -31.92
N PHE A 194 -11.43 4.60 -31.49
CA PHE A 194 -10.88 5.63 -32.37
C PHE A 194 -10.09 5.02 -33.54
N LEU A 195 -9.14 4.13 -33.25
CA LEU A 195 -8.34 3.47 -34.28
C LEU A 195 -9.21 2.68 -35.27
N GLN A 196 -10.27 2.03 -34.78
CA GLN A 196 -11.21 1.34 -35.66
C GLN A 196 -11.92 2.30 -36.61
N LEU A 197 -12.45 3.41 -36.10
CA LEU A 197 -13.21 4.37 -36.91
C LEU A 197 -12.28 5.05 -37.94
N GLU A 198 -11.05 5.40 -37.56
CA GLU A 198 -10.10 6.02 -38.48
C GLU A 198 -9.55 5.05 -39.54
N LEU A 199 -9.30 3.78 -39.18
CA LEU A 199 -8.87 2.76 -40.16
C LEU A 199 -9.97 2.42 -41.17
N ASN A 200 -11.25 2.59 -40.79
CA ASN A 200 -12.38 2.42 -41.66
C ASN A 200 -12.86 3.79 -42.17
N ALA A 201 -12.18 4.32 -43.20
CA ALA A 201 -12.38 5.67 -43.76
C ALA A 201 -13.84 6.03 -44.15
N GLU A 202 -14.76 5.08 -44.13
CA GLU A 202 -16.18 5.24 -44.44
C GLU A 202 -17.05 5.60 -43.21
N TYR A 203 -16.59 5.38 -41.98
CA TYR A 203 -17.36 5.67 -40.76
C TYR A 203 -16.76 6.83 -39.97
N LYS A 204 -17.57 7.86 -39.69
CA LYS A 204 -17.16 8.99 -38.85
C LYS A 204 -17.78 8.97 -37.45
N GLU A 205 -18.84 8.19 -37.25
CA GLU A 205 -19.62 8.12 -36.00
C GLU A 205 -20.03 6.69 -35.65
N THR A 206 -20.24 6.43 -34.36
CA THR A 206 -20.91 5.21 -33.88
C THR A 206 -22.43 5.31 -33.99
N LEU A 207 -23.13 4.19 -33.78
CA LEU A 207 -24.59 4.13 -33.78
C LEU A 207 -25.21 5.01 -32.69
N ALA A 208 -24.52 5.19 -31.56
CA ALA A 208 -24.93 6.11 -30.50
C ALA A 208 -24.78 7.59 -30.89
N GLY A 209 -24.28 7.89 -32.11
CA GLY A 209 -24.05 9.22 -32.63
C GLY A 209 -22.73 9.85 -32.17
N THR A 210 -21.80 9.05 -31.63
CA THR A 210 -20.55 9.57 -31.08
C THR A 210 -19.47 9.62 -32.18
N PRO A 211 -18.89 10.79 -32.50
CA PRO A 211 -17.89 10.92 -33.55
C PRO A 211 -16.52 10.36 -33.13
N SER A 212 -15.71 9.90 -34.10
CA SER A 212 -14.40 9.25 -33.86
C SER A 212 -13.47 10.09 -32.98
N PHE A 213 -13.35 11.38 -33.27
CA PHE A 213 -12.47 12.28 -32.53
C PHE A 213 -12.84 12.41 -31.04
N LEU A 214 -14.11 12.22 -30.66
CA LEU A 214 -14.53 12.35 -29.27
C LEU A 214 -13.94 11.22 -28.41
N PHE A 215 -13.78 10.01 -28.97
CA PHE A 215 -13.09 8.91 -28.30
C PHE A 215 -11.61 9.19 -28.08
N LEU A 216 -10.94 9.83 -29.05
CA LEU A 216 -9.57 10.29 -28.88
C LEU A 216 -9.47 11.34 -27.76
N VAL A 217 -10.41 12.30 -27.73
CA VAL A 217 -10.48 13.31 -26.66
C VAL A 217 -10.69 12.64 -25.29
N VAL A 218 -11.56 11.63 -25.19
CA VAL A 218 -11.77 10.87 -23.94
C VAL A 218 -10.50 10.12 -23.54
N ALA A 219 -9.83 9.43 -24.45
CA ALA A 219 -8.58 8.73 -24.15
C ALA A 219 -7.48 9.69 -23.68
N ILE A 220 -7.30 10.83 -24.36
CA ILE A 220 -6.30 11.85 -24.01
C ILE A 220 -6.63 12.47 -22.66
N LYS A 221 -7.88 12.89 -22.41
CA LYS A 221 -8.25 13.54 -21.13
C LYS A 221 -8.11 12.56 -19.96
N ASP A 222 -8.42 11.28 -20.16
CA ASP A 222 -8.35 10.28 -19.09
C ASP A 222 -6.91 10.00 -18.67
N VAL A 223 -5.99 10.01 -19.63
CA VAL A 223 -4.54 9.84 -19.41
C VAL A 223 -3.87 11.10 -18.88
N LEU A 224 -4.18 12.28 -19.45
CA LEU A 224 -3.44 13.52 -19.16
C LEU A 224 -4.07 14.38 -18.05
N LEU A 225 -5.39 14.32 -17.84
CA LEU A 225 -6.11 15.23 -16.93
C LEU A 225 -6.78 14.50 -15.77
N PHE A 226 -7.74 13.64 -16.06
CA PHE A 226 -8.47 12.90 -15.04
C PHE A 226 -9.15 11.67 -15.67
N PRO A 227 -8.94 10.45 -15.13
CA PRO A 227 -8.47 10.20 -13.75
C PRO A 227 -7.01 9.75 -13.59
N CYS A 228 -6.23 9.50 -14.64
CA CYS A 228 -4.89 8.90 -14.53
C CYS A 228 -3.89 9.70 -13.65
N PRO A 229 -3.86 11.06 -13.69
CA PRO A 229 -2.99 11.83 -12.80
C PRO A 229 -3.20 11.58 -11.29
N LEU A 230 -4.34 10.99 -10.89
CA LEU A 230 -4.59 10.55 -9.51
C LEU A 230 -3.62 9.50 -8.98
N LEU A 231 -2.94 8.77 -9.88
CA LEU A 231 -1.90 7.83 -9.49
C LEU A 231 -0.70 8.55 -8.83
N PHE A 232 -0.52 9.84 -9.15
CA PHE A 232 0.58 10.66 -8.66
C PHE A 232 0.14 11.69 -7.62
N SER A 233 -0.97 12.41 -7.84
CA SER A 233 -1.41 13.51 -6.98
C SER A 233 -2.94 13.69 -7.01
N GLU A 234 -3.54 13.98 -5.85
CA GLU A 234 -4.97 14.31 -5.73
C GLU A 234 -5.23 15.81 -5.60
N SER A 235 -4.18 16.61 -5.44
CA SER A 235 -4.28 18.03 -5.05
C SER A 235 -5.15 18.88 -5.96
N ASN A 236 -5.10 18.62 -7.27
CA ASN A 236 -5.85 19.35 -8.29
C ASN A 236 -7.00 18.53 -8.86
N VAL A 237 -7.45 17.48 -8.17
CA VAL A 237 -8.40 16.58 -8.79
C VAL A 237 -9.72 17.27 -9.14
N VAL A 238 -10.17 18.24 -8.33
CA VAL A 238 -11.42 18.95 -8.58
C VAL A 238 -11.25 19.84 -9.81
N GLU A 239 -10.17 20.61 -9.87
CA GLU A 239 -9.83 21.50 -10.97
C GLU A 239 -9.57 20.74 -12.28
N LEU A 240 -8.81 19.63 -12.23
CA LEU A 240 -8.56 18.75 -13.37
C LEU A 240 -9.83 18.01 -13.81
N SER A 241 -10.71 17.64 -12.87
CA SER A 241 -12.02 17.05 -13.21
C SER A 241 -12.91 18.08 -13.90
N ILE A 242 -12.92 19.33 -13.44
CA ILE A 242 -13.66 20.43 -14.10
C ILE A 242 -13.11 20.65 -15.50
N LEU A 243 -11.77 20.78 -15.65
CA LEU A 243 -11.14 20.97 -16.94
C LEU A 243 -11.43 19.79 -17.89
N SER A 244 -11.32 18.56 -17.40
CA SER A 244 -11.66 17.34 -18.14
C SER A 244 -13.13 17.34 -18.59
N CYS A 245 -14.06 17.70 -17.70
CA CYS A 245 -15.48 17.81 -18.03
C CYS A 245 -15.79 18.96 -18.99
N LEU A 246 -15.11 20.10 -18.88
CA LEU A 246 -15.25 21.25 -19.78
C LEU A 246 -14.72 20.93 -21.17
N ILE A 247 -13.53 20.33 -21.28
CA ILE A 247 -12.96 19.89 -22.57
C ILE A 247 -13.93 18.92 -23.25
N TYR A 248 -14.46 17.94 -22.51
CA TYR A 248 -15.44 17.01 -23.05
C TYR A 248 -16.76 17.72 -23.43
N PHE A 249 -17.24 18.64 -22.61
CA PHE A 249 -18.45 19.44 -22.87
C PHE A 249 -18.30 20.30 -24.14
N PHE A 250 -17.18 21.02 -24.30
CA PHE A 250 -16.92 21.82 -25.51
C PHE A 250 -16.67 20.97 -26.75
N ALA A 251 -15.99 19.83 -26.60
CA ALA A 251 -15.82 18.88 -27.71
C ALA A 251 -17.14 18.24 -28.15
N SER A 252 -18.11 18.08 -27.23
CA SER A 252 -19.44 17.51 -27.50
C SER A 252 -20.52 18.54 -27.82
N LEU A 253 -20.21 19.85 -27.75
CA LEU A 253 -21.20 20.93 -27.86
C LEU A 253 -22.00 20.92 -29.16
N ALA A 254 -21.39 20.43 -30.24
CA ALA A 254 -22.02 20.35 -31.55
C ALA A 254 -22.93 19.09 -31.74
N TRP A 255 -22.98 18.15 -30.78
CA TRP A 255 -23.49 16.79 -31.01
C TRP A 255 -24.37 16.21 -29.89
N ILE A 256 -25.05 17.07 -29.12
CA ILE A 256 -25.88 16.77 -27.93
C ILE A 256 -25.02 16.56 -26.68
N VAL A 257 -25.03 17.55 -25.81
CA VAL A 257 -24.39 17.47 -24.49
C VAL A 257 -25.15 16.46 -23.62
N SER A 258 -24.46 15.43 -23.16
CA SER A 258 -25.00 14.52 -22.14
C SER A 258 -25.37 15.31 -20.87
N TYR A 259 -26.62 15.17 -20.40
CA TYR A 259 -27.08 15.77 -19.14
C TYR A 259 -26.16 15.41 -17.95
N GLN A 260 -25.48 14.27 -18.02
CA GLN A 260 -24.53 13.84 -17.00
C GLN A 260 -23.31 14.76 -16.92
N SER A 261 -22.80 15.25 -18.05
CA SER A 261 -21.71 16.22 -18.08
C SER A 261 -22.14 17.55 -17.48
N ILE A 262 -23.38 17.98 -17.75
CA ILE A 262 -23.95 19.21 -17.16
C ILE A 262 -24.11 19.05 -15.65
N VAL A 263 -24.66 17.93 -15.19
CA VAL A 263 -24.80 17.63 -13.75
C VAL A 263 -23.43 17.53 -13.08
N ALA A 264 -22.45 16.86 -13.69
CA ALA A 264 -21.10 16.76 -13.16
C ALA A 264 -20.42 18.13 -13.05
N VAL A 265 -20.50 18.95 -14.10
CA VAL A 265 -19.99 20.32 -14.11
C VAL A 265 -20.68 21.16 -13.02
N PHE A 266 -22.01 21.09 -12.92
CA PHE A 266 -22.77 21.77 -11.88
C PHE A 266 -22.36 21.33 -10.48
N LEU A 267 -22.25 20.02 -10.22
CA LEU A 267 -21.82 19.49 -8.92
C LEU A 267 -20.39 19.93 -8.56
N LEU A 268 -19.48 19.95 -9.53
CA LEU A 268 -18.10 20.41 -9.32
C LEU A 268 -18.04 21.95 -9.09
N PHE A 269 -18.84 22.73 -9.79
CA PHE A 269 -18.98 24.17 -9.52
C PHE A 269 -19.67 24.44 -8.17
N ALA A 270 -20.69 23.65 -7.81
CA ALA A 270 -21.35 23.71 -6.51
C ALA A 270 -20.36 23.38 -5.38
N PHE A 271 -19.46 22.41 -5.59
CA PHE A 271 -18.36 22.12 -4.67
C PHE A 271 -17.44 23.34 -4.49
N LEU A 272 -17.04 24.01 -5.58
CA LEU A 272 -16.25 25.25 -5.48
C LEU A 272 -17.03 26.39 -4.81
N GLY A 273 -18.35 26.49 -5.07
CA GLY A 273 -19.25 27.42 -4.41
C GLY A 273 -19.33 27.17 -2.91
N LEU A 274 -19.53 25.93 -2.50
CA LEU A 274 -19.55 25.49 -1.09
C LEU A 274 -18.23 25.85 -0.40
N ARG A 275 -17.10 25.63 -1.09
CA ARG A 275 -15.76 26.01 -0.62
C ARG A 275 -15.60 27.53 -0.44
N GLN A 276 -16.29 28.36 -1.23
CA GLN A 276 -16.32 29.81 -1.01
C GLN A 276 -17.28 30.21 0.12
N VAL A 277 -18.44 29.55 0.24
CA VAL A 277 -19.42 29.81 1.30
C VAL A 277 -18.81 29.51 2.67
N PHE A 278 -18.16 28.35 2.84
CA PHE A 278 -17.49 28.01 4.10
C PHE A 278 -16.33 28.96 4.41
N LYS A 279 -15.62 29.46 3.39
CA LYS A 279 -14.60 30.50 3.58
C LYS A 279 -15.20 31.80 4.13
N ARG A 280 -16.30 32.29 3.53
CA ARG A 280 -17.00 33.48 4.01
C ARG A 280 -17.58 33.29 5.42
N TRP A 281 -18.13 32.10 5.71
CA TRP A 281 -18.63 31.76 7.05
C TRP A 281 -17.50 31.73 8.09
N ALA A 282 -16.35 31.16 7.73
CA ALA A 282 -15.17 31.13 8.58
C ALA A 282 -14.66 32.55 8.88
N GLU A 283 -14.56 33.41 7.86
CA GLU A 283 -14.20 34.82 8.00
C GLU A 283 -15.21 35.60 8.85
N HIS A 284 -16.51 35.33 8.70
CA HIS A 284 -17.55 35.93 9.52
C HIS A 284 -17.45 35.49 11.00
N SER A 285 -17.17 34.21 11.26
CA SER A 285 -17.09 33.63 12.61
C SER A 285 -15.94 34.20 13.46
N ILE A 286 -14.90 34.74 12.83
CA ILE A 286 -13.75 35.38 13.50
C ILE A 286 -13.76 36.90 13.36
N ARG A 287 -14.79 37.49 12.75
CA ARG A 287 -14.84 38.93 12.47
C ARG A 287 -14.82 39.77 13.75
N GLU A 288 -15.57 39.37 14.76
CA GLU A 288 -15.61 40.08 16.04
C GLU A 288 -14.27 39.96 16.79
N ASP A 289 -13.67 38.77 16.81
CA ASP A 289 -12.34 38.57 17.39
C ASP A 289 -11.29 39.42 16.63
N PHE A 290 -11.37 39.46 15.31
CA PHE A 290 -10.51 40.27 14.45
C PHE A 290 -10.63 41.75 14.81
N LYS A 291 -11.85 42.31 14.93
CA LYS A 291 -12.05 43.71 15.33
C LYS A 291 -11.42 44.02 16.68
N VAL A 292 -11.61 43.15 17.68
CA VAL A 292 -11.05 43.36 19.03
C VAL A 292 -9.52 43.39 18.98
N PHE A 293 -8.89 42.43 18.30
CA PHE A 293 -7.44 42.41 18.18
C PHE A 293 -6.89 43.58 17.33
N THR A 294 -7.59 43.96 16.27
CA THR A 294 -7.17 45.08 15.41
C THR A 294 -7.31 46.42 16.13
N SER A 295 -8.36 46.61 16.94
CA SER A 295 -8.51 47.80 17.81
C SER A 295 -7.34 47.90 18.77
N LYS A 296 -7.03 46.81 19.49
CA LYS A 296 -5.92 46.82 20.45
C LYS A 296 -4.56 47.00 19.77
N TRP A 297 -4.39 46.46 18.57
CA TRP A 297 -3.19 46.69 17.78
C TRP A 297 -3.05 48.14 17.33
N GLY A 298 -4.15 48.82 16.99
CA GLY A 298 -4.15 50.25 16.68
C GLY A 298 -3.62 51.08 17.85
N GLU A 299 -4.15 50.84 19.06
CA GLU A 299 -3.66 51.50 20.29
C GLU A 299 -2.15 51.31 20.49
N ILE A 300 -1.65 50.08 20.35
CA ILE A 300 -0.22 49.78 20.52
C ILE A 300 0.63 50.43 19.41
N LEU A 301 0.12 50.47 18.18
CA LEU A 301 0.82 51.05 17.02
C LEU A 301 0.95 52.57 17.16
N ASP A 302 -0.11 53.25 17.59
CA ASP A 302 -0.13 54.71 17.78
C ASP A 302 0.84 55.15 18.89
N GLU A 303 0.98 54.34 19.93
CA GLU A 303 1.93 54.59 21.03
C GLU A 303 3.40 54.27 20.69
N ASN A 304 3.66 53.36 19.75
CA ASN A 304 4.99 52.76 19.54
C ASN A 304 5.45 52.72 18.07
N GLN A 305 5.09 53.73 17.27
CA GLN A 305 5.34 53.76 15.82
C GLN A 305 6.82 53.58 15.46
N GLU A 306 7.74 54.20 16.21
CA GLU A 306 9.19 54.08 15.99
C GLU A 306 9.71 52.66 16.24
N ALA A 307 9.26 52.01 17.31
CA ALA A 307 9.65 50.64 17.64
C ALA A 307 9.11 49.63 16.63
N VAL A 308 7.89 49.82 16.10
CA VAL A 308 7.34 49.01 15.00
C VAL A 308 8.18 49.15 13.74
N GLN A 309 8.58 50.38 13.36
CA GLN A 309 9.42 50.61 12.18
C GLN A 309 10.78 49.93 12.34
N ARG A 310 11.43 50.09 13.50
CA ARG A 310 12.70 49.42 13.83
C ARG A 310 12.57 47.89 13.72
N LEU A 311 11.49 47.32 14.23
CA LEU A 311 11.20 45.89 14.12
C LEU A 311 11.04 45.44 12.66
N CYS A 312 10.29 46.20 11.85
CA CYS A 312 10.09 45.92 10.42
C CYS A 312 11.43 45.96 9.66
N ASP A 313 12.23 47.00 9.85
CA ASP A 313 13.52 47.15 9.18
C ASP A 313 14.47 45.98 9.54
N ARG A 314 14.52 45.63 10.83
CA ARG A 314 15.39 44.53 11.27
C ARG A 314 14.94 43.18 10.72
N THR A 315 13.64 42.91 10.72
CA THR A 315 13.10 41.64 10.20
C THR A 315 13.22 41.52 8.69
N ASN A 316 13.08 42.61 7.95
CA ASN A 316 13.27 42.67 6.50
C ASN A 316 14.74 42.41 6.12
N ASN A 317 15.69 43.01 6.85
CA ASN A 317 17.13 42.77 6.63
C ASN A 317 17.47 41.28 6.78
N VAL A 318 16.97 40.62 7.83
CA VAL A 318 17.17 39.17 8.03
C VAL A 318 16.52 38.35 6.93
N ALA A 319 15.33 38.73 6.44
CA ALA A 319 14.66 38.04 5.34
C ALA A 319 15.47 38.12 4.04
N THR A 320 16.06 39.28 3.73
CA THR A 320 16.92 39.45 2.54
C THR A 320 18.22 38.63 2.63
N THR A 321 18.89 38.63 3.79
CA THR A 321 20.10 37.82 4.00
C THR A 321 19.81 36.32 3.97
N SER A 322 18.67 35.89 4.53
CA SER A 322 18.27 34.47 4.52
C SER A 322 17.94 33.97 3.10
N ALA A 323 17.32 34.83 2.27
CA ALA A 323 16.99 34.49 0.89
C ALA A 323 18.26 34.29 0.03
N SER A 324 19.26 35.15 0.19
CA SER A 324 20.53 35.01 -0.53
C SER A 324 21.34 33.78 -0.10
N VAL A 325 21.32 33.41 1.19
CA VAL A 325 21.99 32.20 1.69
C VAL A 325 21.29 30.93 1.18
N ALA A 326 19.95 30.93 1.14
CA ALA A 326 19.17 29.81 0.63
C ALA A 326 19.43 29.55 -0.87
N GLU A 327 19.51 30.60 -1.70
CA GLU A 327 19.83 30.44 -3.14
C GLU A 327 21.24 29.89 -3.41
N VAL A 328 22.21 30.19 -2.52
CA VAL A 328 23.58 29.67 -2.62
C VAL A 328 23.65 28.20 -2.17
N GLU A 329 23.03 27.84 -1.05
CA GLU A 329 22.99 26.44 -0.57
C GLU A 329 22.22 25.52 -1.53
N GLU A 330 21.15 26.00 -2.16
CA GLU A 330 20.33 25.22 -3.10
C GLU A 330 21.09 25.00 -4.42
N ASN A 331 21.82 26.00 -4.92
CA ASN A 331 22.66 25.87 -6.12
C ASN A 331 23.90 24.98 -5.92
N GLU A 332 24.58 25.04 -4.77
CA GLU A 332 25.72 24.16 -4.48
C GLU A 332 25.30 22.72 -4.19
N SER A 333 24.22 22.52 -3.42
CA SER A 333 23.68 21.18 -3.14
C SER A 333 23.16 20.50 -4.40
N GLN A 334 22.56 21.27 -5.32
CA GLN A 334 22.20 20.78 -6.65
C GLN A 334 23.46 20.47 -7.46
N ARG A 335 24.41 21.40 -7.64
CA ARG A 335 25.63 21.18 -8.46
C ARG A 335 26.47 19.99 -7.99
N LEU A 336 26.69 19.82 -6.69
CA LEU A 336 27.45 18.68 -6.12
C LEU A 336 26.70 17.34 -6.25
N CYS A 337 25.36 17.35 -6.19
CA CYS A 337 24.54 16.17 -6.47
C CYS A 337 24.61 15.78 -7.96
N TRP A 338 24.58 16.76 -8.87
CA TRP A 338 24.67 16.52 -10.32
C TRP A 338 26.06 16.03 -10.77
N THR A 339 27.16 16.57 -10.23
CA THR A 339 28.54 16.17 -10.60
C THR A 339 28.93 14.80 -10.05
N SER A 340 28.50 14.46 -8.82
CA SER A 340 28.68 13.12 -8.24
C SER A 340 27.88 12.04 -8.96
N TRP A 341 26.75 12.39 -9.59
CA TRP A 341 25.92 11.43 -10.33
C TRP A 341 26.41 11.20 -11.75
N ARG A 342 26.95 12.22 -12.43
CA ARG A 342 27.60 12.04 -13.75
C ARG A 342 28.78 11.07 -13.66
N SER A 343 29.56 11.13 -12.57
CA SER A 343 30.67 10.20 -12.35
C SER A 343 30.22 8.78 -11.97
N GLN A 344 29.07 8.60 -11.31
CA GLN A 344 28.50 7.28 -11.00
C GLN A 344 27.73 6.63 -12.16
N LEU A 345 27.04 7.40 -13.01
CA LEU A 345 26.40 6.90 -14.22
C LEU A 345 27.43 6.47 -15.28
N CYS A 346 28.54 7.21 -15.42
CA CYS A 346 29.65 6.77 -16.27
C CYS A 346 30.36 5.51 -15.74
N ARG A 347 30.33 5.24 -14.43
CA ARG A 347 30.87 4.00 -13.84
C ARG A 347 29.94 2.78 -13.96
N MET A 348 28.63 2.97 -14.21
CA MET A 348 27.68 1.86 -14.35
C MET A 348 27.60 1.27 -15.77
N PHE A 349 28.26 1.87 -16.77
CA PHE A 349 28.22 1.38 -18.16
C PHE A 349 29.56 0.84 -18.72
N CYS A 350 30.61 0.73 -17.91
CA CYS A 350 31.86 0.08 -18.35
C CYS A 350 32.10 -1.23 -17.60
N LEU A 351 31.98 -2.35 -18.34
CA LEU A 351 32.36 -3.69 -17.90
C LEU A 351 33.88 -3.88 -18.06
N THR A 352 34.65 -3.74 -16.98
CA THR A 352 35.97 -4.38 -16.85
C THR A 352 36.44 -4.39 -15.38
N PRO A 353 37.05 -5.48 -14.88
CA PRO A 353 37.58 -5.53 -13.52
C PRO A 353 39.06 -5.10 -13.50
N CYS A 354 39.41 -4.11 -12.67
CA CYS A 354 40.81 -3.85 -12.32
C CYS A 354 41.02 -3.75 -10.80
N THR A 355 42.17 -4.32 -10.42
CA THR A 355 42.79 -4.59 -9.12
C THR A 355 43.19 -3.34 -8.31
N PRO A 356 43.57 -3.48 -7.02
CA PRO A 356 43.70 -2.37 -6.07
C PRO A 356 45.08 -1.71 -6.12
N CYS A 357 45.13 -0.38 -6.09
CA CYS A 357 46.36 0.38 -5.85
C CYS A 357 46.20 1.38 -4.68
N LEU A 358 47.18 1.26 -3.78
CA LEU A 358 47.74 2.05 -2.67
C LEU A 358 47.36 3.54 -2.42
N PRO A 359 47.63 4.04 -1.19
CA PRO A 359 47.12 5.32 -0.68
C PRO A 359 48.05 6.49 -1.05
N VAL A 360 47.45 7.63 -1.40
CA VAL A 360 48.16 8.90 -1.55
C VAL A 360 47.76 9.82 -0.40
N SER A 361 48.78 10.22 0.37
CA SER A 361 48.76 11.25 1.39
C SER A 361 48.53 12.63 0.78
N VAL A 362 47.56 13.39 1.29
CA VAL A 362 47.44 14.83 0.99
C VAL A 362 47.24 15.60 2.29
N HIS A 363 48.06 16.65 2.41
CA HIS A 363 48.20 17.61 3.50
C HIS A 363 46.90 18.26 3.97
N GLN A 364 46.81 18.43 5.29
CA GLN A 364 45.81 19.24 5.98
C GLN A 364 46.24 20.72 6.00
N GLU A 365 45.37 21.60 5.51
CA GLU A 365 45.23 22.97 6.01
C GLU A 365 43.80 23.17 6.55
N PRO A 366 43.60 24.00 7.59
CA PRO A 366 42.38 24.03 8.39
C PRO A 366 41.30 24.88 7.70
N ALA A 367 40.51 24.26 6.83
CA ALA A 367 39.31 24.89 6.28
C ALA A 367 38.17 24.92 7.31
N GLY A 368 37.70 26.14 7.55
CA GLY A 368 36.54 26.62 8.29
C GLY A 368 35.43 25.67 8.71
N ILE A 369 34.88 26.00 9.88
CA ILE A 369 33.67 25.52 10.55
C ILE A 369 32.47 25.51 9.58
N GLN A 370 32.35 24.46 8.77
CA GLN A 370 31.13 24.05 8.06
C GLN A 370 30.98 22.53 8.13
N GLN A 371 31.06 21.98 9.34
CA GLN A 371 30.59 20.62 9.56
C GLN A 371 29.06 20.60 9.44
N ARG A 372 28.58 20.25 8.24
CA ARG A 372 27.20 19.85 7.98
C ARG A 372 26.73 18.93 9.11
N SER A 373 25.68 19.32 9.84
CA SER A 373 25.01 18.43 10.77
C SER A 373 24.61 17.17 10.00
N VAL A 374 25.12 16.01 10.43
CA VAL A 374 24.91 14.68 9.82
C VAL A 374 23.42 14.26 9.78
N THR A 375 22.52 15.04 10.38
CA THR A 375 21.08 14.82 10.40
C THR A 375 20.46 15.10 9.04
N GLY A 376 20.13 14.05 8.29
CA GLY A 376 19.30 14.14 7.09
C GLY A 376 17.89 14.69 7.37
N ILE A 377 17.13 14.92 6.30
CA ILE A 377 15.73 15.39 6.36
C ILE A 377 14.91 14.46 7.27
N ILE A 378 14.20 15.04 8.25
CA ILE A 378 13.25 14.32 9.13
C ILE A 378 12.26 13.54 8.27
N GLN A 379 12.24 12.21 8.43
CA GLN A 379 11.46 11.34 7.54
C GLN A 379 10.09 10.98 8.10
N ASN A 380 9.91 10.96 9.42
CA ASN A 380 8.62 10.68 10.05
C ASN A 380 8.42 11.42 11.39
N LEU A 381 7.20 11.29 11.90
CA LEU A 381 6.77 12.01 13.09
C LEU A 381 7.44 11.49 14.37
N ASP A 382 7.69 10.18 14.45
CA ASP A 382 8.36 9.54 15.59
C ASP A 382 9.79 10.10 15.79
N GLN A 383 10.56 10.21 14.71
CA GLN A 383 11.90 10.82 14.71
C GLN A 383 11.85 12.29 15.14
N LEU A 384 10.87 13.04 14.64
CA LEU A 384 10.69 14.46 15.00
C LEU A 384 10.44 14.62 16.50
N TYR A 385 9.65 13.72 17.10
CA TYR A 385 9.38 13.74 18.54
C TYR A 385 10.58 13.29 19.38
N ALA A 386 11.36 12.31 18.90
CA ALA A 386 12.61 11.93 19.57
C ALA A 386 13.59 13.13 19.63
N GLN A 387 13.76 13.84 18.51
CA GLN A 387 14.55 15.08 18.47
C GLN A 387 13.95 16.16 19.38
N ALA A 388 12.63 16.33 19.37
CA ALA A 388 11.94 17.32 20.19
C ALA A 388 12.19 17.11 21.69
N ILE A 389 12.16 15.87 22.17
CA ILE A 389 12.41 15.53 23.58
C ILE A 389 13.84 15.89 23.99
N LEU A 390 14.81 15.69 23.11
CA LEU A 390 16.22 15.98 23.38
C LEU A 390 16.54 17.48 23.34
N VAL A 391 15.95 18.23 22.39
CA VAL A 391 16.25 19.65 22.18
C VAL A 391 15.43 20.59 23.09
N GLU A 392 14.23 20.18 23.53
CA GLU A 392 13.35 21.00 24.39
C GLU A 392 14.06 21.61 25.61
N PRO A 393 14.82 20.86 26.44
CA PRO A 393 15.46 21.44 27.60
C PRO A 393 16.52 22.48 27.23
N ILE A 394 17.32 22.22 26.18
CA ILE A 394 18.39 23.12 25.72
C ILE A 394 17.79 24.41 25.17
N PHE A 395 16.74 24.29 24.35
CA PHE A 395 16.04 25.45 23.81
C PHE A 395 15.29 26.25 24.89
N ARG A 396 14.70 25.57 25.88
CA ARG A 396 14.03 26.23 27.01
C ARG A 396 15.02 27.05 27.84
N GLU A 397 16.18 26.49 28.15
CA GLU A 397 17.27 27.18 28.87
C GLU A 397 17.71 28.43 28.10
N LYS A 398 17.91 28.33 26.79
CA LYS A 398 18.22 29.50 25.95
C LYS A 398 17.12 30.55 25.92
N ALA A 399 15.87 30.14 25.82
CA ALA A 399 14.74 31.06 25.90
C ALA A 399 14.65 31.77 27.27
N HIS A 400 15.02 31.08 28.35
CA HIS A 400 15.10 31.69 29.69
C HIS A 400 16.14 32.79 29.76
N VAL A 401 17.36 32.53 29.30
CA VAL A 401 18.46 33.52 29.32
C VAL A 401 18.03 34.79 28.60
N HIS A 402 17.50 34.67 27.38
CA HIS A 402 17.04 35.84 26.64
C HIS A 402 15.86 36.56 27.30
N ALA A 403 14.94 35.82 27.93
CA ALA A 403 13.80 36.43 28.62
C ALA A 403 14.24 37.19 29.88
N ALA A 404 15.16 36.62 30.66
CA ALA A 404 15.76 37.26 31.84
C ALA A 404 16.46 38.57 31.46
N GLU A 405 17.33 38.54 30.45
CA GLU A 405 18.10 39.70 30.00
C GLU A 405 17.26 40.86 29.41
N THR A 406 15.97 40.63 29.11
CA THR A 406 15.14 41.57 28.33
C THR A 406 13.81 41.92 29.01
N ASN A 407 13.73 41.77 30.33
CA ASN A 407 12.48 41.98 31.09
C ASN A 407 11.29 41.14 30.56
N GLY A 408 11.59 40.00 29.95
CA GLY A 408 10.58 39.09 29.43
C GLY A 408 9.77 38.47 30.57
N MET A 409 8.51 38.18 30.28
CA MET A 409 7.57 37.54 31.20
C MET A 409 7.13 36.16 30.71
N ILE A 410 6.87 35.27 31.65
CA ILE A 410 6.38 33.91 31.44
C ILE A 410 5.08 33.74 32.25
N PRO A 411 4.10 32.97 31.75
CA PRO A 411 2.88 32.71 32.51
C PRO A 411 3.13 31.87 33.77
N ILE A 412 2.56 32.30 34.90
CA ILE A 412 2.48 31.55 36.16
C ILE A 412 1.12 30.83 36.24
N ARG A 413 1.11 29.68 36.91
CA ARG A 413 -0.05 28.80 37.02
C ARG A 413 -1.11 29.39 37.98
N ALA A 414 -2.07 30.10 37.42
CA ALA A 414 -3.30 30.48 38.13
C ALA A 414 -4.31 29.31 38.19
N HIS A 415 -5.27 29.35 39.12
CA HIS A 415 -6.38 28.38 39.19
C HIS A 415 -7.13 28.30 37.85
N ARG A 416 -7.69 27.12 37.49
CA ARG A 416 -8.27 26.77 36.17
C ARG A 416 -9.20 27.80 35.52
N ASN A 417 -9.84 28.67 36.30
CA ASN A 417 -10.82 29.65 35.82
C ASN A 417 -10.32 31.10 35.86
N GLN A 418 -9.08 31.34 36.28
CA GLN A 418 -8.51 32.69 36.35
C GLN A 418 -7.71 33.02 35.08
N PRO A 419 -7.64 34.32 34.70
CA PRO A 419 -6.76 34.77 33.63
C PRO A 419 -5.31 34.39 33.94
N ARG A 420 -4.52 34.17 32.89
CA ARG A 420 -3.08 33.85 33.05
C ARG A 420 -2.37 35.08 33.61
N GLU A 421 -1.76 34.91 34.76
CA GLU A 421 -0.83 35.88 35.33
C GLU A 421 0.54 35.71 34.69
N TYR A 422 1.23 36.82 34.43
CA TYR A 422 2.55 36.85 33.78
C TYR A 422 3.52 37.53 34.72
N GLN A 423 4.65 36.88 34.99
CA GLN A 423 5.69 37.40 35.88
C GLN A 423 7.02 37.48 35.14
N ARG A 424 7.86 38.43 35.50
CA ARG A 424 9.20 38.59 34.93
C ARG A 424 10.07 37.40 35.29
N VAL A 425 10.89 36.95 34.34
CA VAL A 425 11.73 35.76 34.53
C VAL A 425 12.72 35.93 35.68
N ASP A 426 13.28 37.13 35.85
CA ASP A 426 14.23 37.43 36.92
C ASP A 426 13.62 37.27 38.31
N GLU A 427 12.35 37.67 38.47
CA GLU A 427 11.60 37.54 39.72
C GLU A 427 11.25 36.08 40.02
N ILE A 428 10.88 35.31 38.98
CA ILE A 428 10.68 33.86 39.10
C ILE A 428 12.01 33.19 39.50
N MET A 429 13.13 33.62 38.91
CA MET A 429 14.43 33.04 39.22
C MET A 429 14.91 33.38 40.63
N GLY A 430 14.49 34.51 41.20
CA GLY A 430 14.80 34.91 42.57
C GLY A 430 13.94 34.25 43.66
N ASN A 431 12.83 33.59 43.31
CA ASN A 431 11.86 33.05 44.26
C ASN A 431 11.54 31.55 44.01
N GLU A 432 11.89 30.67 44.94
CA GLU A 432 11.66 29.22 44.82
C GLU A 432 10.18 28.83 44.69
N ASP A 433 9.27 29.52 45.39
CA ASP A 433 7.82 29.26 45.31
C ASP A 433 7.26 29.57 43.91
N LEU A 434 7.81 30.61 43.26
CA LEU A 434 7.48 30.95 41.88
C LEU A 434 8.10 29.96 40.89
N ARG A 435 9.26 29.37 41.21
CA ARG A 435 9.89 28.33 40.39
C ARG A 435 9.06 27.05 40.32
N GLU A 436 8.34 26.69 41.37
CA GLU A 436 7.46 25.51 41.32
C GLU A 436 6.16 25.75 40.54
N SER A 437 5.79 27.02 40.30
CA SER A 437 4.48 27.41 39.77
C SER A 437 4.48 27.96 38.33
N TYR A 438 5.62 28.19 37.66
CA TYR A 438 5.63 28.65 36.26
C TYR A 438 5.26 27.56 35.24
N GLU A 439 4.48 27.92 34.20
CA GLU A 439 3.99 26.99 33.17
C GLU A 439 4.62 27.27 31.79
N TRP A 440 5.59 26.45 31.37
CA TRP A 440 6.04 26.51 29.97
C TRP A 440 5.12 25.72 29.01
N PRO A 441 5.06 26.14 27.73
CA PRO A 441 4.50 25.34 26.67
C PRO A 441 5.20 23.98 26.61
N LYS A 442 4.42 22.95 26.93
CA LYS A 442 4.84 21.55 26.74
C LYS A 442 5.08 21.26 25.27
N ILE A 443 5.88 20.22 25.00
CA ILE A 443 5.98 19.60 23.68
C ILE A 443 4.57 19.39 23.15
N LYS A 444 4.37 19.73 21.87
CA LYS A 444 3.06 19.63 21.24
C LYS A 444 2.48 18.22 21.42
N ASN A 445 1.17 18.15 21.66
CA ASN A 445 0.46 16.88 21.69
C ASN A 445 0.48 16.21 20.29
N VAL A 446 0.67 14.89 20.26
CA VAL A 446 0.78 14.07 19.03
C VAL A 446 -0.43 14.24 18.12
N ASP A 447 -1.65 14.22 18.62
CA ASP A 447 -2.87 14.37 17.82
C ASP A 447 -2.92 15.75 17.15
N ARG A 448 -2.53 16.78 17.90
CA ARG A 448 -2.43 18.14 17.36
C ARG A 448 -1.32 18.27 16.33
N ALA A 449 -0.23 17.53 16.48
CA ALA A 449 0.82 17.45 15.47
C ALA A 449 0.32 16.73 14.22
N ILE A 450 -0.37 15.60 14.35
CA ILE A 450 -0.98 14.85 13.25
C ILE A 450 -1.96 15.72 12.47
N GLU A 451 -2.91 16.37 13.16
CA GLU A 451 -3.83 17.35 12.58
C GLU A 451 -3.07 18.43 11.80
N LYS A 452 -2.08 19.06 12.44
CA LYS A 452 -1.32 20.14 11.81
C LYS A 452 -0.52 19.64 10.60
N VAL A 453 0.02 18.42 10.65
CA VAL A 453 0.76 17.82 9.55
C VAL A 453 -0.16 17.57 8.36
N LEU A 454 -1.34 16.97 8.60
CA LEU A 454 -2.34 16.74 7.55
C LEU A 454 -2.85 18.06 6.94
N TYR A 455 -3.16 19.05 7.77
CA TYR A 455 -3.85 20.27 7.31
C TYR A 455 -2.92 21.38 6.82
N LEU A 456 -1.77 21.58 7.47
CA LEU A 456 -0.90 22.74 7.22
C LEU A 456 0.46 22.35 6.65
N CYS A 457 0.84 21.08 6.73
CA CYS A 457 2.13 20.59 6.24
C CYS A 457 1.99 19.60 5.06
N ASN A 458 0.79 19.43 4.50
CA ASN A 458 0.52 18.53 3.36
C ASN A 458 0.94 17.07 3.61
N GLY A 459 0.84 16.59 4.86
CA GLY A 459 1.28 15.26 5.25
C GLY A 459 2.78 15.13 5.54
N GLU A 460 3.59 16.17 5.34
CA GLU A 460 5.03 16.15 5.61
C GLU A 460 5.35 16.53 7.06
N SER A 461 5.98 15.62 7.79
CA SER A 461 6.35 15.87 9.20
C SER A 461 7.51 16.87 9.33
N SER A 462 8.41 16.94 8.35
CA SER A 462 9.57 17.85 8.34
C SER A 462 9.19 19.34 8.34
N ARG A 463 7.97 19.69 7.92
CA ARG A 463 7.47 21.07 7.89
C ARG A 463 6.79 21.50 9.19
N LEU A 464 6.76 20.65 10.20
CA LEU A 464 6.18 20.94 11.51
C LEU A 464 7.23 21.55 12.45
N PHE A 465 7.39 22.87 12.40
CA PHE A 465 8.43 23.60 13.15
C PHE A 465 8.09 23.99 14.60
N ASP A 466 6.86 23.72 15.05
CA ASP A 466 6.38 24.13 16.37
C ASP A 466 6.00 22.92 17.23
N VAL A 467 6.77 21.83 17.12
CA VAL A 467 6.70 20.70 18.05
C VAL A 467 7.27 21.14 19.40
N VAL A 468 8.47 21.70 19.39
CA VAL A 468 9.06 22.44 20.49
C VAL A 468 8.82 23.92 20.26
N ARG A 469 8.23 24.59 21.24
CA ARG A 469 7.94 26.02 21.15
C ARG A 469 8.02 26.67 22.51
N GLN A 470 8.51 27.91 22.55
CA GLN A 470 8.51 28.76 23.74
C GLN A 470 7.84 30.09 23.42
N CYS A 471 7.36 30.78 24.46
CA CYS A 471 6.70 32.08 24.32
C CYS A 471 7.21 33.01 25.39
N ILE A 472 7.76 34.15 24.99
CA ILE A 472 8.17 35.24 25.87
C ILE A 472 7.19 36.39 25.65
N VAL A 473 6.66 36.95 26.73
CA VAL A 473 5.68 38.04 26.69
C VAL A 473 6.30 39.30 27.24
N PHE A 474 6.07 40.44 26.59
CA PHE A 474 6.67 41.73 26.97
C PHE A 474 5.57 42.75 27.26
N GLU A 475 5.81 43.63 28.24
CA GLU A 475 4.92 44.76 28.51
C GLU A 475 5.08 45.83 27.42
N ARG A 476 6.34 46.13 27.06
CA ARG A 476 6.72 47.16 26.10
C ARG A 476 7.20 46.55 24.79
N LEU A 477 7.01 47.29 23.70
CA LEU A 477 7.47 46.85 22.38
C LEU A 477 9.00 46.98 22.24
N GLU A 478 9.61 47.96 22.90
CA GLU A 478 11.07 48.14 22.93
C GLU A 478 11.80 46.91 23.49
N ASP A 479 11.31 46.35 24.60
CA ASP A 479 11.89 45.15 25.23
C ASP A 479 11.83 43.94 24.28
N LEU A 480 10.74 43.82 23.50
CA LEU A 480 10.59 42.79 22.48
C LEU A 480 11.61 42.98 21.35
N CYS A 481 11.82 44.22 20.89
CA CYS A 481 12.82 44.56 19.87
C CYS A 481 14.24 44.24 20.35
N GLU A 482 14.57 44.61 21.59
CA GLU A 482 15.86 44.32 22.22
C GLU A 482 16.09 42.80 22.33
N CYS A 483 15.06 42.04 22.74
CA CYS A 483 15.14 40.58 22.78
C CYS A 483 15.39 39.97 21.40
N LEU A 484 14.70 40.46 20.36
CA LEU A 484 14.93 39.99 18.99
C LEU A 484 16.36 40.30 18.51
N GLU A 485 16.90 41.47 18.84
CA GLU A 485 18.28 41.84 18.52
C GLU A 485 19.29 40.92 19.22
N ARG A 486 19.08 40.60 20.50
CA ARG A 486 19.89 39.61 21.24
C ARG A 486 19.83 38.22 20.61
N ILE A 487 18.63 37.74 20.25
CA ILE A 487 18.46 36.44 19.58
C ILE A 487 19.19 36.40 18.24
N LEU A 488 19.18 37.51 17.48
CA LEU A 488 19.90 37.63 16.22
C LEU A 488 21.42 37.71 16.38
N GLY A 489 21.90 38.12 17.56
CA GLY A 489 23.31 38.19 17.92
C GLY A 489 23.87 36.94 18.61
N ASP A 490 23.02 35.99 19.06
CA ASP A 490 23.47 34.79 19.76
C ASP A 490 24.16 33.81 18.77
N PRO A 491 25.46 33.51 18.94
CA PRO A 491 26.20 32.62 18.04
C PRO A 491 25.73 31.15 18.10
N GLU A 492 25.00 30.76 19.15
CA GLU A 492 24.43 29.43 19.31
C GLU A 492 23.03 29.31 18.71
N ILE A 493 22.46 30.41 18.17
CA ILE A 493 21.14 30.42 17.53
C ILE A 493 21.29 30.69 16.04
N VAL A 494 20.72 29.80 15.23
CA VAL A 494 20.59 30.00 13.78
C VAL A 494 19.13 30.26 13.45
N VAL A 495 18.81 31.51 13.11
CA VAL A 495 17.46 31.90 12.73
C VAL A 495 17.15 31.42 11.31
N MET A 496 16.16 30.55 11.18
CA MET A 496 15.74 29.98 9.89
C MET A 496 14.67 30.82 9.21
N ARG A 497 13.76 31.40 10.00
CA ARG A 497 12.65 32.21 9.49
C ARG A 497 12.02 33.05 10.58
N ILE A 498 11.91 34.36 10.34
CA ILE A 498 11.09 35.26 11.16
C ILE A 498 9.74 35.48 10.47
N LYS A 499 8.66 35.45 11.25
CA LYS A 499 7.32 35.89 10.84
C LYS A 499 6.91 37.05 11.72
N ASN A 500 7.18 38.27 11.25
CA ASN A 500 6.71 39.47 11.91
C ASN A 500 5.23 39.67 11.57
N ARG A 501 4.33 39.38 12.52
CA ARG A 501 2.89 39.67 12.37
C ARG A 501 2.48 41.00 12.99
N LEU A 502 3.42 41.66 13.66
CA LEU A 502 3.27 43.03 14.14
C LEU A 502 3.49 44.03 12.98
N ASP A 503 4.05 43.60 11.85
CA ASP A 503 4.13 44.43 10.64
C ASP A 503 2.72 44.94 10.22
N PRO A 504 2.53 46.25 10.03
CA PRO A 504 1.27 46.82 9.55
C PRO A 504 0.80 46.21 8.22
N SER A 505 1.72 45.79 7.35
CA SER A 505 1.43 45.14 6.07
C SER A 505 0.96 43.68 6.21
N PHE A 506 1.11 43.06 7.38
CA PHE A 506 0.70 41.68 7.61
C PHE A 506 -0.84 41.54 7.58
N ASP A 507 -1.35 40.61 6.76
CA ASP A 507 -2.78 40.29 6.73
C ASP A 507 -3.21 39.50 7.98
N ALA A 508 -3.62 40.26 9.00
CA ALA A 508 -4.09 39.73 10.28
C ALA A 508 -5.39 38.90 10.18
N ARG A 509 -6.11 38.94 9.05
CA ARG A 509 -7.28 38.06 8.84
C ARG A 509 -6.87 36.59 8.89
N THR A 510 -5.65 36.27 8.46
CA THR A 510 -5.10 34.91 8.47
C THR A 510 -4.85 34.34 9.88
N THR A 511 -4.82 35.20 10.91
CA THR A 511 -4.63 34.84 12.32
C THR A 511 -5.84 35.15 13.21
N GLY A 512 -6.96 35.59 12.62
CA GLY A 512 -8.12 36.05 13.39
C GLY A 512 -7.84 37.33 14.17
N GLY A 513 -6.90 38.16 13.69
CA GLY A 513 -6.51 39.42 14.30
C GLY A 513 -5.29 39.33 15.22
N TYR A 514 -4.97 38.15 15.77
CA TYR A 514 -3.85 38.00 16.70
C TYR A 514 -2.48 38.25 16.02
N ARG A 515 -1.62 39.04 16.66
CA ARG A 515 -0.29 39.42 16.17
C ARG A 515 0.80 39.06 17.19
N ASP A 516 1.92 38.55 16.68
CA ASP A 516 3.13 38.17 17.41
C ASP A 516 4.34 38.21 16.45
N VAL A 517 5.55 38.12 17.00
CA VAL A 517 6.75 37.80 16.21
C VAL A 517 7.06 36.32 16.45
N ALA A 518 6.93 35.50 15.42
CA ALA A 518 7.26 34.07 15.50
C ALA A 518 8.60 33.81 14.80
N VAL A 519 9.61 33.47 15.58
CA VAL A 519 10.96 33.13 15.13
C VAL A 519 11.09 31.61 15.07
N ASN A 520 11.40 31.07 13.90
CA ASN A 520 11.78 29.67 13.73
C ASN A 520 13.30 29.64 13.71
N LEU A 521 13.91 28.91 14.65
CA LEU A 521 15.35 28.90 14.85
C LEU A 521 15.86 27.50 15.16
N ARG A 522 17.15 27.30 15.01
CA ARG A 522 17.88 26.11 15.47
C ARG A 522 18.82 26.52 16.60
N VAL A 523 18.93 25.66 17.59
CA VAL A 523 19.93 25.81 18.66
C VAL A 523 21.11 24.92 18.28
N VAL A 524 22.28 25.53 18.08
CA VAL A 524 23.49 24.89 17.54
C VAL A 524 24.62 25.03 18.56
N THR A 525 24.44 24.39 19.71
CA THR A 525 25.48 24.19 20.72
C THR A 525 26.29 22.93 20.42
N GLU A 526 27.48 22.79 21.01
CA GLU A 526 28.27 21.54 20.97
C GLU A 526 27.42 20.33 21.39
N ARG A 527 26.69 20.47 22.50
CA ARG A 527 25.75 19.47 23.00
C ARG A 527 24.70 19.06 21.96
N THR A 528 24.07 20.01 21.26
CA THR A 528 23.08 19.67 20.22
C THR A 528 23.70 18.98 19.00
N ARG A 529 24.98 19.23 18.70
CA ARG A 529 25.73 18.56 17.63
C ARG A 529 26.05 17.11 18.01
N GLU A 530 26.51 16.89 19.23
CA GLU A 530 26.78 15.55 19.78
C GLU A 530 25.52 14.66 19.78
N LEU A 531 24.40 15.23 20.19
CA LEU A 531 23.10 14.55 20.19
C LEU A 531 22.52 14.34 18.79
N GLY A 532 23.07 15.01 17.76
CA GLY A 532 22.49 14.98 16.42
C GLY A 532 21.11 15.59 16.36
N VAL A 533 20.87 16.69 17.09
CA VAL A 533 19.59 17.43 17.10
C VAL A 533 19.74 18.90 16.72
N ALA A 534 20.95 19.35 16.39
CA ALA A 534 21.24 20.72 15.94
C ALA A 534 20.42 21.15 14.69
N GLY A 535 19.92 20.19 13.89
CA GLY A 535 19.04 20.46 12.75
C GLY A 535 17.57 20.73 13.12
N HIS A 536 17.14 20.45 14.35
CA HIS A 536 15.76 20.57 14.79
C HIS A 536 15.34 22.05 14.86
N VAL A 537 14.21 22.38 14.22
CA VAL A 537 13.67 23.74 14.21
C VAL A 537 12.69 23.91 15.36
N CYS A 538 12.95 24.89 16.22
CA CYS A 538 12.09 25.30 17.32
C CYS A 538 11.34 26.60 16.96
N GLU A 539 10.14 26.81 17.52
CA GLU A 539 9.37 28.06 17.38
C GLU A 539 9.45 28.90 18.66
N LEU A 540 10.13 30.04 18.62
CA LEU A 540 10.08 31.04 19.68
C LEU A 540 9.07 32.13 19.31
N ARG A 541 8.13 32.43 20.21
CA ARG A 541 7.17 33.52 20.04
C ARG A 541 7.48 34.67 20.97
N LEU A 542 7.57 35.85 20.41
CA LEU A 542 7.66 37.10 21.14
C LEU A 542 6.31 37.81 20.99
N ALA A 543 5.63 38.05 22.11
CA ALA A 543 4.29 38.61 22.13
C ALA A 543 4.21 39.82 23.08
N ILE A 544 3.33 40.77 22.78
CA ILE A 544 3.03 41.90 23.67
C ILE A 544 1.89 41.52 24.62
N LEU A 545 2.01 41.86 25.90
CA LEU A 545 1.07 41.51 26.96
C LEU A 545 -0.36 41.96 26.62
N GLY A 546 -0.52 43.19 26.11
CA GLY A 546 -1.82 43.72 25.68
C GLY A 546 -2.52 42.86 24.62
N MET A 547 -1.76 42.27 23.68
CA MET A 547 -2.29 41.34 22.68
C MET A 547 -2.52 39.94 23.25
N GLN A 548 -1.60 39.47 24.10
CA GLN A 548 -1.65 38.13 24.68
C GLN A 548 -2.80 37.97 25.68
N ALA A 549 -3.10 39.01 26.46
CA ALA A 549 -4.20 39.05 27.42
C ALA A 549 -5.58 38.82 26.74
N LEU A 550 -5.73 39.27 25.49
CA LEU A 550 -6.93 39.06 24.68
C LEU A 550 -7.07 37.62 24.14
N SER A 551 -6.03 36.79 24.23
CA SER A 551 -5.96 35.42 23.70
C SER A 551 -6.61 34.39 24.62
N THR A 552 -7.90 34.57 24.91
CA THR A 552 -8.67 33.66 25.77
C THR A 552 -8.74 32.25 25.18
N GLN A 553 -9.00 31.23 26.03
CA GLN A 553 -9.15 29.86 25.56
C GLN A 553 -10.28 29.72 24.52
N GLU A 554 -11.40 30.41 24.74
CA GLU A 554 -12.55 30.37 23.84
C GLU A 554 -12.22 30.91 22.44
N ARG A 555 -11.59 32.10 22.35
CA ARG A 555 -11.15 32.68 21.07
C ARG A 555 -10.15 31.78 20.35
N ARG A 556 -9.20 31.19 21.09
CA ARG A 556 -8.24 30.23 20.52
C ARG A 556 -8.92 28.98 19.94
N LEU A 557 -9.95 28.46 20.60
CA LEU A 557 -10.75 27.34 20.11
C LEU A 557 -11.61 27.73 18.90
N ARG A 558 -12.20 28.92 18.91
CA ARG A 558 -12.99 29.46 17.78
C ARG A 558 -12.12 29.64 16.53
N TYR A 559 -10.97 30.29 16.66
CA TYR A 559 -9.99 30.38 15.56
C TYR A 559 -9.50 29.00 15.12
N ARG A 560 -9.23 28.06 16.05
CA ARG A 560 -8.78 26.70 15.70
C ARG A 560 -9.77 26.00 14.75
N ARG A 561 -11.07 26.14 14.98
CA ARG A 561 -12.12 25.52 14.13
C ARG A 561 -12.07 26.00 12.69
N VAL A 562 -11.78 27.28 12.46
CA VAL A 562 -11.80 27.87 11.12
C VAL A 562 -10.42 28.03 10.48
N LYS A 563 -9.35 27.82 11.25
CA LYS A 563 -7.96 28.12 10.85
C LYS A 563 -7.56 27.48 9.52
N HIS A 564 -7.94 26.23 9.29
CA HIS A 564 -7.57 25.50 8.07
C HIS A 564 -8.30 26.08 6.84
N ILE A 565 -9.56 26.50 7.01
CA ILE A 565 -10.37 27.15 5.97
C ILE A 565 -9.75 28.50 5.59
N VAL A 566 -9.44 29.32 6.60
CA VAL A 566 -8.90 30.68 6.41
C VAL A 566 -7.49 30.65 5.80
N ARG A 567 -6.68 29.63 6.12
CA ARG A 567 -5.31 29.47 5.62
C ARG A 567 -5.20 28.68 4.32
N TYR A 568 -6.33 28.33 3.70
CA TYR A 568 -6.33 27.68 2.41
C TYR A 568 -5.93 28.69 1.31
N ASP A 569 -4.60 28.88 1.20
CA ASP A 569 -3.84 29.79 0.33
C ASP A 569 -3.42 29.21 -1.06
N ARG A 570 -3.68 29.80 -2.25
CA ARG A 570 -3.32 29.33 -3.61
C ARG A 570 -1.79 29.23 -3.93
N GLY A 571 -0.95 28.79 -3.00
CA GLY A 571 0.50 28.66 -3.19
C GLY A 571 0.92 27.43 -4.00
N TRP A 572 0.30 27.18 -5.15
CA TRP A 572 0.45 25.95 -5.95
C TRP A 572 1.54 26.04 -7.03
N VAL A 573 1.68 27.17 -7.73
CA VAL A 573 2.51 27.27 -8.96
C VAL A 573 4.02 27.04 -8.72
N GLY A 574 4.54 27.26 -7.50
CA GLY A 574 5.97 27.09 -7.21
C GLY A 574 6.41 25.71 -6.68
N ARG A 575 5.50 24.78 -6.34
CA ARG A 575 5.83 23.68 -5.40
C ARG A 575 5.92 22.27 -5.99
N GLU A 576 5.49 22.06 -7.23
CA GLU A 576 5.33 20.70 -7.78
C GLU A 576 6.64 20.07 -8.25
N LYS A 577 7.63 20.88 -8.67
CA LYS A 577 8.93 20.37 -9.19
C LYS A 577 9.79 19.66 -8.14
N VAL A 578 9.72 20.05 -6.87
CA VAL A 578 10.60 19.51 -5.82
C VAL A 578 10.10 18.14 -5.32
N HIS A 579 8.78 17.96 -5.24
CA HIS A 579 8.19 16.81 -4.55
C HIS A 579 8.23 15.50 -5.36
N LEU A 580 8.12 15.58 -6.69
CA LEU A 580 8.24 14.40 -7.58
C LEU A 580 9.68 13.84 -7.57
N MET A 581 10.67 14.73 -7.56
CA MET A 581 12.09 14.36 -7.64
C MET A 581 12.61 13.77 -6.31
N VAL A 582 12.18 14.32 -5.16
CA VAL A 582 12.57 13.82 -3.83
C VAL A 582 12.00 12.42 -3.56
N ASN A 583 10.75 12.14 -3.95
CA ASN A 583 10.15 10.81 -3.78
C ASN A 583 10.80 9.74 -4.67
N LEU A 584 11.25 10.11 -5.87
CA LEU A 584 12.01 9.21 -6.74
C LEU A 584 13.41 8.93 -6.16
N MET A 585 14.06 9.95 -5.58
CA MET A 585 15.40 9.85 -4.97
C MET A 585 15.40 9.12 -3.61
N GLN A 586 14.33 9.18 -2.82
CA GLN A 586 14.25 8.47 -1.54
C GLN A 586 14.12 6.95 -1.73
N LYS A 587 13.47 6.50 -2.82
CA LYS A 587 13.29 5.06 -3.08
C LYS A 587 14.58 4.34 -3.49
N THR A 588 15.63 5.06 -3.87
CA THR A 588 16.91 4.47 -4.33
C THR A 588 17.98 4.32 -3.24
N LYS A 589 17.78 4.83 -2.01
CA LYS A 589 18.79 4.80 -0.92
C LYS A 589 18.68 3.58 0.02
N MET A 590 18.66 2.36 -0.53
CA MET A 590 18.72 1.14 0.29
C MET A 590 20.10 0.90 0.93
N SER A 591 21.19 1.44 0.37
CA SER A 591 22.55 1.29 0.92
C SER A 591 22.70 1.98 2.29
N PHE A 592 22.10 3.15 2.46
CA PHE A 592 22.16 3.92 3.72
C PHE A 592 21.54 3.18 4.92
N ILE A 593 20.49 2.38 4.68
CA ILE A 593 19.81 1.60 5.74
C ILE A 593 20.70 0.46 6.27
N ASN A 594 21.57 -0.10 5.43
CA ASN A 594 22.47 -1.18 5.84
C ASN A 594 23.61 -0.65 6.71
N ASP A 595 24.21 0.47 6.31
CA ASP A 595 25.25 1.13 7.10
C ASP A 595 24.68 1.63 8.45
N TYR A 596 23.45 2.13 8.44
CA TYR A 596 22.69 2.48 9.65
C TYR A 596 22.60 1.32 10.64
N LEU A 597 22.09 0.16 10.23
CA LEU A 597 21.81 -0.94 11.16
C LEU A 597 23.08 -1.55 11.74
N ASN A 598 24.16 -1.58 10.94
CA ASN A 598 25.46 -2.00 11.42
C ASN A 598 26.03 -0.98 12.41
N GLN A 599 25.97 0.32 12.13
CA GLN A 599 26.45 1.35 13.05
C GLN A 599 25.61 1.46 14.34
N PHE A 600 24.29 1.39 14.24
CA PHE A 600 23.37 1.41 15.39
C PHE A 600 23.62 0.22 16.31
N ALA A 601 23.69 -0.99 15.75
CA ALA A 601 24.01 -2.18 16.52
C ALA A 601 25.42 -2.08 17.13
N THR A 602 26.44 -1.74 16.33
CA THR A 602 27.79 -1.62 16.86
C THR A 602 27.87 -0.57 17.96
N ARG A 603 27.27 0.62 17.83
CA ARG A 603 27.37 1.68 18.86
C ARG A 603 26.57 1.38 20.13
N LEU A 604 25.32 0.95 20.04
CA LEU A 604 24.55 0.61 21.25
C LEU A 604 25.18 -0.56 22.00
N PHE A 605 25.77 -1.53 21.30
CA PHE A 605 26.28 -2.75 21.91
C PHE A 605 27.79 -2.73 22.22
N SER A 606 28.62 -1.94 21.52
CA SER A 606 30.07 -1.83 21.83
C SER A 606 30.37 -0.81 22.93
N THR A 607 29.53 0.22 23.08
CA THR A 607 29.71 1.22 24.16
C THR A 607 29.46 0.60 25.53
N ASP A 608 28.63 -0.46 25.59
CA ASP A 608 28.40 -1.27 26.78
C ASP A 608 29.63 -2.13 27.16
N GLN A 609 30.44 -2.58 26.19
CA GLN A 609 31.69 -3.31 26.44
C GLN A 609 32.82 -2.42 27.00
N ARG A 610 32.87 -1.13 26.66
CA ARG A 610 33.91 -0.20 27.13
C ARG A 610 33.62 0.45 28.49
N ARG A 611 32.37 0.44 28.96
CA ARG A 611 31.93 1.13 30.19
C ARG A 611 31.70 0.18 31.38
N GLN A 612 32.08 -1.09 31.25
CA GLN A 612 31.94 -2.10 32.31
C GLN A 612 32.97 -1.98 33.45
N SER A 613 33.95 -1.06 33.35
CA SER A 613 35.06 -0.90 34.31
C SER A 613 34.75 -0.09 35.57
N ASP A 614 33.53 0.46 35.74
CA ASP A 614 33.18 1.27 36.91
C ASP A 614 32.16 0.58 37.85
N THR A 615 32.34 0.79 39.15
CA THR A 615 31.87 -0.02 40.29
C THR A 615 30.34 -0.15 40.48
N LEU A 616 29.93 -1.15 41.27
CA LEU A 616 28.56 -1.64 41.58
C LEU A 616 27.52 -0.61 42.14
N LEU A 617 27.85 0.67 42.31
CA LEU A 617 27.01 1.66 43.02
C LEU A 617 26.21 2.65 42.14
N GLN A 618 26.29 2.58 40.80
CA GLN A 618 25.60 3.53 39.90
C GLN A 618 24.54 2.89 39.00
N THR A 619 23.63 2.08 39.56
CA THR A 619 22.54 1.49 38.76
C THR A 619 21.58 2.56 38.22
N ARG A 620 21.29 3.61 39.01
CA ARG A 620 20.32 4.67 38.66
C ARG A 620 20.83 5.68 37.63
N GLU A 621 22.14 5.96 37.62
CA GLU A 621 22.76 6.84 36.61
C GLU A 621 22.90 6.12 35.26
N ARG A 622 23.29 4.84 35.26
CA ARG A 622 23.31 3.99 34.04
C ARG A 622 21.94 3.87 33.37
N GLU A 623 20.86 3.91 34.14
CA GLU A 623 19.49 3.84 33.61
C GLU A 623 19.07 5.08 32.81
N SER A 624 19.41 6.26 33.33
CA SER A 624 19.14 7.52 32.63
C SER A 624 19.94 7.58 31.33
N ASP A 625 21.16 7.03 31.34
CA ASP A 625 22.03 6.95 30.16
C ASP A 625 21.49 6.03 29.07
N LEU A 626 20.96 4.85 29.40
CA LEU A 626 20.43 3.94 28.36
C LEU A 626 19.18 4.50 27.68
N HIS A 627 18.25 5.11 28.43
CA HIS A 627 17.08 5.76 27.85
C HIS A 627 17.50 6.93 26.94
N PHE A 628 18.49 7.70 27.37
CA PHE A 628 19.01 8.84 26.64
C PHE A 628 19.78 8.42 25.38
N LEU A 629 20.58 7.35 25.44
CA LEU A 629 21.26 6.75 24.28
C LEU A 629 20.25 6.22 23.26
N PHE A 630 19.23 5.49 23.72
CA PHE A 630 18.15 5.01 22.85
C PHE A 630 17.43 6.17 22.16
N LEU A 631 17.05 7.21 22.90
CA LEU A 631 16.45 8.42 22.34
C LEU A 631 17.37 9.13 21.34
N THR A 632 18.65 9.25 21.68
CA THR A 632 19.67 9.88 20.82
C THR A 632 19.75 9.16 19.48
N GLU A 633 19.76 7.82 19.48
CA GLU A 633 19.75 7.08 18.24
C GLU A 633 18.40 7.19 17.50
N MET A 634 17.26 7.11 18.19
CA MET A 634 15.95 7.33 17.58
C MET A 634 15.77 8.74 17.01
N SER A 635 16.52 9.74 17.48
CA SER A 635 16.52 11.10 16.94
C SER A 635 17.26 11.18 15.59
N LYS A 636 18.26 10.33 15.39
CA LYS A 636 19.08 10.27 14.17
C LYS A 636 18.37 9.51 13.05
N TYR A 637 17.45 8.59 13.39
CA TYR A 637 16.85 7.67 12.42
C TYR A 637 15.31 7.62 12.47
N PRO A 638 14.64 7.37 11.33
CA PRO A 638 13.20 7.21 11.32
C PRO A 638 12.74 5.95 12.07
N GLY A 639 11.63 6.03 12.80
CA GLY A 639 10.93 4.83 13.26
C GLY A 639 10.36 3.97 12.11
N GLY A 640 10.32 2.65 12.28
CA GLY A 640 9.74 1.73 11.28
C GLY A 640 10.72 1.37 10.16
N VAL A 641 12.01 1.68 10.30
CA VAL A 641 13.04 1.37 9.31
C VAL A 641 13.30 -0.14 9.26
N MET A 642 13.27 -0.83 10.40
CA MET A 642 13.44 -2.28 10.42
C MET A 642 12.23 -2.98 9.80
N ASP A 643 11.03 -2.47 10.05
CA ASP A 643 9.79 -2.91 9.39
C ASP A 643 9.84 -2.64 7.89
N GLN A 644 10.34 -1.48 7.46
CA GLN A 644 10.53 -1.19 6.05
C GLN A 644 11.55 -2.15 5.42
N LYS A 645 12.62 -2.52 6.13
CA LYS A 645 13.59 -3.51 5.66
C LYS A 645 12.98 -4.91 5.57
N LEU A 646 12.23 -5.34 6.57
CA LEU A 646 11.47 -6.59 6.54
C LEU A 646 10.49 -6.60 5.35
N ASN A 647 9.78 -5.49 5.14
CA ASN A 647 8.87 -5.31 4.02
C ASN A 647 9.59 -5.14 2.68
N SER A 648 10.84 -4.71 2.69
CA SER A 648 11.59 -4.55 1.45
C SER A 648 11.96 -5.89 0.84
N ILE A 649 11.81 -7.03 1.56
CA ILE A 649 11.86 -8.46 1.19
C ILE A 649 13.02 -8.87 0.26
N VAL A 650 13.15 -8.19 -0.87
CA VAL A 650 14.21 -8.17 -1.87
C VAL A 650 15.60 -8.44 -1.30
N GLY A 651 16.02 -7.78 -0.21
CA GLY A 651 17.37 -7.98 0.36
C GLY A 651 17.62 -9.42 0.85
N GLY A 652 16.69 -9.97 1.64
CA GLY A 652 16.79 -11.35 2.13
C GLY A 652 16.56 -12.40 1.03
N ILE A 653 15.71 -12.07 0.04
CA ILE A 653 15.36 -13.00 -1.03
C ILE A 653 16.40 -13.04 -2.13
N GLN A 654 17.02 -11.92 -2.51
CA GLN A 654 17.92 -11.89 -3.67
C GLN A 654 19.10 -12.84 -3.52
N ASN A 655 19.59 -13.07 -2.30
CA ASN A 655 20.74 -13.95 -2.04
C ASN A 655 20.37 -15.42 -1.75
N THR A 656 19.08 -15.74 -1.51
CA THR A 656 18.65 -17.12 -1.23
C THR A 656 18.52 -17.94 -2.51
N MET A 657 18.73 -19.26 -2.47
CA MET A 657 18.56 -20.11 -3.65
C MET A 657 17.09 -20.15 -4.10
N THR A 658 16.83 -20.10 -5.41
CA THR A 658 15.47 -20.16 -5.98
C THR A 658 14.72 -21.42 -5.54
N SER A 659 15.42 -22.56 -5.45
CA SER A 659 14.84 -23.81 -4.94
C SER A 659 14.33 -23.66 -3.51
N SER A 660 15.02 -22.90 -2.64
CA SER A 660 14.56 -22.66 -1.27
C SER A 660 13.30 -21.79 -1.20
N ILE A 661 13.19 -20.84 -2.12
CA ILE A 661 12.04 -19.94 -2.23
C ILE A 661 10.77 -20.69 -2.65
N ILE A 662 10.88 -21.57 -3.65
CA ILE A 662 9.73 -22.30 -4.22
C ILE A 662 9.08 -23.27 -3.21
N PHE A 663 9.80 -23.69 -2.16
CA PHE A 663 9.26 -24.50 -1.07
C PHE A 663 9.07 -23.73 0.25
N SER A 664 9.16 -22.40 0.21
CA SER A 664 8.86 -21.55 1.35
C SER A 664 7.34 -21.45 1.60
N SER A 665 6.95 -20.81 2.70
CA SER A 665 5.53 -20.54 2.99
C SER A 665 4.86 -19.60 1.98
N ASN A 666 5.64 -18.80 1.24
CA ASN A 666 5.15 -17.83 0.25
C ASN A 666 5.90 -17.95 -1.09
N PRO A 667 5.77 -19.06 -1.81
CA PRO A 667 6.65 -19.36 -2.94
C PRO A 667 6.51 -18.38 -4.10
N VAL A 668 5.29 -17.95 -4.43
CA VAL A 668 5.02 -17.05 -5.55
C VAL A 668 5.49 -15.65 -5.19
N ARG A 669 5.06 -15.14 -4.03
CA ARG A 669 5.43 -13.80 -3.56
C ARG A 669 6.94 -13.60 -3.53
N ASN A 670 7.66 -14.62 -3.05
CA ASN A 670 9.10 -14.61 -2.94
C ASN A 670 9.79 -14.78 -4.30
N ALA A 671 9.27 -15.66 -5.18
CA ALA A 671 9.83 -15.87 -6.52
C ALA A 671 9.71 -14.61 -7.39
N LEU A 672 8.59 -13.88 -7.32
CA LEU A 672 8.38 -12.64 -8.10
C LEU A 672 9.38 -11.52 -7.78
N GLN A 673 10.08 -11.59 -6.65
CA GLN A 673 11.14 -10.65 -6.29
C GLN A 673 12.51 -11.02 -6.92
N LYS A 674 12.63 -12.22 -7.52
CA LYS A 674 13.85 -12.65 -8.22
C LYS A 674 13.90 -12.09 -9.62
N LYS A 675 15.07 -11.55 -9.99
CA LYS A 675 15.35 -11.07 -11.35
C LYS A 675 15.15 -12.15 -12.42
N ILE A 676 15.51 -13.40 -12.11
CA ILE A 676 15.33 -14.54 -13.02
C ILE A 676 13.84 -14.76 -13.31
N THR A 677 13.01 -14.90 -12.27
CA THR A 677 11.56 -15.08 -12.43
C THR A 677 10.91 -13.90 -13.17
N GLN A 678 11.35 -12.67 -12.88
CA GLN A 678 10.87 -11.49 -13.60
C GLN A 678 11.24 -11.52 -15.08
N ALA A 679 12.47 -11.92 -15.42
CA ALA A 679 12.88 -12.08 -16.81
C ALA A 679 12.08 -13.19 -17.51
N THR A 680 11.85 -14.32 -16.84
CA THR A 680 11.00 -15.41 -17.35
C THR A 680 9.58 -14.93 -17.62
N LEU A 681 8.99 -14.12 -16.75
CA LEU A 681 7.64 -13.56 -16.95
C LEU A 681 7.58 -12.57 -18.12
N ILE A 682 8.61 -11.75 -18.33
CA ILE A 682 8.67 -10.86 -19.49
C ILE A 682 8.79 -11.68 -20.78
N LEU A 683 9.65 -12.71 -20.79
CA LEU A 683 9.79 -13.61 -21.94
C LEU A 683 8.49 -14.36 -22.22
N ALA A 684 7.81 -14.84 -21.18
CA ALA A 684 6.49 -15.46 -21.31
C ALA A 684 5.46 -14.47 -21.85
N ALA A 685 5.44 -13.22 -21.38
CA ALA A 685 4.55 -12.18 -21.90
C ALA A 685 4.82 -11.88 -23.38
N ALA A 686 6.09 -11.76 -23.78
CA ALA A 686 6.48 -11.54 -25.17
C ALA A 686 6.09 -12.71 -26.07
N PHE A 687 6.30 -13.95 -25.60
CA PHE A 687 5.89 -15.16 -26.30
C PHE A 687 4.37 -15.25 -26.47
N LEU A 688 3.61 -15.02 -25.39
CA LEU A 688 2.14 -14.99 -25.43
C LEU A 688 1.64 -13.88 -26.37
N PHE A 689 2.21 -12.68 -26.27
CA PHE A 689 1.86 -11.58 -27.15
C PHE A 689 2.14 -11.92 -28.63
N TYR A 690 3.30 -12.48 -28.94
CA TYR A 690 3.61 -12.93 -30.31
C TYR A 690 2.60 -13.99 -30.80
N PHE A 691 2.31 -15.00 -29.99
CA PHE A 691 1.36 -16.06 -30.33
C PHE A 691 -0.06 -15.55 -30.54
N TYR A 692 -0.49 -14.55 -29.78
CA TYR A 692 -1.82 -13.95 -29.91
C TYR A 692 -1.92 -12.90 -31.02
N VAL A 693 -0.80 -12.27 -31.38
CA VAL A 693 -0.73 -11.27 -32.46
C VAL A 693 -0.52 -11.91 -33.84
N THR A 694 -0.31 -13.23 -33.90
CA THR A 694 -0.14 -13.97 -35.17
C THR A 694 -1.23 -13.58 -36.19
N PRO A 695 -0.88 -13.32 -37.47
CA PRO A 695 -1.70 -12.55 -38.39
C PRO A 695 -3.14 -13.03 -38.55
N ASP A 696 -3.40 -14.34 -38.49
CA ASP A 696 -4.72 -14.88 -38.79
C ASP A 696 -5.77 -14.56 -37.72
N HIS A 697 -5.39 -14.58 -36.44
CA HIS A 697 -6.31 -14.28 -35.33
C HIS A 697 -6.62 -12.78 -35.26
N MET A 698 -5.59 -11.93 -35.31
CA MET A 698 -5.77 -10.49 -35.26
C MET A 698 -6.38 -9.92 -36.54
N ARG A 699 -6.07 -10.46 -37.73
CA ARG A 699 -6.68 -10.02 -38.98
C ARG A 699 -8.16 -10.39 -39.03
N GLY A 700 -8.55 -11.58 -38.55
CA GLY A 700 -9.96 -11.96 -38.42
C GLY A 700 -10.72 -11.03 -37.46
N PHE A 701 -10.14 -10.76 -36.29
CA PHE A 701 -10.68 -9.82 -35.30
C PHE A 701 -10.82 -8.39 -35.85
N LEU A 702 -9.75 -7.82 -36.42
CA LEU A 702 -9.73 -6.45 -36.96
C LEU A 702 -10.66 -6.28 -38.16
N LYS A 703 -10.82 -7.33 -38.99
CA LYS A 703 -11.75 -7.31 -40.13
C LYS A 703 -13.18 -7.70 -39.78
N ASN A 704 -13.48 -8.07 -38.52
CA ASN A 704 -14.78 -8.59 -38.10
C ASN A 704 -15.34 -9.68 -39.03
N ASN A 705 -14.47 -10.62 -39.46
CA ASN A 705 -14.77 -11.68 -40.44
C ASN A 705 -15.32 -11.20 -41.80
N ALA A 706 -15.11 -9.93 -42.13
CA ALA A 706 -15.54 -9.39 -43.42
C ALA A 706 -14.76 -10.03 -44.57
N SER A 707 -15.52 -10.50 -45.56
CA SER A 707 -15.00 -11.06 -46.80
C SER A 707 -15.35 -10.12 -47.94
N SER A 708 -14.42 -9.97 -48.88
CA SER A 708 -14.69 -9.34 -50.17
C SER A 708 -15.59 -10.29 -50.95
N VAL A 709 -16.78 -9.88 -51.38
CA VAL A 709 -17.69 -10.74 -52.14
C VAL A 709 -17.81 -10.21 -53.56
N HIS A 710 -17.33 -11.02 -54.52
CA HIS A 710 -17.48 -10.74 -55.95
C HIS A 710 -18.74 -11.39 -56.51
N VAL A 711 -18.98 -12.65 -56.14
CA VAL A 711 -20.18 -13.40 -56.51
C VAL A 711 -20.67 -14.18 -55.29
N GLY A 712 -21.97 -14.09 -55.00
CA GLY A 712 -22.65 -14.92 -54.02
C GLY A 712 -23.42 -16.05 -54.69
N ARG A 713 -23.42 -17.24 -54.11
CA ARG A 713 -24.11 -18.43 -54.63
C ARG A 713 -25.00 -19.01 -53.55
N MET A 714 -26.31 -18.93 -53.72
CA MET A 714 -27.31 -19.53 -52.82
C MET A 714 -27.89 -20.80 -53.44
N GLN A 715 -27.55 -21.94 -52.87
CA GLN A 715 -28.09 -23.24 -53.23
C GLN A 715 -29.21 -23.61 -52.25
N ILE A 716 -30.44 -23.77 -52.74
CA ILE A 716 -31.57 -24.20 -51.93
C ILE A 716 -31.55 -25.73 -51.86
N LEU A 717 -31.54 -26.26 -50.63
CA LEU A 717 -31.46 -27.70 -50.36
C LEU A 717 -32.84 -28.31 -50.11
N GLU A 718 -33.71 -27.60 -49.39
CA GLU A 718 -35.06 -28.06 -49.08
C GLU A 718 -36.05 -26.87 -49.05
N PHE A 719 -37.22 -27.08 -49.65
CA PHE A 719 -38.37 -26.19 -49.58
C PHE A 719 -39.38 -26.69 -48.55
N ARG A 720 -40.17 -25.78 -47.96
CA ARG A 720 -41.13 -26.12 -46.90
C ARG A 720 -42.14 -27.19 -47.30
N ASP A 721 -42.60 -27.20 -48.56
CA ASP A 721 -43.54 -28.19 -49.09
C ASP A 721 -42.92 -29.57 -49.32
N LYS A 722 -41.59 -29.70 -49.17
CA LYS A 722 -40.80 -30.92 -49.41
C LYS A 722 -40.97 -31.52 -50.81
N VAL A 723 -41.48 -30.74 -51.77
CA VAL A 723 -41.65 -31.20 -53.14
C VAL A 723 -40.34 -31.01 -53.89
N VAL A 724 -39.81 -32.10 -54.48
CA VAL A 724 -38.57 -32.08 -55.27
C VAL A 724 -38.81 -31.26 -56.54
N ARG A 725 -38.04 -30.19 -56.73
CA ARG A 725 -38.15 -29.27 -57.87
C ARG A 725 -36.81 -29.12 -58.58
N ASN A 726 -36.84 -29.09 -59.91
CA ASN A 726 -35.63 -28.92 -60.74
C ASN A 726 -35.27 -27.43 -60.99
N PHE A 727 -36.10 -26.49 -60.55
CA PHE A 727 -35.87 -25.05 -60.71
C PHE A 727 -36.36 -24.27 -59.49
N ILE A 728 -35.69 -23.14 -59.17
CA ILE A 728 -36.15 -22.19 -58.15
C ILE A 728 -37.32 -21.38 -58.73
N PRO A 729 -38.51 -21.35 -58.10
CA PRO A 729 -39.57 -20.42 -58.46
C PRO A 729 -39.07 -18.97 -58.32
N ALA A 730 -39.29 -18.12 -59.32
CA ALA A 730 -38.77 -16.75 -59.36
C ALA A 730 -39.10 -15.90 -58.13
N THR A 731 -40.08 -16.32 -57.32
CA THR A 731 -40.76 -15.55 -56.28
C THR A 731 -40.51 -16.00 -54.83
N SER A 732 -39.62 -16.96 -54.50
CA SER A 732 -39.44 -17.34 -53.07
C SER A 732 -38.45 -16.46 -52.29
N VAL A 733 -37.41 -15.96 -52.95
CA VAL A 733 -36.35 -15.12 -52.35
C VAL A 733 -36.31 -13.78 -53.08
N SER A 734 -36.78 -12.72 -52.44
CA SER A 734 -36.81 -11.35 -52.98
C SER A 734 -35.84 -10.43 -52.21
N ASN A 735 -35.42 -9.31 -52.80
CA ASN A 735 -34.60 -8.28 -52.14
C ASN A 735 -33.34 -8.80 -51.43
N PHE A 736 -32.56 -9.64 -52.11
CA PHE A 736 -31.26 -10.08 -51.58
C PHE A 736 -30.30 -8.89 -51.41
N THR A 737 -29.65 -8.81 -50.26
CA THR A 737 -28.64 -7.79 -49.96
C THR A 737 -27.50 -8.39 -49.16
N LEU A 738 -26.26 -8.07 -49.51
CA LEU A 738 -25.12 -8.27 -48.61
C LEU A 738 -25.12 -7.14 -47.58
N VAL A 739 -24.69 -7.45 -46.37
CA VAL A 739 -24.67 -6.52 -45.24
C VAL A 739 -23.27 -6.50 -44.61
N TYR A 740 -22.75 -5.30 -44.36
CA TYR A 740 -21.53 -5.09 -43.60
C TYR A 740 -21.84 -4.41 -42.27
N ASP A 741 -21.35 -5.02 -41.19
CA ASP A 741 -21.53 -4.64 -39.79
C ASP A 741 -22.99 -4.40 -39.36
N SER A 742 -23.97 -5.01 -40.06
CA SER A 742 -25.42 -4.84 -39.88
C SER A 742 -26.01 -3.48 -40.31
N CYS A 743 -25.26 -2.62 -41.01
CA CYS A 743 -25.76 -1.33 -41.51
C CYS A 743 -25.59 -1.12 -43.01
N LYS A 744 -24.40 -1.38 -43.56
CA LYS A 744 -24.10 -1.06 -44.95
C LYS A 744 -24.64 -2.14 -45.86
N LYS A 745 -25.54 -1.78 -46.77
CA LYS A 745 -26.22 -2.70 -47.69
C LYS A 745 -25.54 -2.66 -49.07
N HIS A 746 -25.21 -3.81 -49.62
CA HIS A 746 -24.73 -3.97 -50.99
C HIS A 746 -25.75 -4.80 -51.77
N TYR A 747 -26.35 -4.17 -52.78
CA TYR A 747 -27.33 -4.82 -53.65
C TYR A 747 -26.62 -5.51 -54.81
N PRO A 748 -27.07 -6.70 -55.23
CA PRO A 748 -26.54 -7.35 -56.43
C PRO A 748 -26.94 -6.53 -57.67
N THR A 749 -26.02 -6.41 -58.63
CA THR A 749 -26.28 -5.73 -59.90
C THR A 749 -27.08 -6.60 -60.87
N SER A 750 -26.92 -7.91 -60.76
CA SER A 750 -27.71 -8.90 -61.49
C SER A 750 -27.76 -10.21 -60.71
N PHE A 751 -28.70 -11.06 -61.08
CA PHE A 751 -28.76 -12.44 -60.60
C PHE A 751 -28.99 -13.40 -61.77
N LYS A 752 -28.52 -14.63 -61.63
CA LYS A 752 -28.68 -15.72 -62.61
C LYS A 752 -29.14 -16.97 -61.88
N ASP A 753 -30.22 -17.57 -62.36
CA ASP A 753 -30.75 -18.82 -61.79
C ASP A 753 -30.27 -20.01 -62.63
N ALA A 754 -29.77 -21.04 -61.96
CA ALA A 754 -29.39 -22.31 -62.56
C ALA A 754 -29.79 -23.46 -61.64
N ASN A 755 -30.75 -24.29 -62.08
CA ASN A 755 -31.33 -25.38 -61.30
C ASN A 755 -31.88 -24.91 -59.94
N THR A 756 -31.35 -25.44 -58.83
CA THR A 756 -31.68 -25.07 -57.44
C THR A 756 -30.72 -24.03 -56.85
N THR A 757 -29.90 -23.38 -57.69
CA THR A 757 -28.90 -22.40 -57.27
C THR A 757 -29.15 -21.03 -57.90
N ARG A 758 -29.14 -19.99 -57.07
CA ARG A 758 -29.22 -18.58 -57.49
C ARG A 758 -27.87 -17.89 -57.27
N TYR A 759 -27.34 -17.27 -58.32
CA TYR A 759 -26.09 -16.52 -58.29
C TYR A 759 -26.38 -15.02 -58.22
N PHE A 760 -25.65 -14.31 -57.38
CA PHE A 760 -25.74 -12.87 -57.15
C PHE A 760 -24.42 -12.21 -57.54
N PHE A 761 -24.46 -11.28 -58.48
CA PHE A 761 -23.29 -10.60 -59.00
C PHE A 761 -23.17 -9.19 -58.44
N PHE A 762 -21.95 -8.75 -58.12
CA PHE A 762 -21.67 -7.41 -57.61
C PHE A 762 -20.66 -6.72 -58.54
N SER A 763 -20.95 -5.47 -58.94
CA SER A 763 -20.07 -4.71 -59.85
C SER A 763 -18.73 -4.30 -59.24
N LEU A 764 -18.65 -4.26 -57.92
CA LEU A 764 -17.45 -4.01 -57.14
C LEU A 764 -17.39 -5.07 -56.03
N PRO A 765 -16.19 -5.47 -55.59
CA PRO A 765 -16.04 -6.33 -54.41
C PRO A 765 -16.80 -5.73 -53.22
N ALA A 766 -17.87 -6.39 -52.80
CA ALA A 766 -18.68 -5.95 -51.68
C ALA A 766 -18.08 -6.53 -50.40
N LEU A 767 -17.37 -5.69 -49.63
CA LEU A 767 -16.91 -6.09 -48.29
C LEU A 767 -18.13 -6.29 -47.41
N SER A 768 -18.37 -7.51 -46.94
CA SER A 768 -19.55 -7.85 -46.14
C SER A 768 -19.24 -8.92 -45.10
N ASN A 769 -20.00 -8.94 -44.01
CA ASN A 769 -19.94 -9.94 -42.93
C ASN A 769 -21.35 -10.39 -42.50
N GLY A 770 -22.28 -10.31 -43.43
CA GLY A 770 -23.68 -10.68 -43.28
C GLY A 770 -24.39 -10.54 -44.62
N TRP A 771 -25.61 -11.06 -44.69
CA TRP A 771 -26.46 -10.96 -45.86
C TRP A 771 -27.92 -11.15 -45.44
N ARG A 772 -28.87 -10.68 -46.24
CA ARG A 772 -30.29 -10.76 -45.92
C ARG A 772 -31.14 -10.92 -47.16
N PHE A 773 -32.32 -11.49 -46.99
CA PHE A 773 -33.32 -11.61 -48.04
C PHE A 773 -34.72 -11.50 -47.47
N THR A 774 -35.69 -11.19 -48.32
CA THR A 774 -37.10 -11.02 -47.94
C THR A 774 -37.94 -12.14 -48.54
N LEU A 775 -38.77 -12.76 -47.70
CA LEU A 775 -39.75 -13.74 -48.16
C LEU A 775 -40.91 -13.01 -48.84
N ASP A 776 -41.35 -13.51 -49.99
CA ASP A 776 -42.42 -12.89 -50.77
C ASP A 776 -43.73 -12.80 -49.98
N SER A 777 -44.44 -11.69 -50.09
CA SER A 777 -45.70 -11.42 -49.38
C SER A 777 -46.88 -12.29 -49.84
N ASN A 778 -46.79 -12.99 -50.97
CA ASN A 778 -47.89 -13.81 -51.49
C ASN A 778 -48.05 -15.12 -50.70
N GLU A 779 -49.18 -15.27 -50.01
CA GLU A 779 -49.52 -16.46 -49.20
C GLU A 779 -49.57 -17.77 -50.00
N GLN A 780 -49.88 -17.72 -51.30
CA GLN A 780 -49.92 -18.92 -52.16
C GLN A 780 -48.53 -19.55 -52.35
N LEU A 781 -47.47 -18.80 -52.04
CA LEU A 781 -46.09 -19.26 -52.15
C LEU A 781 -45.56 -19.80 -50.81
N ALA A 782 -46.39 -19.92 -49.75
CA ALA A 782 -46.08 -20.44 -48.41
C ALA A 782 -45.22 -21.72 -48.41
N GLY A 783 -45.55 -22.65 -49.30
CA GLY A 783 -44.84 -23.93 -49.45
C GLY A 783 -43.44 -23.82 -50.06
N LEU A 784 -43.12 -22.70 -50.71
CA LEU A 784 -41.89 -22.49 -51.48
C LEU A 784 -40.79 -21.77 -50.70
N ASP A 785 -40.96 -21.58 -49.40
CA ASP A 785 -39.92 -20.98 -48.57
C ASP A 785 -38.72 -21.92 -48.42
N PRO A 786 -37.49 -21.41 -48.53
CA PRO A 786 -36.29 -22.20 -48.31
C PRO A 786 -36.16 -22.50 -46.82
N VAL A 787 -36.37 -23.77 -46.43
CA VAL A 787 -36.20 -24.26 -45.06
C VAL A 787 -34.82 -24.88 -44.83
N ALA A 788 -34.11 -25.21 -45.91
CA ALA A 788 -32.68 -25.50 -45.87
C ALA A 788 -31.96 -24.94 -47.11
N PHE A 789 -30.82 -24.29 -46.91
CA PHE A 789 -30.02 -23.70 -47.99
C PHE A 789 -28.54 -23.55 -47.58
N LYS A 790 -27.68 -23.43 -48.58
CA LYS A 790 -26.25 -23.15 -48.46
C LYS A 790 -25.90 -21.89 -49.25
N PHE A 791 -25.15 -20.99 -48.64
CA PHE A 791 -24.66 -19.76 -49.26
C PHE A 791 -23.14 -19.74 -49.29
N ASP A 792 -22.58 -19.70 -50.48
CA ASP A 792 -21.16 -19.63 -50.75
C ASP A 792 -20.80 -18.29 -51.39
N ILE A 793 -19.57 -17.84 -51.18
CA ILE A 793 -19.04 -16.62 -51.78
C ILE A 793 -17.77 -16.91 -52.57
N LEU A 794 -17.52 -16.07 -53.56
CA LEU A 794 -16.25 -15.99 -54.25
C LEU A 794 -15.54 -14.71 -53.78
N ASP A 795 -14.39 -14.88 -53.12
CA ASP A 795 -13.60 -13.79 -52.55
C ASP A 795 -12.44 -13.30 -53.42
N SER A 796 -12.19 -13.99 -54.53
CA SER A 796 -11.31 -13.56 -55.62
C SER A 796 -12.11 -13.07 -56.84
N PRO A 797 -11.56 -12.15 -57.65
CA PRO A 797 -12.18 -11.77 -58.93
C PRO A 797 -12.24 -12.97 -59.89
N ILE A 798 -13.24 -12.97 -60.78
CA ILE A 798 -13.37 -13.96 -61.85
C ILE A 798 -12.53 -13.49 -63.05
N ASP A 799 -11.72 -14.38 -63.61
CA ASP A 799 -10.96 -14.10 -64.83
C ASP A 799 -11.92 -13.84 -66.00
N LEU A 800 -11.59 -12.82 -66.82
CA LEU A 800 -12.42 -12.39 -67.95
C LEU A 800 -12.75 -13.56 -68.89
N GLY A 801 -14.05 -13.89 -69.02
CA GLY A 801 -14.57 -14.89 -69.94
C GLY A 801 -14.92 -16.26 -69.33
N VAL A 802 -14.66 -16.48 -68.04
CA VAL A 802 -15.08 -17.70 -67.32
C VAL A 802 -16.47 -17.52 -66.74
N ASP A 803 -17.43 -18.40 -67.08
CA ASP A 803 -18.77 -18.39 -66.44
C ASP A 803 -18.61 -18.93 -65.01
N PRO A 804 -19.13 -18.23 -63.97
CA PRO A 804 -19.08 -18.74 -62.60
C PRO A 804 -19.74 -20.11 -62.40
N LEU A 805 -20.56 -20.56 -63.35
CA LEU A 805 -21.11 -21.92 -63.40
C LEU A 805 -20.05 -23.00 -63.63
N ASP A 806 -18.94 -22.66 -64.29
CA ASP A 806 -17.86 -23.59 -64.65
C ASP A 806 -16.73 -23.63 -63.60
N LEU A 807 -16.84 -22.84 -62.53
CA LEU A 807 -15.85 -22.79 -61.46
C LEU A 807 -15.88 -24.06 -60.59
N PRO A 808 -14.71 -24.66 -60.26
CA PRO A 808 -14.65 -25.83 -59.42
C PRO A 808 -15.15 -25.53 -58.00
N ALA A 809 -15.73 -26.53 -57.33
CA ALA A 809 -16.28 -26.37 -55.99
C ALA A 809 -15.28 -25.81 -54.95
N ALA A 810 -13.97 -26.09 -55.13
CA ALA A 810 -12.90 -25.60 -54.27
C ALA A 810 -12.65 -24.08 -54.35
N SER A 811 -13.09 -23.42 -55.44
CA SER A 811 -13.00 -21.96 -55.58
C SER A 811 -14.03 -21.23 -54.73
N TRP A 812 -15.09 -21.93 -54.30
CA TRP A 812 -16.17 -21.34 -53.52
C TRP A 812 -15.87 -21.45 -52.02
N LYS A 813 -15.91 -20.32 -51.34
CA LYS A 813 -15.80 -20.25 -49.89
C LYS A 813 -17.19 -20.36 -49.28
N GLU A 814 -17.44 -21.45 -48.57
CA GLU A 814 -18.67 -21.61 -47.81
C GLU A 814 -18.81 -20.51 -46.76
N TRP A 815 -19.95 -19.82 -46.77
CA TRP A 815 -20.16 -18.67 -45.91
C TRP A 815 -21.24 -18.92 -44.87
N THR A 816 -22.41 -19.44 -45.26
CA THR A 816 -23.47 -19.82 -44.33
C THR A 816 -24.23 -21.07 -44.78
N ILE A 817 -24.51 -22.01 -43.88
CA ILE A 817 -25.44 -23.14 -44.10
C ILE A 817 -26.58 -23.04 -43.09
N PHE A 818 -27.82 -23.08 -43.58
CA PHE A 818 -29.02 -23.05 -42.75
C PHE A 818 -29.89 -24.26 -43.03
N SER A 819 -30.47 -24.86 -41.98
CA SER A 819 -31.52 -25.87 -42.09
C SER A 819 -32.44 -25.79 -40.88
N CYS A 820 -33.75 -25.94 -41.11
CA CYS A 820 -34.72 -26.05 -40.03
C CYS A 820 -34.56 -27.33 -39.20
N GLU A 821 -33.92 -28.35 -39.76
CA GLU A 821 -33.56 -29.56 -39.00
C GLU A 821 -32.45 -29.25 -37.98
N SER A 822 -31.47 -28.43 -38.35
CA SER A 822 -30.34 -28.06 -37.48
C SER A 822 -30.69 -26.93 -36.50
N THR A 823 -31.69 -26.11 -36.80
CA THR A 823 -32.11 -24.96 -35.99
C THR A 823 -33.65 -24.88 -35.82
N PRO A 824 -34.28 -25.88 -35.19
CA PRO A 824 -35.75 -25.98 -35.10
C PRO A 824 -36.39 -24.84 -34.30
N SER A 825 -35.63 -24.15 -33.44
CA SER A 825 -36.09 -22.98 -32.69
C SER A 825 -36.13 -21.69 -33.52
N ALA A 826 -35.57 -21.67 -34.73
CA ALA A 826 -35.64 -20.51 -35.60
C ALA A 826 -37.11 -20.28 -36.00
N GLU A 827 -37.61 -19.06 -35.85
CA GLU A 827 -39.01 -18.74 -36.15
C GLU A 827 -39.41 -19.08 -37.60
N ILE A 828 -38.47 -18.99 -38.57
CA ILE A 828 -38.68 -19.44 -39.96
C ILE A 828 -39.14 -20.91 -40.02
N CYS A 829 -38.81 -21.72 -39.04
CA CYS A 829 -39.19 -23.12 -38.98
C CYS A 829 -40.55 -23.35 -38.33
N ASN A 830 -41.04 -22.42 -37.50
CA ASN A 830 -42.20 -22.62 -36.62
C ASN A 830 -43.49 -21.88 -37.04
N ASP A 831 -43.40 -20.72 -37.70
CA ASP A 831 -44.59 -19.93 -38.11
C ASP A 831 -44.54 -19.51 -39.60
N PRO A 832 -45.12 -20.29 -40.53
CA PRO A 832 -45.09 -20.00 -41.97
C PRO A 832 -45.93 -18.78 -42.39
N SER A 833 -46.93 -18.42 -41.59
CA SER A 833 -47.88 -17.34 -41.86
C SER A 833 -47.38 -15.97 -41.37
N GLY A 834 -46.79 -15.92 -40.17
CA GLY A 834 -46.35 -14.66 -39.56
C GLY A 834 -45.11 -14.01 -40.18
N LEU A 835 -44.36 -14.76 -41.01
CA LEU A 835 -43.05 -14.38 -41.56
C LEU A 835 -43.08 -13.85 -43.01
N ARG A 836 -44.25 -13.88 -43.65
CA ARG A 836 -44.43 -13.38 -45.02
C ARG A 836 -44.18 -11.88 -45.08
N GLY A 837 -43.46 -11.43 -46.11
CA GLY A 837 -43.02 -10.04 -46.24
C GLY A 837 -41.97 -9.60 -45.22
N ARG A 838 -41.50 -10.49 -44.33
CA ARG A 838 -40.41 -10.15 -43.39
C ARG A 838 -39.04 -10.35 -44.04
N THR A 839 -38.11 -9.45 -43.71
CA THR A 839 -36.70 -9.60 -44.07
C THR A 839 -35.99 -10.45 -43.03
N LEU A 840 -35.25 -11.45 -43.49
CA LEU A 840 -34.38 -12.31 -42.71
C LEU A 840 -32.93 -11.90 -42.96
N GLU A 841 -32.23 -11.47 -41.92
CA GLU A 841 -30.80 -11.14 -41.98
C GLU A 841 -29.98 -12.23 -41.30
N PHE A 842 -28.93 -12.70 -41.96
CA PHE A 842 -27.94 -13.68 -41.51
C PHE A 842 -26.61 -12.97 -41.30
N THR A 843 -26.14 -12.88 -40.06
CA THR A 843 -24.85 -12.25 -39.74
C THR A 843 -23.74 -13.29 -39.56
N VAL A 844 -22.58 -13.05 -40.18
CA VAL A 844 -21.34 -13.84 -40.08
C VAL A 844 -20.27 -13.11 -39.23
N GLN A 845 -20.68 -12.09 -38.48
CA GLN A 845 -19.82 -11.30 -37.59
C GLN A 845 -19.13 -12.17 -36.53
N LEU A 846 -17.98 -11.71 -36.03
CA LEU A 846 -17.38 -12.35 -34.87
C LEU A 846 -18.32 -12.28 -33.66
N ARG A 847 -18.50 -13.45 -33.03
CA ARG A 847 -19.29 -13.59 -31.81
C ARG A 847 -18.73 -12.60 -30.76
N ALA A 848 -19.61 -11.89 -30.06
CA ALA A 848 -19.18 -11.03 -28.94
C ALA A 848 -18.34 -11.81 -27.92
N MET A 849 -18.64 -13.09 -27.76
CA MET A 849 -17.87 -14.05 -26.96
C MET A 849 -16.46 -14.28 -27.48
N TYR A 850 -16.27 -14.33 -28.80
CA TYR A 850 -14.94 -14.41 -29.38
C TYR A 850 -14.17 -13.11 -29.18
N ILE A 851 -14.80 -11.95 -29.40
CA ILE A 851 -14.17 -10.64 -29.14
C ILE A 851 -13.70 -10.55 -27.69
N ALA A 852 -14.59 -10.90 -26.76
CA ALA A 852 -14.26 -10.87 -25.35
C ALA A 852 -13.20 -11.93 -25.03
N SER A 853 -13.22 -13.11 -25.64
CA SER A 853 -12.13 -14.09 -25.56
C SER A 853 -10.80 -13.53 -26.06
N THR A 854 -10.77 -12.84 -27.21
CA THR A 854 -9.56 -12.18 -27.74
C THR A 854 -9.04 -11.10 -26.79
N VAL A 855 -9.92 -10.26 -26.23
CA VAL A 855 -9.52 -9.25 -25.24
C VAL A 855 -8.96 -9.90 -23.97
N PHE A 856 -9.59 -10.96 -23.48
CA PHE A 856 -9.10 -11.71 -22.32
C PHE A 856 -7.81 -12.48 -22.58
N VAL A 857 -7.58 -12.91 -23.82
CA VAL A 857 -6.33 -13.52 -24.24
C VAL A 857 -5.15 -12.54 -24.07
N PHE A 858 -5.36 -11.24 -24.31
CA PHE A 858 -4.34 -10.22 -24.02
C PHE A 858 -4.17 -9.90 -22.53
N PHE A 859 -5.12 -10.30 -21.66
CA PHE A 859 -4.99 -10.08 -20.22
C PHE A 859 -3.75 -10.77 -19.65
N GLN A 860 -3.45 -12.00 -20.08
CA GLN A 860 -2.32 -12.77 -19.56
C GLN A 860 -0.95 -12.08 -19.77
N PRO A 861 -0.55 -11.65 -20.99
CA PRO A 861 0.71 -10.93 -21.17
C PRO A 861 0.75 -9.62 -20.38
N PHE A 862 -0.36 -8.87 -20.29
CA PHE A 862 -0.43 -7.66 -19.46
C PHE A 862 -0.28 -7.96 -17.96
N ALA A 863 -0.89 -9.03 -17.46
CA ALA A 863 -0.76 -9.45 -16.07
C ALA A 863 0.67 -9.93 -15.76
N CYS A 864 1.36 -10.62 -16.68
CA CYS A 864 2.77 -10.96 -16.55
C CYS A 864 3.66 -9.71 -16.43
N VAL A 865 3.52 -8.75 -17.36
CA VAL A 865 4.28 -7.48 -17.33
C VAL A 865 3.91 -6.68 -16.08
N GLY A 866 2.62 -6.59 -15.77
CA GLY A 866 2.09 -5.91 -14.60
C GLY A 866 2.65 -6.48 -13.30
N ALA A 867 2.75 -7.81 -13.17
CA ALA A 867 3.36 -8.47 -12.02
C ALA A 867 4.82 -8.06 -11.86
N VAL A 868 5.59 -7.99 -12.96
CA VAL A 868 6.99 -7.56 -12.92
C VAL A 868 7.14 -6.08 -12.58
N VAL A 869 6.38 -5.21 -13.24
CA VAL A 869 6.39 -3.76 -12.99
C VAL A 869 6.01 -3.48 -11.54
N THR A 870 4.93 -4.08 -11.04
CA THR A 870 4.48 -3.86 -9.67
C THR A 870 5.47 -4.43 -8.64
N ALA A 871 6.15 -5.54 -8.94
CA ALA A 871 7.22 -6.07 -8.08
C ALA A 871 8.41 -5.10 -8.02
N ARG A 872 8.81 -4.52 -9.16
CA ARG A 872 9.87 -3.52 -9.24
C ARG A 872 9.53 -2.20 -8.55
N LEU A 873 8.26 -1.84 -8.52
CA LEU A 873 7.75 -0.69 -7.76
C LEU A 873 7.71 -0.95 -6.24
N GLY A 874 8.06 -2.15 -5.78
CA GLY A 874 8.12 -2.53 -4.36
C GLY A 874 6.79 -2.97 -3.77
N PHE A 875 5.76 -3.21 -4.60
CA PHE A 875 4.51 -3.78 -4.12
C PHE A 875 4.72 -5.27 -3.80
N GLN A 876 4.20 -5.75 -2.67
CA GLN A 876 4.37 -7.15 -2.27
C GLN A 876 3.16 -8.04 -2.58
N SER A 877 1.94 -7.52 -2.46
CA SER A 877 0.71 -8.30 -2.67
C SER A 877 0.26 -8.22 -4.13
N LEU A 878 0.34 -7.04 -4.73
CA LEU A 878 -0.13 -6.79 -6.09
C LEU A 878 0.55 -7.67 -7.15
N PRO A 879 1.87 -7.92 -7.13
CA PRO A 879 2.50 -8.83 -8.09
C PRO A 879 1.95 -10.25 -7.99
N LYS A 880 1.70 -10.72 -6.76
CA LYS A 880 1.12 -12.04 -6.51
C LYS A 880 -0.30 -12.11 -7.08
N THR A 881 -1.12 -11.10 -6.80
CA THR A 881 -2.50 -11.05 -7.33
C THR A 881 -2.51 -10.99 -8.85
N LEU A 882 -1.62 -10.22 -9.49
CA LEU A 882 -1.49 -10.20 -10.95
C LEU A 882 -1.00 -11.53 -11.50
N PHE A 883 -0.02 -12.18 -10.86
CA PHE A 883 0.40 -13.53 -11.26
C PHE A 883 -0.70 -14.57 -11.06
N ALA A 884 -1.44 -14.53 -9.95
CA ALA A 884 -2.57 -15.42 -9.67
C ALA A 884 -3.71 -15.19 -10.67
N SER A 885 -3.89 -13.95 -11.12
CA SER A 885 -4.93 -13.58 -12.08
C SER A 885 -4.72 -14.21 -13.47
N LEU A 886 -3.49 -14.59 -13.81
CA LEU A 886 -3.18 -15.39 -15.01
C LEU A 886 -4.01 -16.68 -15.06
N PHE A 887 -4.41 -17.19 -13.90
CA PHE A 887 -5.23 -18.38 -13.74
C PHE A 887 -6.65 -18.02 -13.31
N HIS A 888 -6.87 -17.37 -12.17
CA HIS A 888 -8.26 -17.26 -11.68
C HIS A 888 -9.15 -16.32 -12.50
N VAL A 889 -8.61 -15.24 -13.09
CA VAL A 889 -9.42 -14.34 -13.94
C VAL A 889 -9.74 -15.04 -15.25
N VAL A 890 -8.76 -15.76 -15.80
CA VAL A 890 -8.92 -16.58 -17.02
C VAL A 890 -9.91 -17.73 -16.77
N GLY A 891 -9.79 -18.44 -15.65
CA GLY A 891 -10.70 -19.52 -15.29
C GLY A 891 -12.15 -19.04 -15.05
N VAL A 892 -12.35 -17.90 -14.39
CA VAL A 892 -13.69 -17.28 -14.30
C VAL A 892 -14.23 -16.96 -15.69
N TRP A 893 -13.39 -16.41 -16.55
CA TRP A 893 -13.77 -16.09 -17.91
C TRP A 893 -14.16 -17.34 -18.71
N GLU A 894 -13.35 -18.41 -18.66
CA GLU A 894 -13.64 -19.69 -19.30
C GLU A 894 -14.93 -20.33 -18.77
N ILE A 895 -15.18 -20.26 -17.45
CA ILE A 895 -16.43 -20.73 -16.87
C ILE A 895 -17.62 -19.91 -17.39
N LEU A 896 -17.51 -18.58 -17.43
CA LEU A 896 -18.54 -17.71 -17.99
C LEU A 896 -18.79 -18.02 -19.48
N LEU A 897 -17.74 -18.32 -20.25
CA LEU A 897 -17.88 -18.74 -21.64
C LEU A 897 -18.73 -20.00 -21.80
N ILE A 898 -18.68 -20.95 -20.85
CA ILE A 898 -19.52 -22.17 -20.87
C ILE A 898 -21.00 -21.83 -20.66
N PHE A 899 -21.30 -20.92 -19.74
CA PHE A 899 -22.70 -20.58 -19.42
C PHE A 899 -23.34 -19.69 -20.49
N ILE A 900 -22.55 -18.85 -21.14
CA ILE A 900 -23.05 -17.86 -22.10
C ILE A 900 -22.91 -18.37 -23.55
N GLY A 901 -21.95 -19.27 -23.82
CA GLY A 901 -21.67 -19.77 -25.17
C GLY A 901 -22.43 -21.06 -25.52
N ASN A 902 -23.13 -21.09 -26.65
CA ASN A 902 -23.51 -22.37 -27.26
C ASN A 902 -22.34 -22.93 -28.04
N PHE A 903 -21.66 -23.89 -27.43
CA PHE A 903 -20.78 -24.80 -28.13
C PHE A 903 -21.62 -25.96 -28.69
N ASP A 904 -21.48 -26.22 -29.99
CA ASP A 904 -22.22 -27.28 -30.70
C ASP A 904 -21.77 -28.69 -30.30
N ARG A 905 -20.55 -28.81 -29.76
CA ARG A 905 -19.99 -30.08 -29.29
C ARG A 905 -19.95 -30.11 -27.77
N ILE A 906 -20.64 -31.09 -27.19
CA ILE A 906 -20.61 -31.40 -25.74
C ILE A 906 -19.17 -31.54 -25.24
N GLY A 907 -18.28 -32.17 -26.03
CA GLY A 907 -16.86 -32.31 -25.69
C GLY A 907 -16.13 -30.98 -25.45
N THR A 908 -16.44 -29.94 -26.22
CA THR A 908 -15.83 -28.61 -26.05
C THR A 908 -16.34 -27.92 -24.78
N ARG A 909 -17.63 -28.05 -24.44
CA ARG A 909 -18.17 -27.52 -23.17
C ARG A 909 -17.49 -28.17 -21.97
N ILE A 910 -17.35 -29.49 -22.03
CA ILE A 910 -16.70 -30.27 -20.97
C ILE A 910 -15.21 -29.91 -20.89
N ALA A 911 -14.50 -29.77 -22.02
CA ALA A 911 -13.09 -29.36 -22.03
C ALA A 911 -12.89 -27.96 -21.41
N SER A 912 -13.68 -26.97 -21.82
CA SER A 912 -13.66 -25.63 -21.23
C SER A 912 -14.04 -25.64 -19.75
N PHE A 913 -14.90 -26.56 -19.31
CA PHE A 913 -15.20 -26.76 -17.90
C PHE A 913 -13.97 -27.25 -17.12
N PHE A 914 -13.27 -28.26 -17.64
CA PHE A 914 -12.05 -28.77 -17.00
C PHE A 914 -10.96 -27.68 -16.92
N TRP A 915 -10.72 -26.93 -17.99
CA TRP A 915 -9.77 -25.81 -17.98
C TRP A 915 -10.21 -24.70 -17.05
N GLY A 916 -11.44 -24.19 -17.20
CA GLY A 916 -11.91 -23.06 -16.41
C GLY A 916 -11.96 -23.34 -14.91
N THR A 917 -12.38 -24.55 -14.52
CA THR A 917 -12.35 -24.97 -13.12
C THR A 917 -10.93 -25.20 -12.61
N GLY A 918 -10.04 -25.78 -13.42
CA GLY A 918 -8.63 -25.96 -13.09
C GLY A 918 -7.93 -24.62 -12.84
N ASP A 919 -8.04 -23.69 -13.78
CA ASP A 919 -7.46 -22.35 -13.73
C ASP A 919 -8.02 -21.52 -12.57
N PHE A 920 -9.34 -21.55 -12.39
CA PHE A 920 -9.99 -20.87 -11.28
C PHE A 920 -9.50 -21.39 -9.93
N THR A 921 -9.53 -22.71 -9.72
CA THR A 921 -9.14 -23.32 -8.45
C THR A 921 -7.64 -23.13 -8.18
N PHE A 922 -6.77 -23.30 -9.18
CA PHE A 922 -5.33 -23.11 -9.01
C PHE A 922 -4.97 -21.65 -8.73
N GLY A 923 -5.58 -20.70 -9.44
CA GLY A 923 -5.42 -19.27 -9.18
C GLY A 923 -5.91 -18.85 -7.79
N LEU A 924 -6.98 -19.47 -7.26
CA LEU A 924 -7.42 -19.29 -5.88
C LEU A 924 -6.45 -19.90 -4.87
N VAL A 925 -5.87 -21.07 -5.16
CA VAL A 925 -4.81 -21.64 -4.32
C VAL A 925 -3.62 -20.70 -4.25
N ILE A 926 -3.17 -20.11 -5.36
CA ILE A 926 -2.09 -19.12 -5.34
C ILE A 926 -2.49 -17.88 -4.52
N GLU A 927 -3.68 -17.34 -4.73
CA GLU A 927 -4.08 -16.09 -4.08
C GLU A 927 -4.28 -16.27 -2.56
N LEU A 928 -4.91 -17.36 -2.14
CA LEU A 928 -5.34 -17.57 -0.75
C LEU A 928 -4.39 -18.49 0.05
N GLN A 929 -3.70 -19.42 -0.61
CA GLN A 929 -2.93 -20.49 0.04
C GLN A 929 -1.67 -20.88 -0.76
N GLU A 930 -0.85 -19.90 -1.19
CA GLU A 930 0.29 -20.15 -2.08
C GLU A 930 1.27 -21.24 -1.60
N ARG A 931 1.35 -21.52 -0.29
CA ARG A 931 2.11 -22.64 0.28
C ARG A 931 1.81 -24.02 -0.33
N TYR A 932 0.60 -24.21 -0.88
CA TYR A 932 0.19 -25.47 -1.51
C TYR A 932 0.37 -25.46 -3.03
N MET A 933 0.81 -24.35 -3.63
CA MET A 933 0.94 -24.23 -5.09
C MET A 933 1.74 -25.38 -5.69
N MET A 934 2.93 -25.68 -5.17
CA MET A 934 3.77 -26.76 -5.71
C MET A 934 3.17 -28.15 -5.52
N THR A 935 2.35 -28.35 -4.48
CA THR A 935 1.65 -29.63 -4.25
C THR A 935 0.47 -29.81 -5.19
N VAL A 936 -0.26 -28.73 -5.49
CA VAL A 936 -1.44 -28.74 -6.35
C VAL A 936 -1.07 -28.67 -7.84
N LEU A 937 0.08 -28.07 -8.19
CA LEU A 937 0.50 -27.86 -9.58
C LEU A 937 0.49 -29.15 -10.44
N PRO A 938 1.02 -30.32 -9.98
CA PRO A 938 0.92 -31.55 -10.76
C PRO A 938 -0.51 -32.03 -10.96
N PHE A 939 -1.38 -31.88 -9.95
CA PHE A 939 -2.80 -32.21 -10.06
C PHE A 939 -3.51 -31.29 -11.05
N TYR A 940 -3.24 -29.98 -10.99
CA TYR A 940 -3.71 -29.00 -11.97
C TYR A 940 -3.29 -29.39 -13.39
N CYS A 941 -2.00 -29.67 -13.63
CA CYS A 941 -1.52 -30.04 -14.97
C CYS A 941 -2.13 -31.36 -15.47
N ALA A 942 -2.38 -32.33 -14.58
CA ALA A 942 -3.05 -33.57 -14.94
C ALA A 942 -4.54 -33.35 -15.24
N TRP A 943 -5.23 -32.54 -14.43
CA TRP A 943 -6.64 -32.19 -14.59
C TRP A 943 -6.89 -31.43 -15.90
N THR A 944 -6.12 -30.38 -16.17
CA THR A 944 -6.27 -29.55 -17.38
C THR A 944 -5.67 -30.24 -18.61
N GLY A 945 -4.58 -30.99 -18.47
CA GLY A 945 -3.96 -31.74 -19.56
C GLY A 945 -4.79 -32.96 -19.97
N ILE A 946 -4.93 -33.94 -19.09
CA ILE A 946 -5.63 -35.20 -19.40
C ILE A 946 -7.13 -34.95 -19.51
N GLY A 947 -7.74 -34.27 -18.54
CA GLY A 947 -9.18 -33.99 -18.55
C GLY A 947 -9.60 -33.13 -19.74
N GLY A 948 -8.82 -32.10 -20.06
CA GLY A 948 -9.05 -31.25 -21.24
C GLY A 948 -8.95 -32.03 -22.55
N SER A 949 -7.82 -32.71 -22.78
CA SER A 949 -7.59 -33.47 -24.03
C SER A 949 -8.50 -34.70 -24.18
N ALA A 950 -8.84 -35.37 -23.08
CA ALA A 950 -9.84 -36.46 -23.08
C ALA A 950 -11.21 -35.91 -23.48
N SER A 951 -11.59 -34.74 -22.97
CA SER A 951 -12.90 -34.15 -23.26
C SER A 951 -12.99 -33.62 -24.70
N SER A 952 -11.92 -32.99 -25.21
CA SER A 952 -11.87 -32.50 -26.59
C SER A 952 -11.90 -33.63 -27.62
N SER A 953 -11.32 -34.78 -27.28
CA SER A 953 -11.31 -35.99 -28.12
C SER A 953 -12.52 -36.92 -27.92
N ASN A 954 -13.55 -36.46 -27.20
CA ASN A 954 -14.74 -37.24 -26.86
C ASN A 954 -14.39 -38.58 -26.17
N LEU A 955 -13.62 -38.49 -25.07
CA LEU A 955 -13.02 -39.60 -24.34
C LEU A 955 -12.11 -40.47 -25.22
N TYR A 956 -11.22 -39.83 -25.99
CA TYR A 956 -10.27 -40.48 -26.90
C TYR A 956 -10.91 -41.35 -28.00
N ARG A 957 -12.20 -41.14 -28.28
CA ARG A 957 -12.86 -41.78 -29.44
C ARG A 957 -12.37 -41.19 -30.76
N ASN A 958 -11.94 -39.94 -30.75
CA ASN A 958 -11.31 -39.27 -31.89
C ASN A 958 -9.79 -39.15 -31.67
N PRO A 959 -8.98 -39.17 -32.74
CA PRO A 959 -7.55 -38.90 -32.63
C PRO A 959 -7.33 -37.49 -32.06
N VAL A 960 -6.42 -37.39 -31.09
CA VAL A 960 -6.03 -36.11 -30.47
C VAL A 960 -5.16 -35.36 -31.48
N SER A 961 -5.62 -34.18 -31.90
CA SER A 961 -4.84 -33.30 -32.78
C SER A 961 -3.80 -32.51 -31.98
N GLU A 962 -2.70 -32.09 -32.63
CA GLU A 962 -1.57 -31.42 -31.96
C GLU A 962 -1.98 -30.12 -31.23
N ASP A 963 -2.98 -29.41 -31.75
CA ASP A 963 -3.57 -28.20 -31.18
C ASP A 963 -4.39 -28.44 -29.89
N GLN A 964 -4.79 -29.69 -29.62
CA GLN A 964 -5.51 -30.07 -28.39
C GLN A 964 -4.58 -30.38 -27.22
N PHE A 965 -3.27 -30.42 -27.44
CA PHE A 965 -2.30 -30.54 -26.37
C PHE A 965 -2.05 -29.17 -25.73
N GLY A 966 -2.43 -29.03 -24.46
CA GLY A 966 -2.09 -27.85 -23.67
C GLY A 966 -0.59 -27.79 -23.39
N TYR A 967 0.23 -27.29 -24.33
CA TYR A 967 1.69 -27.19 -24.22
C TYR A 967 2.16 -26.50 -22.93
N SER A 968 1.39 -25.52 -22.45
CA SER A 968 1.61 -24.85 -21.17
C SER A 968 1.62 -25.83 -19.99
N ASN A 969 0.74 -26.83 -19.97
CA ASN A 969 0.64 -27.84 -18.90
C ASN A 969 1.88 -28.72 -18.85
N PHE A 970 2.47 -29.06 -20.01
CA PHE A 970 3.72 -29.82 -20.07
C PHE A 970 4.90 -29.01 -19.55
N ILE A 971 5.01 -27.74 -19.94
CA ILE A 971 6.07 -26.85 -19.44
C ILE A 971 5.94 -26.69 -17.92
N LEU A 972 4.72 -26.48 -17.42
CA LEU A 972 4.44 -26.38 -15.99
C LEU A 972 4.73 -27.69 -15.25
N MET A 973 4.42 -28.85 -15.83
CA MET A 973 4.71 -30.16 -15.27
C MET A 973 6.23 -30.43 -15.21
N ILE A 974 6.95 -30.15 -16.29
CA ILE A 974 8.42 -30.27 -16.33
C ILE A 974 9.04 -29.34 -15.29
N THR A 975 8.54 -28.12 -15.16
CA THR A 975 8.98 -27.17 -14.15
C THR A 975 8.71 -27.70 -12.73
N ALA A 976 7.52 -28.27 -12.48
CA ALA A 976 7.18 -28.88 -11.21
C ALA A 976 8.13 -30.04 -10.86
N LEU A 977 8.35 -30.96 -11.82
CA LEU A 977 9.26 -32.10 -11.67
C LEU A 977 10.70 -31.63 -11.44
N TYR A 978 11.18 -30.63 -12.18
CA TYR A 978 12.50 -30.03 -11.99
C TYR A 978 12.69 -29.53 -10.56
N PHE A 979 11.72 -28.79 -10.01
CA PHE A 979 11.81 -28.31 -8.63
C PHE A 979 11.71 -29.45 -7.59
N HIS A 980 10.85 -30.46 -7.82
CA HIS A 980 10.74 -31.61 -6.91
C HIS A 980 11.99 -32.49 -6.90
N ALA A 981 12.51 -32.84 -8.07
CA ALA A 981 13.74 -33.61 -8.22
C ALA A 981 14.96 -32.82 -7.70
N GLY A 982 15.03 -31.53 -8.04
CA GLY A 982 16.04 -30.60 -7.54
C GLY A 982 16.03 -30.52 -6.01
N ARG A 983 14.85 -30.44 -5.37
CA ARG A 983 14.74 -30.48 -3.91
C ARG A 983 15.29 -31.77 -3.31
N ARG A 984 14.91 -32.93 -3.85
CA ARG A 984 15.41 -34.23 -3.39
C ARG A 984 16.93 -34.32 -3.52
N PHE A 985 17.48 -33.87 -4.64
CA PHE A 985 18.92 -33.80 -4.87
C PHE A 985 19.62 -32.86 -3.88
N HIS A 986 19.08 -31.66 -3.66
CA HIS A 986 19.62 -30.71 -2.69
C HIS A 986 19.59 -31.25 -1.25
N LEU A 987 18.51 -31.92 -0.84
CA LEU A 987 18.41 -32.58 0.47
C LEU A 987 19.43 -33.71 0.62
N PHE A 988 19.62 -34.52 -0.43
CA PHE A 988 20.64 -35.56 -0.46
C PHE A 988 22.06 -34.97 -0.32
N LYS A 989 22.39 -33.94 -1.12
CA LYS A 989 23.67 -33.24 -1.06
C LYS A 989 23.90 -32.60 0.31
N ALA A 990 22.87 -31.98 0.88
CA ALA A 990 22.91 -31.40 2.22
C ALA A 990 23.24 -32.47 3.28
N SER A 991 22.51 -33.59 3.26
CA SER A 991 22.73 -34.70 4.20
C SER A 991 24.13 -35.29 4.08
N ARG A 992 24.68 -35.39 2.86
CA ARG A 992 26.05 -35.86 2.64
C ARG A 992 27.08 -34.88 3.23
N ASN A 993 26.88 -33.58 3.06
CA ASN A 993 27.80 -32.54 3.53
C ASN A 993 27.88 -32.45 5.06
N ILE A 994 26.80 -32.73 5.79
CA ILE A 994 26.78 -32.65 7.26
C ILE A 994 27.15 -33.97 7.95
N LYS A 995 27.24 -35.08 7.19
CA LYS A 995 27.42 -36.43 7.73
C LYS A 995 28.67 -36.59 8.60
N ILE A 996 29.75 -35.87 8.28
CA ILE A 996 31.00 -35.90 9.06
C ILE A 996 30.79 -35.28 10.44
N GLU A 997 30.17 -34.09 10.51
CA GLU A 997 29.87 -33.45 11.79
C GLU A 997 28.86 -34.25 12.60
N GLN A 998 27.85 -34.79 11.92
CA GLN A 998 26.86 -35.64 12.55
C GLN A 998 27.48 -36.86 13.23
N ARG A 999 28.49 -37.49 12.60
CA ARG A 999 29.24 -38.59 13.22
C ARG A 999 29.95 -38.13 14.49
N LYS A 1000 30.72 -37.03 14.42
CA LYS A 1000 31.43 -36.49 15.60
C LYS A 1000 30.48 -36.22 16.77
N TYR A 1001 29.35 -35.58 16.52
CA TYR A 1001 28.36 -35.31 17.56
C TYR A 1001 27.67 -36.58 18.08
N ASN A 1002 27.44 -37.58 17.23
CA ASN A 1002 26.89 -38.87 17.64
C ASN A 1002 27.90 -39.69 18.46
N ASP A 1003 29.19 -39.67 18.09
CA ASP A 1003 30.25 -40.33 18.84
C ASP A 1003 30.39 -39.71 20.23
N LEU A 1004 30.34 -38.38 20.32
CA LEU A 1004 30.27 -37.65 21.60
C LEU A 1004 29.00 -38.01 22.40
N TRP A 1005 27.84 -38.06 21.74
CA TRP A 1005 26.58 -38.44 22.38
C TRP A 1005 26.63 -39.86 22.97
N ASN A 1006 27.18 -40.81 22.21
CA ASN A 1006 27.34 -42.20 22.65
C ASN A 1006 28.32 -42.29 23.84
N SER A 1007 29.41 -41.52 23.81
CA SER A 1007 30.35 -41.40 24.93
C SER A 1007 29.66 -40.88 26.18
N LEU A 1008 28.90 -39.78 26.07
CA LEU A 1008 28.15 -39.21 27.19
C LEU A 1008 27.12 -40.20 27.76
N CYS A 1009 26.41 -40.94 26.91
CA CYS A 1009 25.42 -41.93 27.33
C CYS A 1009 26.02 -43.22 27.92
N SER A 1010 27.33 -43.45 27.75
CA SER A 1010 28.00 -44.67 28.24
C SER A 1010 28.28 -44.62 29.75
N ASN A 1011 28.36 -43.42 30.32
CA ASN A 1011 28.51 -43.22 31.76
C ASN A 1011 27.14 -43.28 32.46
N GLU A 1012 27.03 -44.08 33.52
CA GLU A 1012 25.80 -44.25 34.30
C GLU A 1012 25.39 -42.96 35.03
N GLU A 1013 26.35 -42.17 35.54
CA GLU A 1013 26.07 -40.89 36.19
C GLU A 1013 25.39 -39.92 35.22
N ASN A 1014 25.93 -39.81 34.00
CA ASN A 1014 25.36 -39.00 32.94
C ASN A 1014 23.95 -39.47 32.54
N ARG A 1015 23.69 -40.79 32.53
CA ARG A 1015 22.34 -41.32 32.24
C ARG A 1015 21.33 -40.89 33.30
N GLN A 1016 21.70 -40.92 34.57
CA GLN A 1016 20.86 -40.46 35.66
C GLN A 1016 20.58 -38.95 35.55
N ALA A 1017 21.61 -38.15 35.23
CA ALA A 1017 21.44 -36.71 35.00
C ALA A 1017 20.52 -36.42 33.79
N LEU A 1018 20.66 -37.15 32.69
CA LEU A 1018 19.79 -37.02 31.52
C LEU A 1018 18.33 -37.38 31.82
N GLN A 1019 18.11 -38.44 32.62
CA GLN A 1019 16.77 -38.81 33.07
C GLN A 1019 16.16 -37.69 33.93
N ARG A 1020 16.92 -37.15 34.89
CA ARG A 1020 16.47 -36.04 35.75
C ARG A 1020 16.15 -34.78 34.93
N ILE A 1021 16.94 -34.45 33.91
CA ILE A 1021 16.62 -33.36 32.97
C ILE A 1021 15.28 -33.64 32.24
N SER A 1022 15.05 -34.87 31.79
CA SER A 1022 13.80 -35.24 31.13
C SER A 1022 12.59 -35.12 32.08
N GLU A 1023 12.74 -35.54 33.34
CA GLU A 1023 11.72 -35.40 34.39
C GLU A 1023 11.39 -33.91 34.67
N LEU A 1024 12.42 -33.06 34.82
CA LEU A 1024 12.24 -31.60 35.00
C LEU A 1024 11.51 -30.95 33.82
N VAL A 1025 11.83 -31.38 32.59
CA VAL A 1025 11.18 -30.88 31.38
C VAL A 1025 9.73 -31.37 31.28
N ALA A 1026 9.45 -32.60 31.70
CA ALA A 1026 8.11 -33.18 31.69
C ALA A 1026 7.15 -32.48 32.67
N LEU A 1027 7.67 -31.95 33.79
CA LEU A 1027 6.89 -31.15 34.74
C LEU A 1027 6.36 -29.84 34.12
N HIS A 1028 7.03 -29.31 33.10
CA HIS A 1028 6.65 -28.04 32.48
C HIS A 1028 5.81 -28.24 31.21
N ARG A 1029 4.50 -27.96 31.29
CA ARG A 1029 3.61 -28.04 30.12
C ARG A 1029 4.00 -26.99 29.08
N VAL A 1030 4.52 -27.44 27.93
CA VAL A 1030 4.92 -26.56 26.84
C VAL A 1030 3.67 -26.11 26.05
N PRO A 1031 3.37 -24.80 25.97
CA PRO A 1031 2.37 -24.33 25.02
C PRO A 1031 2.82 -24.63 23.59
N ASN A 1032 1.89 -25.12 22.75
CA ASN A 1032 2.15 -25.51 21.36
C ASN A 1032 2.76 -24.37 20.51
N ARG A 1033 2.55 -23.11 20.91
CA ARG A 1033 3.10 -21.94 20.23
C ARG A 1033 3.51 -20.87 21.24
N VAL A 1034 4.82 -20.61 21.32
CA VAL A 1034 5.37 -19.45 22.03
C VAL A 1034 5.48 -18.28 21.07
N ILE A 1035 5.07 -17.11 21.55
CA ILE A 1035 5.15 -15.84 20.81
C ILE A 1035 5.69 -14.73 21.72
N GLN A 1036 6.32 -13.73 21.09
CA GLN A 1036 6.61 -12.43 21.68
C GLN A 1036 5.29 -11.70 21.94
N SER A 1037 5.13 -11.21 23.16
CA SER A 1037 3.94 -10.51 23.61
C SER A 1037 4.26 -9.09 24.07
N ARG A 1038 3.30 -8.21 23.88
CA ARG A 1038 3.19 -6.97 24.63
C ARG A 1038 2.65 -7.28 26.01
N VAL A 1039 3.23 -6.68 27.04
CA VAL A 1039 2.73 -6.79 28.40
C VAL A 1039 1.51 -5.89 28.51
N HIS A 1040 0.35 -6.46 28.80
CA HIS A 1040 -0.76 -5.71 29.35
C HIS A 1040 -0.70 -5.92 30.87
N ASP A 1041 -0.32 -4.88 31.60
CA ASP A 1041 -0.30 -4.94 33.07
C ASP A 1041 -1.48 -4.12 33.60
N PRO A 1042 -2.65 -4.74 33.82
CA PRO A 1042 -3.83 -4.04 34.28
C PRO A 1042 -3.66 -3.46 35.70
N SER A 1043 -2.63 -3.89 36.45
CA SER A 1043 -2.32 -3.37 37.79
C SER A 1043 -1.40 -2.14 37.75
N CYS A 1044 -0.79 -1.84 36.60
CA CYS A 1044 0.08 -0.69 36.45
C CYS A 1044 -0.75 0.61 36.46
N LEU A 1045 -0.59 1.44 37.50
CA LEU A 1045 -1.28 2.74 37.63
C LEU A 1045 -1.02 3.69 36.43
N LEU A 1046 0.04 3.47 35.66
CA LEU A 1046 0.31 4.17 34.40
C LEU A 1046 -0.62 3.79 33.24
N GLU A 1047 -1.32 2.64 33.27
CA GLU A 1047 -2.42 2.37 32.32
C GLU A 1047 -3.67 3.19 32.68
N THR A 1048 -3.87 3.54 33.96
CA THR A 1048 -4.84 4.56 34.39
C THR A 1048 -4.43 5.97 33.94
N TRP A 1049 -3.13 6.22 33.76
CA TRP A 1049 -2.60 7.43 33.11
C TRP A 1049 -2.75 7.26 31.60
N SER A 1050 -4.00 7.34 31.15
CA SER A 1050 -4.41 7.17 29.77
C SER A 1050 -3.36 7.72 28.81
N LEU A 1051 -2.75 6.82 28.03
CA LEU A 1051 -2.07 7.17 26.78
C LEU A 1051 -2.93 8.24 26.10
N PRO A 1052 -2.37 9.36 25.60
CA PRO A 1052 -3.15 10.40 24.92
C PRO A 1052 -4.10 9.84 23.83
N LEU A 1053 -3.75 8.68 23.25
CA LEU A 1053 -4.54 7.94 22.27
C LEU A 1053 -5.67 7.06 22.82
N ASP A 1054 -5.70 6.70 24.10
CA ASP A 1054 -6.74 5.82 24.65
C ASP A 1054 -8.11 6.53 24.75
N TRP A 1055 -8.09 7.86 24.77
CA TRP A 1055 -9.29 8.68 24.55
C TRP A 1055 -9.92 8.45 23.15
N MET A 1056 -9.13 8.23 22.10
CA MET A 1056 -9.66 7.89 20.77
C MET A 1056 -10.32 6.51 20.74
N LYS A 1057 -9.77 5.51 21.44
CA LYS A 1057 -10.39 4.17 21.53
C LYS A 1057 -11.66 4.19 22.37
N ARG A 1058 -11.69 4.91 23.50
CA ARG A 1058 -12.88 5.03 24.36
C ARG A 1058 -14.05 5.75 23.66
N ARG A 1059 -13.78 6.65 22.70
CA ARG A 1059 -14.83 7.34 21.93
C ARG A 1059 -15.58 6.41 20.96
N ASN A 1060 -14.93 5.37 20.43
CA ASN A 1060 -15.55 4.38 19.55
C ASN A 1060 -16.27 3.25 20.31
N SER A 1061 -15.99 3.04 21.59
CA SER A 1061 -16.53 1.92 22.39
C SER A 1061 -17.86 2.23 23.10
N ARG A 1062 -18.35 3.47 23.07
CA ARG A 1062 -19.58 3.86 23.80
C ARG A 1062 -20.90 3.32 23.21
N SER A 1063 -20.86 2.50 22.16
CA SER A 1063 -22.08 1.89 21.57
C SER A 1063 -22.24 0.38 21.87
N ALA A 1064 -21.49 -0.21 22.80
CA ALA A 1064 -21.72 -1.59 23.22
C ALA A 1064 -21.77 -1.70 24.75
N LEU A 1065 -22.97 -1.99 25.29
CA LEU A 1065 -23.15 -2.43 26.67
C LEU A 1065 -22.26 -3.67 26.90
N SER A 1066 -21.09 -3.49 27.52
CA SER A 1066 -20.25 -4.60 27.97
C SER A 1066 -20.56 -4.88 29.44
N LYS A 1067 -21.20 -6.03 29.68
CA LYS A 1067 -21.44 -6.61 31.01
C LYS A 1067 -20.11 -6.76 31.76
N LYS A 1068 -20.06 -6.25 32.98
CA LYS A 1068 -19.00 -6.54 33.96
C LYS A 1068 -18.97 -8.05 34.21
N GLY A 1069 -18.00 -8.74 33.60
CA GLY A 1069 -17.70 -10.14 33.83
C GLY A 1069 -16.22 -10.29 34.10
N VAL A 1070 -15.93 -11.05 35.16
CA VAL A 1070 -14.63 -11.51 35.65
C VAL A 1070 -13.58 -11.65 34.53
N TRP A 1071 -12.45 -10.96 34.72
CA TRP A 1071 -11.35 -10.82 33.76
C TRP A 1071 -10.76 -12.18 33.38
N LYS A 1072 -11.12 -12.69 32.20
CA LYS A 1072 -10.23 -13.62 31.47
C LYS A 1072 -8.91 -12.88 31.26
N MET A 1073 -7.77 -13.50 31.58
CA MET A 1073 -6.45 -13.09 31.08
C MET A 1073 -6.59 -12.78 29.59
N SER A 1074 -6.72 -11.49 29.26
CA SER A 1074 -6.98 -11.04 27.91
C SER A 1074 -5.75 -11.36 27.09
N GLN A 1075 -5.94 -12.00 25.94
CA GLN A 1075 -4.89 -12.39 25.01
C GLN A 1075 -3.76 -11.34 24.94
N ASP A 1076 -2.59 -11.68 25.48
CA ASP A 1076 -1.34 -10.97 25.29
C ASP A 1076 -1.23 -10.54 23.82
N THR A 1077 -1.31 -9.24 23.54
CA THR A 1077 -1.26 -8.77 22.16
C THR A 1077 0.13 -9.05 21.58
N LYS A 1078 0.17 -9.78 20.46
CA LYS A 1078 1.43 -10.16 19.78
C LYS A 1078 2.25 -8.94 19.38
N VAL A 1079 3.57 -9.06 19.40
CA VAL A 1079 4.48 -8.06 18.80
C VAL A 1079 4.39 -8.15 17.27
N GLU A 1080 4.02 -7.05 16.61
CA GLU A 1080 3.80 -7.02 15.15
C GLU A 1080 4.90 -6.31 14.36
N SER A 1081 5.80 -5.61 15.06
CA SER A 1081 6.83 -4.74 14.47
C SER A 1081 8.22 -5.17 14.90
N LEU A 1082 9.13 -5.21 13.94
CA LEU A 1082 10.54 -5.55 14.17
C LEU A 1082 11.25 -4.43 14.94
N ASP A 1083 10.97 -3.17 14.63
CA ASP A 1083 11.47 -2.02 15.40
C ASP A 1083 11.05 -2.13 16.88
N GLN A 1084 9.77 -2.46 17.13
CA GLN A 1084 9.26 -2.69 18.48
C GLN A 1084 10.02 -3.81 19.20
N LEU A 1085 10.23 -4.95 18.52
CA LEU A 1085 10.92 -6.11 19.10
C LEU A 1085 12.37 -5.77 19.47
N TYR A 1086 13.07 -5.00 18.63
CA TYR A 1086 14.44 -4.57 18.92
C TYR A 1086 14.52 -3.49 20.00
N ALA A 1087 13.52 -2.59 20.07
CA ALA A 1087 13.41 -1.67 21.20
C ALA A 1087 13.29 -2.45 22.52
N GLN A 1088 12.42 -3.47 22.58
CA GLN A 1088 12.33 -4.34 23.75
C GLN A 1088 13.64 -5.08 24.04
N ALA A 1089 14.32 -5.58 23.00
CA ALA A 1089 15.57 -6.31 23.12
C ALA A 1089 16.68 -5.48 23.78
N VAL A 1090 16.83 -4.21 23.42
CA VAL A 1090 17.85 -3.30 23.98
C VAL A 1090 17.71 -3.15 25.49
N PHE A 1091 16.48 -3.08 26.01
CA PHE A 1091 16.24 -2.91 27.45
C PHE A 1091 16.26 -4.22 28.24
N VAL A 1092 15.83 -5.34 27.63
CA VAL A 1092 15.78 -6.63 28.34
C VAL A 1092 17.12 -7.34 28.36
N GLU A 1093 18.00 -7.10 27.37
CA GLU A 1093 19.29 -7.78 27.26
C GLU A 1093 20.17 -7.65 28.50
N PRO A 1094 20.44 -6.46 29.08
CA PRO A 1094 21.29 -6.35 30.26
C PRO A 1094 20.66 -7.00 31.51
N ILE A 1095 19.33 -6.95 31.63
CA ILE A 1095 18.59 -7.57 32.74
C ILE A 1095 18.66 -9.10 32.63
N PHE A 1096 18.47 -9.63 31.42
CA PHE A 1096 18.59 -11.06 31.16
C PHE A 1096 20.02 -11.54 31.31
N ARG A 1097 21.02 -10.78 30.85
CA ARG A 1097 22.45 -11.10 31.02
C ARG A 1097 22.81 -11.24 32.50
N LYS A 1098 22.36 -10.29 33.34
CA LYS A 1098 22.56 -10.37 34.80
C LYS A 1098 21.96 -11.64 35.40
N LYS A 1099 20.73 -12.00 35.02
CA LYS A 1099 20.13 -13.26 35.47
C LYS A 1099 20.91 -14.49 35.03
N VAL A 1100 21.43 -14.50 33.81
CA VAL A 1100 22.26 -15.58 33.29
C VAL A 1100 23.59 -15.69 34.05
N GLN A 1101 24.17 -14.56 34.46
CA GLN A 1101 25.35 -14.52 35.35
C GLN A 1101 25.04 -15.13 36.72
N ASP A 1102 23.90 -14.78 37.32
CA ASP A 1102 23.46 -15.33 38.61
C ASP A 1102 23.29 -16.86 38.53
N PHE A 1103 22.66 -17.36 37.46
CA PHE A 1103 22.54 -18.81 37.23
C PHE A 1103 23.89 -19.48 37.06
N ALA A 1104 24.79 -18.91 36.26
CA ALA A 1104 26.13 -19.48 36.04
C ALA A 1104 26.97 -19.50 37.33
N ALA A 1105 26.93 -18.43 38.15
CA ALA A 1105 27.62 -18.40 39.44
C ALA A 1105 27.15 -19.51 40.38
N ALA A 1106 25.83 -19.74 40.41
CA ALA A 1106 25.21 -20.70 41.32
C ALA A 1106 25.41 -22.17 40.89
N SER A 1107 25.64 -22.43 39.61
CA SER A 1107 25.71 -23.79 39.04
C SER A 1107 27.06 -24.09 38.36
N ARG A 1108 28.14 -23.43 38.77
CA ARG A 1108 29.50 -23.59 38.18
C ARG A 1108 29.53 -23.47 36.65
N GLY A 1109 28.65 -22.64 36.10
CA GLY A 1109 28.56 -22.37 34.68
C GLY A 1109 29.74 -21.54 34.18
N SER A 1110 30.13 -21.80 32.94
CA SER A 1110 31.21 -21.08 32.26
C SER A 1110 30.71 -20.39 30.98
N PHE A 1111 31.48 -19.41 30.51
CA PHE A 1111 31.22 -18.69 29.27
C PHE A 1111 32.43 -18.77 28.33
N PRO A 1112 32.24 -18.78 27.00
CA PRO A 1112 33.36 -18.80 26.07
C PRO A 1112 34.22 -17.54 26.20
N SER A 1113 35.53 -17.71 26.19
CA SER A 1113 36.52 -16.63 26.15
C SER A 1113 36.65 -16.04 24.75
N SER A 1114 37.12 -14.80 24.67
CA SER A 1114 37.54 -14.15 23.43
C SER A 1114 38.91 -14.65 22.94
N LEU A 1115 39.70 -15.26 23.84
CA LEU A 1115 40.97 -15.89 23.53
C LEU A 1115 40.75 -17.36 23.12
N LEU A 1116 41.59 -17.82 22.19
CA LEU A 1116 41.68 -19.25 21.85
C LEU A 1116 42.76 -19.88 22.72
N ALA A 1117 42.50 -21.09 23.21
CA ALA A 1117 43.52 -21.88 23.88
C ALA A 1117 44.66 -22.24 22.91
N LEU A 1118 45.84 -22.55 23.44
CA LEU A 1118 47.04 -22.92 22.67
C LEU A 1118 46.81 -24.12 21.72
N ASP A 1119 45.85 -24.97 22.03
CA ASP A 1119 45.46 -26.15 21.24
C ASP A 1119 44.39 -25.85 20.16
N GLY A 1120 43.96 -24.59 20.04
CA GLY A 1120 42.93 -24.14 19.11
C GLY A 1120 41.49 -24.41 19.58
N ARG A 1121 41.28 -24.90 20.81
CA ARG A 1121 39.94 -25.04 21.41
C ARG A 1121 39.46 -23.71 21.99
N LEU A 1122 38.14 -23.61 22.19
CA LEU A 1122 37.52 -22.45 22.83
C LEU A 1122 37.74 -22.56 24.34
N GLU A 1123 38.55 -21.66 24.88
CA GLU A 1123 38.68 -21.54 26.33
C GLU A 1123 37.33 -21.07 26.92
N CYS A 1124 36.93 -21.66 28.04
CA CYS A 1124 35.70 -21.28 28.76
C CYS A 1124 36.08 -20.83 30.16
N ILE A 1125 35.57 -19.68 30.58
CA ILE A 1125 35.86 -19.04 31.86
C ILE A 1125 34.70 -19.33 32.81
N ILE A 1126 34.98 -19.94 33.95
CA ILE A 1126 33.98 -20.15 34.99
C ILE A 1126 33.56 -18.79 35.54
N TRP A 1127 32.25 -18.52 35.57
CA TRP A 1127 31.77 -17.18 35.90
C TRP A 1127 32.11 -16.76 37.33
N LYS A 1128 32.15 -17.72 38.26
CA LYS A 1128 32.56 -17.47 39.64
C LYS A 1128 33.99 -16.89 39.73
N ASP A 1129 34.91 -17.43 38.95
CA ASP A 1129 36.31 -16.97 38.91
C ASP A 1129 36.40 -15.59 38.23
N ALA A 1130 35.59 -15.35 37.20
CA ALA A 1130 35.49 -14.05 36.55
C ALA A 1130 34.88 -12.95 37.46
N MET A 1131 34.08 -13.31 38.46
CA MET A 1131 33.60 -12.33 39.46
C MET A 1131 34.72 -11.88 40.41
N GLU A 1132 35.76 -12.69 40.58
CA GLU A 1132 36.92 -12.40 41.43
C GLU A 1132 38.06 -11.69 40.66
N ASP A 1133 38.19 -11.96 39.34
CA ASP A 1133 39.17 -11.33 38.46
C ASP A 1133 38.51 -10.56 37.30
N GLU A 1134 38.63 -9.24 37.33
CA GLU A 1134 38.09 -8.34 36.31
C GLU A 1134 38.69 -8.60 34.91
N ASN A 1135 39.94 -9.05 34.83
CA ASN A 1135 40.56 -9.38 33.54
C ASN A 1135 39.88 -10.60 32.90
N LEU A 1136 39.49 -11.59 33.71
CA LEU A 1136 38.73 -12.75 33.24
C LEU A 1136 37.31 -12.34 32.84
N ALA A 1137 36.65 -11.46 33.59
CA ALA A 1137 35.35 -10.91 33.22
C ALA A 1137 35.36 -10.21 31.85
N GLN A 1138 36.39 -9.41 31.56
CA GLN A 1138 36.54 -8.71 30.28
C GLN A 1138 36.81 -9.65 29.10
N GLN A 1139 37.38 -10.83 29.35
CA GLN A 1139 37.62 -11.84 28.32
C GLN A 1139 36.36 -12.61 27.92
N VAL A 1140 35.31 -12.61 28.75
CA VAL A 1140 34.05 -13.31 28.48
C VAL A 1140 33.39 -12.79 27.21
N ARG A 1141 33.10 -13.71 26.29
CA ARG A 1141 32.42 -13.42 25.04
C ARG A 1141 30.91 -13.62 25.17
N TRP A 1142 30.20 -12.52 25.37
CA TRP A 1142 28.74 -12.50 25.38
C TRP A 1142 28.14 -12.74 23.98
N ALA A 1143 26.96 -13.36 23.93
CA ALA A 1143 26.22 -13.46 22.68
C ALA A 1143 25.61 -12.08 22.34
N PRO A 1144 25.90 -11.52 21.15
CA PRO A 1144 25.33 -10.24 20.77
C PRO A 1144 23.84 -10.40 20.44
N ILE A 1145 23.09 -9.32 20.56
CA ILE A 1145 21.74 -9.22 20.00
C ILE A 1145 21.79 -9.62 18.52
N LYS A 1146 20.82 -10.45 18.10
CA LYS A 1146 20.75 -10.92 16.71
C LYS A 1146 20.76 -9.73 15.76
N SER A 1147 21.56 -9.77 14.69
CA SER A 1147 21.54 -8.71 13.69
C SER A 1147 20.21 -8.66 12.93
N VAL A 1148 19.78 -7.45 12.55
CA VAL A 1148 18.50 -7.24 11.85
C VAL A 1148 18.44 -8.01 10.54
N ASP A 1149 19.54 -8.10 9.79
CA ASP A 1149 19.60 -8.91 8.56
C ASP A 1149 19.30 -10.39 8.80
N ARG A 1150 19.88 -10.97 9.85
CA ARG A 1150 19.62 -12.35 10.22
C ARG A 1150 18.20 -12.54 10.76
N ALA A 1151 17.66 -11.56 11.46
CA ALA A 1151 16.27 -11.56 11.90
C ALA A 1151 15.31 -11.53 10.71
N VAL A 1152 15.51 -10.61 9.74
CA VAL A 1152 14.71 -10.51 8.51
C VAL A 1152 14.80 -11.79 7.69
N GLU A 1153 16.01 -12.34 7.48
CA GLU A 1153 16.18 -13.60 6.77
C GLU A 1153 15.36 -14.73 7.43
N LYS A 1154 15.45 -14.85 8.76
CA LYS A 1154 14.71 -15.87 9.53
C LYS A 1154 13.20 -15.65 9.50
N LEU A 1155 12.74 -14.39 9.57
CA LEU A 1155 11.33 -14.03 9.52
C LEU A 1155 10.70 -14.34 8.16
N VAL A 1156 11.36 -13.95 7.08
CA VAL A 1156 10.91 -14.19 5.70
C VAL A 1156 10.84 -15.68 5.40
N ARG A 1157 11.83 -16.45 5.87
CA ARG A 1157 11.95 -17.88 5.53
C ARG A 1157 11.10 -18.79 6.42
N SER A 1158 11.22 -18.63 7.74
CA SER A 1158 10.69 -19.60 8.70
C SER A 1158 9.38 -19.16 9.36
N TYR A 1159 9.10 -17.86 9.40
CA TYR A 1159 7.98 -17.31 10.19
C TYR A 1159 6.93 -16.55 9.40
N ASN A 1160 6.98 -16.54 8.07
CA ASN A 1160 5.99 -15.84 7.23
C ASN A 1160 5.87 -14.35 7.63
N ASN A 1161 7.01 -13.70 7.87
CA ASN A 1161 7.09 -12.32 8.35
C ASN A 1161 6.40 -12.06 9.71
N ASP A 1162 6.01 -13.09 10.45
CA ASP A 1162 5.42 -12.96 11.79
C ASP A 1162 6.52 -12.69 12.83
N VAL A 1163 6.73 -11.40 13.11
CA VAL A 1163 7.73 -10.90 14.07
C VAL A 1163 7.57 -11.56 15.45
N SER A 1164 6.33 -11.86 15.85
CA SER A 1164 6.05 -12.46 17.15
C SER A 1164 6.69 -13.85 17.34
N ARG A 1165 7.10 -14.53 16.27
CA ARG A 1165 7.70 -15.87 16.35
C ARG A 1165 9.22 -15.84 16.47
N LEU A 1166 9.85 -14.67 16.45
CA LEU A 1166 11.29 -14.50 16.60
C LEU A 1166 11.67 -14.42 18.09
N LEU A 1167 12.01 -15.57 18.67
CA LEU A 1167 12.24 -15.73 20.12
C LEU A 1167 13.71 -15.61 20.55
N ASP A 1168 14.63 -15.49 19.60
CA ASP A 1168 16.08 -15.54 19.83
C ASP A 1168 16.76 -14.23 19.45
N VAL A 1169 16.08 -13.09 19.59
CA VAL A 1169 16.69 -11.77 19.39
C VAL A 1169 17.72 -11.51 20.49
N VAL A 1170 17.29 -11.66 21.74
CA VAL A 1170 18.14 -11.73 22.92
C VAL A 1170 18.37 -13.19 23.27
N ARG A 1171 19.63 -13.60 23.35
CA ARG A 1171 20.01 -14.98 23.68
C ARG A 1171 21.34 -15.02 24.41
N GLN A 1172 21.52 -16.01 25.28
CA GLN A 1172 22.78 -16.28 25.97
C GLN A 1172 23.03 -17.79 26.03
N CYS A 1173 24.26 -18.18 26.35
CA CYS A 1173 24.67 -19.58 26.45
C CYS A 1173 25.50 -19.77 27.72
N ILE A 1174 25.13 -20.74 28.57
CA ILE A 1174 25.95 -21.22 29.69
C ILE A 1174 26.56 -22.56 29.28
N VAL A 1175 27.86 -22.71 29.50
CA VAL A 1175 28.63 -23.92 29.18
C VAL A 1175 28.98 -24.68 30.45
N PHE A 1176 28.78 -25.99 30.44
CA PHE A 1176 28.98 -26.87 31.59
C PHE A 1176 29.99 -27.97 31.28
N GLU A 1177 30.85 -28.30 32.24
CA GLU A 1177 31.75 -29.45 32.12
C GLU A 1177 31.05 -30.75 32.51
N ARG A 1178 30.03 -30.68 33.38
CA ARG A 1178 29.29 -31.84 33.89
C ARG A 1178 27.79 -31.71 33.65
N LEU A 1179 27.12 -32.84 33.40
CA LEU A 1179 25.67 -32.86 33.22
C LEU A 1179 24.93 -32.58 34.53
N GLU A 1180 25.50 -32.93 35.67
CA GLU A 1180 24.93 -32.61 36.99
C GLU A 1180 24.80 -31.10 37.20
N ASP A 1181 25.86 -30.32 36.87
CA ASP A 1181 25.87 -28.86 36.99
C ASP A 1181 24.82 -28.21 36.07
N LEU A 1182 24.64 -28.76 34.86
CA LEU A 1182 23.59 -28.34 33.92
C LEU A 1182 22.19 -28.61 34.49
N CYS A 1183 21.99 -29.78 35.10
CA CYS A 1183 20.74 -30.16 35.74
C CYS A 1183 20.40 -29.21 36.91
N GLU A 1184 21.38 -28.92 37.76
CA GLU A 1184 21.26 -27.99 38.88
C GLU A 1184 20.93 -26.56 38.41
N CYS A 1185 21.53 -26.13 37.28
CA CYS A 1185 21.19 -24.86 36.65
C CYS A 1185 19.73 -24.82 36.18
N LEU A 1186 19.26 -25.89 35.53
CA LEU A 1186 17.88 -25.98 35.03
C LEU A 1186 16.87 -25.94 36.17
N GLU A 1187 17.14 -26.61 37.30
CA GLU A 1187 16.31 -26.55 38.50
C GLU A 1187 16.21 -25.14 39.08
N ARG A 1188 17.33 -24.41 39.13
CA ARG A 1188 17.34 -23.01 39.56
C ARG A 1188 16.53 -22.11 38.63
N ILE A 1189 16.65 -22.30 37.32
CA ILE A 1189 15.86 -21.54 36.34
C ILE A 1189 14.36 -21.79 36.53
N LEU A 1190 13.97 -23.05 36.81
CA LEU A 1190 12.57 -23.43 37.06
C LEU A 1190 12.04 -22.93 38.42
N GLY A 1191 12.92 -22.77 39.41
CA GLY A 1191 12.58 -22.27 40.74
C GLY A 1191 12.65 -20.76 40.92
N ASP A 1192 13.20 -20.00 39.97
CA ASP A 1192 13.34 -18.53 40.09
C ASP A 1192 11.97 -17.83 39.88
N PRO A 1193 11.45 -17.11 40.88
CA PRO A 1193 10.15 -16.43 40.79
C PRO A 1193 10.11 -15.27 39.78
N GLU A 1194 11.27 -14.75 39.36
CA GLU A 1194 11.39 -13.70 38.35
C GLU A 1194 11.47 -14.26 36.92
N ILE A 1195 11.53 -15.58 36.76
CA ILE A 1195 11.58 -16.24 35.47
C ILE A 1195 10.26 -16.92 35.15
N VAL A 1196 9.72 -16.60 33.97
CA VAL A 1196 8.59 -17.34 33.40
C VAL A 1196 9.10 -18.17 32.23
N VAL A 1197 9.25 -19.47 32.44
CA VAL A 1197 9.66 -20.40 31.38
C VAL A 1197 8.50 -20.61 30.41
N MET A 1198 8.72 -20.24 29.15
CA MET A 1198 7.73 -20.32 28.08
C MET A 1198 7.80 -21.65 27.33
N ARG A 1199 9.00 -22.20 27.13
CA ARG A 1199 9.23 -23.48 26.45
C ARG A 1199 10.65 -23.97 26.68
N ILE A 1200 10.79 -25.26 26.97
CA ILE A 1200 12.09 -25.94 26.95
C ILE A 1200 12.17 -26.84 25.72
N LYS A 1201 13.32 -26.82 25.03
CA LYS A 1201 13.67 -27.74 23.95
C LYS A 1201 14.80 -28.63 24.48
N ASN A 1202 14.45 -29.81 24.97
CA ASN A 1202 15.43 -30.80 25.39
C ASN A 1202 15.93 -31.59 24.16
N ARG A 1203 17.09 -31.20 23.60
CA ARG A 1203 17.75 -31.99 22.54
C ARG A 1203 18.76 -32.99 23.09
N LEU A 1204 18.98 -32.99 24.41
CA LEU A 1204 19.67 -34.05 25.13
C LEU A 1204 18.74 -35.22 25.44
N ASP A 1205 17.47 -35.20 25.06
CA ASP A 1205 16.61 -36.37 25.23
C ASP A 1205 17.07 -37.51 24.28
N PRO A 1206 17.20 -38.76 24.76
CA PRO A 1206 17.55 -39.90 23.92
C PRO A 1206 16.58 -40.11 22.73
N SER A 1207 15.31 -39.73 22.88
CA SER A 1207 14.29 -39.80 21.82
C SER A 1207 14.39 -38.69 20.76
N PHE A 1208 15.23 -37.67 20.97
CA PHE A 1208 15.38 -36.56 20.03
C PHE A 1208 16.07 -36.98 18.72
N ASP A 1209 15.43 -36.69 17.57
CA ASP A 1209 16.01 -36.96 16.25
C ASP A 1209 17.13 -35.96 15.91
N ALA A 1210 18.37 -36.33 16.24
CA ALA A 1210 19.56 -35.54 15.99
C ALA A 1210 19.85 -35.29 14.50
N ARG A 1211 19.23 -36.03 13.56
CA ARG A 1211 19.35 -35.72 12.11
C ARG A 1211 18.81 -34.34 11.81
N THR A 1212 17.82 -33.87 12.58
CA THR A 1212 17.23 -32.55 12.37
C THR A 1212 18.21 -31.40 12.59
N THR A 1213 19.19 -31.56 13.48
CA THR A 1213 20.21 -30.57 13.85
C THR A 1213 21.61 -30.89 13.31
N GLY A 1214 21.76 -31.94 12.50
CA GLY A 1214 23.06 -32.41 12.04
C GLY A 1214 23.93 -33.00 13.16
N GLY A 1215 23.30 -33.56 14.20
CA GLY A 1215 23.96 -34.16 15.36
C GLY A 1215 24.02 -33.27 16.60
N TYR A 1216 23.91 -31.94 16.44
CA TYR A 1216 24.03 -30.98 17.55
C TYR A 1216 22.92 -31.13 18.60
N ARG A 1217 23.29 -31.09 19.90
CA ARG A 1217 22.38 -31.22 21.04
C ARG A 1217 22.67 -30.13 22.10
N ASP A 1218 21.62 -29.65 22.75
CA ASP A 1218 21.59 -28.63 23.79
C ASP A 1218 20.25 -28.70 24.56
N VAL A 1219 20.16 -28.01 25.70
CA VAL A 1219 18.87 -27.67 26.32
C VAL A 1219 18.63 -26.19 26.09
N ALA A 1220 17.65 -25.85 25.25
CA ALA A 1220 17.32 -24.45 24.97
C ALA A 1220 16.01 -24.05 25.66
N VAL A 1221 16.11 -23.07 26.56
CA VAL A 1221 15.00 -22.53 27.36
C VAL A 1221 14.58 -21.19 26.77
N ASN A 1222 13.33 -21.09 26.31
CA ASN A 1222 12.70 -19.80 26.01
C ASN A 1222 12.01 -19.32 27.28
N LEU A 1223 12.36 -18.15 27.76
CA LEU A 1223 11.87 -17.62 29.03
C LEU A 1223 11.63 -16.11 28.95
N ARG A 1224 10.85 -15.58 29.90
CA ARG A 1224 10.68 -14.14 30.13
C ARG A 1224 11.27 -13.78 31.48
N VAL A 1225 11.90 -12.63 31.57
CA VAL A 1225 12.35 -12.05 32.84
C VAL A 1225 11.27 -11.07 33.32
N VAL A 1226 10.56 -11.42 34.37
CA VAL A 1226 9.40 -10.69 34.90
C VAL A 1226 9.74 -10.13 36.27
N THR A 1227 10.43 -9.00 36.27
CA THR A 1227 10.72 -8.19 37.46
C THR A 1227 9.82 -6.97 37.47
N GLU A 1228 9.73 -6.27 38.60
CA GLU A 1228 9.09 -4.95 38.65
C GLU A 1228 9.68 -4.03 37.57
N ARG A 1229 11.00 -4.08 37.39
CA ARG A 1229 11.72 -3.28 36.40
C ARG A 1229 11.32 -3.60 34.96
N THR A 1230 11.21 -4.88 34.59
CA THR A 1230 10.80 -5.23 33.22
C THR A 1230 9.33 -4.88 32.95
N ARG A 1231 8.48 -4.81 33.99
CA ARG A 1231 7.10 -4.31 33.88
C ARG A 1231 7.06 -2.80 33.66
N GLU A 1232 7.83 -2.02 34.41
CA GLU A 1232 7.92 -0.55 34.25
C GLU A 1232 8.31 -0.14 32.83
N LEU A 1233 9.34 -0.80 32.28
CA LEU A 1233 9.86 -0.56 30.92
C LEU A 1233 8.95 -1.12 29.82
N GLY A 1234 7.93 -1.91 30.19
CA GLY A 1234 7.07 -2.61 29.24
C GLY A 1234 7.81 -3.66 28.41
N VAL A 1235 8.77 -4.37 29.00
CA VAL A 1235 9.53 -5.43 28.31
C VAL A 1235 9.40 -6.81 28.95
N ALA A 1236 8.62 -6.98 30.03
CA ALA A 1236 8.41 -8.27 30.69
C ALA A 1236 7.79 -9.37 29.80
N GLY A 1237 7.24 -8.99 28.65
CA GLY A 1237 6.64 -9.89 27.66
C GLY A 1237 7.64 -10.37 26.61
N HIS A 1238 8.86 -9.84 26.62
CA HIS A 1238 9.94 -10.23 25.72
C HIS A 1238 10.47 -11.61 26.11
N VAL A 1239 10.50 -12.49 25.12
CA VAL A 1239 11.05 -13.84 25.23
C VAL A 1239 12.52 -13.82 24.85
N CYS A 1240 13.36 -14.29 25.76
CA CYS A 1240 14.79 -14.54 25.58
C CYS A 1240 15.04 -16.04 25.38
N GLU A 1241 16.13 -16.40 24.70
CA GLU A 1241 16.60 -17.79 24.55
C GLU A 1241 17.86 -18.03 25.38
N LEU A 1242 17.80 -18.91 26.38
CA LEU A 1242 18.97 -19.40 27.13
C LEU A 1242 19.34 -20.79 26.64
N GLN A 1243 20.58 -20.97 26.17
CA GLN A 1243 21.10 -22.28 25.81
C GLN A 1243 21.97 -22.83 26.94
N LEU A 1244 21.71 -24.05 27.38
CA LEU A 1244 22.57 -24.81 28.28
C LEU A 1244 23.29 -25.87 27.46
N LEU A 1245 24.62 -25.82 27.45
CA LEU A 1245 25.45 -26.61 26.55
C LEU A 1245 26.58 -27.29 27.31
N MET A 1246 26.91 -28.53 26.96
CA MET A 1246 28.11 -29.20 27.47
C MET A 1246 29.36 -28.66 26.75
N LYS A 1247 30.48 -28.55 27.46
CA LYS A 1247 31.76 -28.02 26.95
C LYS A 1247 32.24 -28.75 25.72
N GLU A 1248 32.10 -30.08 25.69
CA GLU A 1248 32.50 -30.92 24.56
C GLU A 1248 31.68 -30.61 23.30
N TYR A 1249 30.41 -30.24 23.44
CA TYR A 1249 29.59 -29.78 22.31
C TYR A 1249 29.97 -28.35 21.86
N MET A 1250 30.41 -27.49 22.78
CA MET A 1250 30.92 -26.16 22.42
C MET A 1250 32.24 -26.27 21.64
N ASP A 1251 33.13 -27.16 22.04
CA ASP A 1251 34.43 -27.37 21.38
C ASP A 1251 34.27 -27.86 19.94
N LEU A 1252 33.25 -28.69 19.66
CA LEU A 1252 32.92 -29.13 18.31
C LEU A 1252 32.31 -28.03 17.42
N ARG A 1253 31.89 -26.91 18.01
CA ARG A 1253 31.22 -25.80 17.31
C ARG A 1253 32.23 -24.88 16.60
N THR A 1254 32.96 -25.44 15.64
CA THR A 1254 33.89 -24.67 14.80
C THR A 1254 33.15 -23.71 13.85
N ALA A 1255 33.81 -22.63 13.42
CA ALA A 1255 33.26 -21.68 12.46
C ALA A 1255 32.88 -22.35 11.13
N GLU A 1256 33.70 -23.28 10.65
CA GLU A 1256 33.46 -24.04 9.42
C GLU A 1256 32.33 -25.07 9.59
N GLY A 1257 32.28 -25.76 10.74
CA GLY A 1257 31.15 -26.63 11.10
C GLY A 1257 29.83 -25.85 11.15
N HIS A 1258 29.83 -24.65 11.72
CA HIS A 1258 28.65 -23.76 11.71
C HIS A 1258 28.26 -23.35 10.29
N LYS A 1259 29.22 -23.02 9.41
CA LYS A 1259 28.96 -22.69 8.00
C LYS A 1259 28.34 -23.88 7.25
N ARG A 1260 28.86 -25.09 7.46
CA ARG A 1260 28.28 -26.34 6.93
C ARG A 1260 26.86 -26.57 7.45
N TYR A 1261 26.61 -26.37 8.74
CA TYR A 1261 25.27 -26.47 9.33
C TYR A 1261 24.30 -25.42 8.75
N VAL A 1262 24.72 -24.17 8.59
CA VAL A 1262 23.90 -23.14 7.95
C VAL A 1262 23.56 -23.53 6.52
N SER A 1263 24.52 -24.03 5.75
CA SER A 1263 24.29 -24.55 4.40
C SER A 1263 23.31 -25.74 4.39
N TYR A 1264 23.50 -26.69 5.31
CA TYR A 1264 22.62 -27.84 5.50
C TYR A 1264 21.17 -27.43 5.77
N ARG A 1265 20.95 -26.53 6.73
CA ARG A 1265 19.64 -25.98 7.08
C ARG A 1265 19.02 -25.21 5.91
N ASN A 1266 19.82 -24.40 5.22
CA ASN A 1266 19.34 -23.60 4.10
C ASN A 1266 18.85 -24.46 2.93
N LEU A 1267 19.57 -25.54 2.60
CA LEU A 1267 19.17 -26.51 1.57
C LEU A 1267 17.89 -27.29 1.95
N ARG A 1268 17.61 -27.46 3.25
CA ARG A 1268 16.38 -28.08 3.75
C ARG A 1268 15.15 -27.17 3.68
N CYS A 1269 15.35 -25.90 3.34
CA CYS A 1269 14.30 -24.89 3.28
C CYS A 1269 13.61 -24.65 4.64
N GLU A 1270 14.38 -24.77 5.72
CA GLU A 1270 13.95 -24.45 7.10
C GLU A 1270 14.18 -22.98 7.46
#